data_AF-A0A1I8CGF7-F1
#
_entry.id   AF-A0A1I8CGF7-F1
#
_cell.length_a   1.000
_cell.length_b   1.000
_cell.length_c   1.000
_cell.angle_alpha   90.00
_cell.angle_beta   90.00
_cell.angle_gamma   90.00
#
_symmetry.space_group_name_H-M   'P 1'
#
loop_
_entity.id
_entity.type
_entity.pdbx_description
1 polymer ?
#
loop_
_entity_poly.entity_id
_entity_poly.type
_entity_poly.pdbx_seq_one_letter_code
_entity_poly.pdbx_strand_id
1 'polypeptide(L)'
;MFANDSVVPKIGGHQAIDSESTNFEGNTHADINAEQEFFLYELETTDSGSVGLVLRAIYEGGDVAKFTKALESRIAHYDKSILKVSNYHYQGFVESMKQLSTLKSKVEDIKGEGQIINTIIQRDSVDLLIKGNEVLKYKKLQRNAKIAMDQLTQTLPILDSYAKLKDLMNQEKYYQALKVLEEMEHTYGDQLQKYRFTVSLAKTFPSIRKQIKDKSFSEFTDFLEMIRQVSQKIGQEVMKQVAENFDFTKYSSDQQSGIERKKSTITGTLMELSSDGSVHKTSIAKRQRTSRQEDEDEDDETFNRVGNLVDYTPIHRCCQIFNILGEKAQFQKEYSTQRTAQVNVVIGPITKMSSLNVNPYMPYLENIVGFFVVEEHIMQTEPLLANAAYIEGLWEMALRKIKATMDTHFGQCVDVGMMLKIKKMIFLFAETMKSYGYEISPLYQLLKNFRDQYNEILMSEYCGLFEGALKNDNYAPILCEDEEEFLAVLKQFPFHKRGLDKEDFPRKFPFSQFVPTVFQQAKQYLDGCLKFMDHLQMGQNEIDDTIRRYANVLLARWSGSLKAFSKDKKRSLVQLTQIIVNIGYLEKGVTSLEEFIKKLTKKDNSLGQGTGHLVSLKEQLFRDARCEVEGQIDAKLKSKIDEFFEISRYDWDLPSARGTASDYITDLLAFMNSIFTSFSNLPSNLARHACMQMCKYLSESLTKTILSASVKSVSVGAIEQFSLDVLQCEIFTMRCPVPGFEDESLSMTFLSLRQLLDLVIQSDWASYLADCGKNNNGKYQRVKPTEAMTLLEKMIEFEKKTSSFLSIGKGERRKLLDTIMKQLRNYMYGTNQQLTNESFQGYLEIDNNQPSTSTNNNGLNLEILRKREFCAVCNEEADSFHYNTLSCRGCNSFFRRAITLKMKFTCRHGGKCVIDKDTRCSCRACRFAKCIEKGMDPGAVQPKRDALSNGQSLINKPDENTVEWNAISNFNIIEGETSKEKFENQLKKLFLADEGSSKASTPNSPASTDSNPESHFILPDLVEQHNQQSTRRHILCCNSVADMLKPQPLPIQPCYLHDILVTYNVQMTLMYELIHNIPEFKEIDEFSEKARLLRCFAAPYFVINNVMHTVENGIHDRIVLVNNTCILASNCPITDVNNEMNNIIASKLYGMNCRSVLTDLLIPIYTEEFDYHEMMAVRLLIFWHCGSIGADEKRYKSCQKGIDRVVSELLKHYETKGRHGTEGTLRLSKLMLLIPTFLIHANYMREIIDLSNKQMKVTNMDPSIEQILNTPLMYN
;
A
#
# COMPACT_ATOMS: atom_id res chain seq x y z
N MET A 1 -70.28 -55.16 -33.84
CA MET A 1 -69.32 -55.98 -33.07
C MET A 1 -69.64 -55.77 -31.60
N PHE A 2 -69.78 -56.80 -30.77
CA PHE A 2 -69.59 -58.24 -31.05
C PHE A 2 -70.87 -58.91 -31.56
N ALA A 3 -70.93 -60.24 -31.60
CA ALA A 3 -71.93 -61.01 -32.34
C ALA A 3 -72.39 -62.26 -31.57
N ASN A 4 -73.57 -62.77 -31.97
CA ASN A 4 -74.15 -64.09 -31.68
C ASN A 4 -74.49 -64.42 -30.19
N ASP A 5 -75.51 -65.24 -29.90
CA ASP A 5 -76.37 -66.05 -30.77
C ASP A 5 -77.88 -65.74 -30.65
N SER A 6 -78.66 -66.29 -31.58
CA SER A 6 -80.14 -66.24 -31.63
C SER A 6 -80.78 -67.41 -30.85
N VAL A 7 -82.10 -67.50 -30.63
CA VAL A 7 -83.14 -67.90 -31.61
C VAL A 7 -84.55 -67.42 -31.14
N VAL A 8 -85.47 -67.26 -32.10
CA VAL A 8 -86.87 -66.80 -31.90
C VAL A 8 -87.87 -67.93 -32.18
N PRO A 9 -89.00 -68.03 -31.43
CA PRO A 9 -90.18 -68.79 -31.85
C PRO A 9 -91.29 -67.88 -32.41
N LYS A 10 -91.95 -68.29 -33.52
CA LYS A 10 -93.14 -67.60 -34.06
C LYS A 10 -94.06 -68.56 -34.88
N ILE A 11 -95.37 -68.51 -34.58
CA ILE A 11 -96.53 -68.79 -35.45
C ILE A 11 -96.89 -70.25 -35.84
N GLY A 12 -98.09 -70.69 -35.42
CA GLY A 12 -99.12 -71.31 -36.30
C GLY A 12 -99.31 -72.84 -36.27
N GLY A 13 -100.57 -73.36 -36.35
CA GLY A 13 -100.76 -74.82 -36.44
C GLY A 13 -102.14 -75.56 -36.44
N HIS A 14 -103.32 -74.94 -36.52
CA HIS A 14 -104.63 -75.59 -36.92
C HIS A 14 -105.22 -76.82 -36.15
N GLN A 15 -106.35 -77.36 -36.66
CA GLN A 15 -107.34 -78.26 -36.03
C GLN A 15 -107.75 -79.46 -36.94
N ALA A 16 -108.25 -80.55 -36.34
CA ALA A 16 -109.24 -81.53 -36.87
C ALA A 16 -109.80 -82.32 -35.63
N ILE A 17 -111.10 -82.57 -35.35
CA ILE A 17 -112.30 -83.04 -36.10
C ILE A 17 -112.45 -84.59 -36.10
N ASP A 18 -113.57 -85.11 -35.54
CA ASP A 18 -114.39 -86.27 -36.00
C ASP A 18 -115.58 -86.61 -35.05
N SER A 19 -116.53 -87.50 -35.46
CA SER A 19 -117.82 -87.87 -34.79
C SER A 19 -118.04 -89.42 -34.73
N GLU A 20 -119.17 -90.12 -34.44
CA GLU A 20 -120.64 -89.93 -34.23
C GLU A 20 -121.22 -91.23 -33.54
N SER A 21 -122.52 -91.63 -33.37
CA SER A 21 -123.90 -91.13 -33.66
C SER A 21 -124.97 -91.64 -32.62
N THR A 22 -126.02 -92.40 -33.00
CA THR A 22 -127.28 -92.69 -32.23
C THR A 22 -127.96 -94.04 -32.56
N ASN A 23 -129.00 -94.49 -31.79
CA ASN A 23 -130.34 -95.04 -32.25
C ASN A 23 -131.21 -95.76 -31.16
N PHE A 24 -132.53 -96.01 -31.45
CA PHE A 24 -133.60 -96.68 -30.62
C PHE A 24 -134.22 -97.94 -31.35
N GLU A 25 -135.37 -98.62 -31.06
CA GLU A 25 -136.53 -98.53 -30.11
C GLU A 25 -137.33 -99.89 -30.01
N GLY A 26 -138.48 -100.00 -29.29
CA GLY A 26 -139.45 -101.12 -29.40
C GLY A 26 -140.51 -101.31 -28.25
N ASN A 27 -141.78 -101.65 -28.55
CA ASN A 27 -142.93 -101.82 -27.60
C ASN A 27 -144.20 -102.52 -28.22
N THR A 28 -145.08 -103.21 -27.44
CA THR A 28 -146.41 -103.76 -27.89
C THR A 28 -147.41 -104.12 -26.74
N HIS A 29 -148.71 -104.37 -27.03
CA HIS A 29 -149.84 -104.42 -26.07
C HIS A 29 -150.97 -105.45 -26.41
N ALA A 30 -151.98 -105.59 -25.52
CA ALA A 30 -153.28 -106.30 -25.68
C ALA A 30 -154.32 -105.82 -24.61
N ASP A 31 -155.48 -106.46 -24.32
CA ASP A 31 -156.78 -106.45 -25.06
C ASP A 31 -157.99 -106.75 -24.10
N ILE A 32 -159.19 -106.16 -24.32
CA ILE A 32 -160.48 -106.35 -23.56
C ILE A 32 -161.69 -106.24 -24.52
N ASN A 33 -162.92 -106.65 -24.13
CA ASN A 33 -164.13 -106.68 -24.98
C ASN A 33 -165.18 -105.58 -24.68
N ALA A 34 -165.92 -105.15 -25.72
CA ALA A 34 -166.64 -103.87 -25.75
C ALA A 34 -167.80 -103.66 -24.74
N GLU A 35 -168.58 -104.69 -24.40
CA GLU A 35 -169.68 -104.53 -23.41
C GLU A 35 -169.16 -104.18 -22.00
N GLN A 36 -167.97 -104.68 -21.64
CA GLN A 36 -167.33 -104.34 -20.37
C GLN A 36 -166.78 -102.92 -20.39
N GLU A 37 -166.31 -102.45 -21.54
CA GLU A 37 -165.88 -101.06 -21.75
C GLU A 37 -167.06 -100.09 -21.68
N PHE A 38 -168.23 -100.46 -22.22
CA PHE A 38 -169.47 -99.68 -22.04
C PHE A 38 -169.85 -99.54 -20.56
N PHE A 39 -169.95 -100.65 -19.81
CA PHE A 39 -170.27 -100.57 -18.38
C PHE A 39 -169.22 -99.83 -17.54
N LEU A 40 -167.94 -99.88 -17.93
CA LEU A 40 -166.88 -99.10 -17.27
C LEU A 40 -167.01 -97.62 -17.57
N TYR A 41 -167.25 -97.25 -18.84
CA TYR A 41 -167.49 -95.88 -19.24
C TYR A 41 -168.71 -95.30 -18.54
N GLU A 42 -169.83 -96.02 -18.51
CA GLU A 42 -171.05 -95.60 -17.82
C GLU A 42 -170.78 -95.36 -16.31
N LEU A 43 -169.96 -96.19 -15.66
CA LEU A 43 -169.53 -95.99 -14.26
C LEU A 43 -168.52 -94.85 -14.07
N GLU A 44 -167.74 -94.49 -15.10
CA GLU A 44 -166.84 -93.33 -15.11
C GLU A 44 -167.60 -92.00 -15.37
N THR A 45 -168.76 -92.03 -16.05
CA THR A 45 -169.52 -90.83 -16.43
C THR A 45 -170.86 -90.61 -15.72
N THR A 46 -171.40 -91.58 -14.97
CA THR A 46 -172.73 -91.49 -14.36
C THR A 46 -172.75 -90.80 -13.00
N ASP A 47 -173.71 -89.89 -12.79
CA ASP A 47 -174.03 -89.25 -11.52
C ASP A 47 -174.19 -90.25 -10.37
N SER A 48 -173.62 -89.92 -9.19
CA SER A 48 -173.53 -90.83 -8.04
C SER A 48 -174.86 -91.37 -7.50
N GLY A 49 -175.99 -90.70 -7.78
CA GLY A 49 -177.33 -91.20 -7.44
C GLY A 49 -177.83 -92.36 -8.32
N SER A 50 -177.27 -92.52 -9.53
CA SER A 50 -177.76 -93.46 -10.56
C SER A 50 -176.91 -94.73 -10.66
N VAL A 51 -175.73 -94.76 -10.04
CA VAL A 51 -174.80 -95.92 -10.00
C VAL A 51 -175.47 -97.23 -9.59
N GLY A 52 -176.46 -97.17 -8.68
CA GLY A 52 -177.23 -98.34 -8.25
C GLY A 52 -178.04 -99.01 -9.38
N LEU A 53 -178.40 -98.30 -10.45
CA LEU A 53 -179.08 -98.87 -11.62
C LEU A 53 -178.10 -99.62 -12.52
N VAL A 54 -176.90 -99.06 -12.74
CA VAL A 54 -175.85 -99.69 -13.55
C VAL A 54 -175.34 -100.96 -12.87
N LEU A 55 -175.04 -100.91 -11.56
CA LEU A 55 -174.66 -102.09 -10.77
C LEU A 55 -175.77 -103.16 -10.74
N ARG A 56 -177.05 -102.75 -10.74
CA ARG A 56 -178.18 -103.66 -10.82
C ARG A 56 -178.29 -104.33 -12.18
N ALA A 57 -178.10 -103.59 -13.28
CA ALA A 57 -178.06 -104.17 -14.63
C ALA A 57 -176.91 -105.18 -14.79
N ILE A 58 -175.74 -104.90 -14.21
CA ILE A 58 -174.59 -105.83 -14.19
C ILE A 58 -174.91 -107.11 -13.38
N TYR A 59 -175.67 -106.99 -12.28
CA TYR A 59 -176.13 -108.15 -11.49
C TYR A 59 -177.23 -108.96 -12.19
N GLU A 60 -178.25 -108.30 -12.73
CA GLU A 60 -179.38 -108.95 -13.41
C GLU A 60 -178.97 -109.52 -14.80
N GLY A 61 -177.89 -109.00 -15.40
CA GLY A 61 -177.24 -109.53 -16.61
C GLY A 61 -176.34 -110.75 -16.40
N GLY A 62 -176.05 -111.16 -15.16
CA GLY A 62 -175.58 -112.50 -14.83
C GLY A 62 -174.08 -112.83 -14.97
N ASP A 63 -173.19 -111.88 -15.29
CA ASP A 63 -171.75 -112.16 -15.52
C ASP A 63 -170.78 -111.15 -14.86
N VAL A 64 -171.04 -110.87 -13.58
CA VAL A 64 -170.30 -109.90 -12.74
C VAL A 64 -168.77 -110.10 -12.79
N ALA A 65 -168.31 -111.36 -12.85
CA ALA A 65 -166.89 -111.70 -12.75
C ALA A 65 -166.02 -111.13 -13.89
N LYS A 66 -166.56 -111.02 -15.11
CA LYS A 66 -165.87 -110.39 -16.24
C LYS A 66 -165.72 -108.88 -16.04
N PHE A 67 -166.75 -108.24 -15.49
CA PHE A 67 -166.72 -106.81 -15.20
C PHE A 67 -165.67 -106.45 -14.13
N THR A 68 -165.60 -107.22 -13.03
CA THR A 68 -164.57 -107.03 -12.00
C THR A 68 -163.16 -107.10 -12.58
N LYS A 69 -162.89 -108.09 -13.46
CA LYS A 69 -161.57 -108.25 -14.09
C LYS A 69 -161.21 -107.11 -15.04
N ALA A 70 -162.19 -106.53 -15.74
CA ALA A 70 -161.98 -105.34 -16.56
C ALA A 70 -161.67 -104.10 -15.70
N LEU A 71 -162.37 -103.93 -14.57
CA LEU A 71 -162.13 -102.87 -13.59
C LEU A 71 -160.73 -102.97 -12.94
N GLU A 72 -160.30 -104.17 -12.53
CA GLU A 72 -158.93 -104.42 -12.04
C GLU A 72 -157.86 -104.01 -13.06
N SER A 73 -158.07 -104.35 -14.34
CA SER A 73 -157.14 -103.97 -15.42
C SER A 73 -157.14 -102.47 -15.70
N ARG A 74 -158.25 -101.76 -15.47
CA ARG A 74 -158.37 -100.29 -15.56
C ARG A 74 -157.59 -99.61 -14.43
N ILE A 75 -157.71 -100.11 -13.20
CA ILE A 75 -156.97 -99.62 -12.01
C ILE A 75 -155.46 -99.77 -12.21
N ALA A 76 -154.99 -100.95 -12.63
CA ALA A 76 -153.57 -101.24 -12.82
C ALA A 76 -152.88 -100.34 -13.87
N HIS A 77 -153.64 -99.78 -14.83
CA HIS A 77 -153.13 -98.82 -15.81
C HIS A 77 -152.81 -97.45 -15.17
N TYR A 78 -153.66 -96.98 -14.24
CA TYR A 78 -153.46 -95.70 -13.55
C TYR A 78 -152.28 -95.76 -12.57
N ASP A 79 -152.17 -96.82 -11.75
CA ASP A 79 -151.03 -96.99 -10.82
C ASP A 79 -149.68 -96.98 -11.55
N LYS A 80 -149.61 -97.69 -12.69
CA LYS A 80 -148.41 -97.75 -13.54
C LYS A 80 -148.05 -96.39 -14.17
N SER A 81 -149.04 -95.52 -14.35
CA SER A 81 -148.85 -94.15 -14.85
C SER A 81 -148.34 -93.21 -13.74
N ILE A 82 -148.90 -93.31 -12.53
CA ILE A 82 -148.48 -92.52 -11.35
C ILE A 82 -147.02 -92.82 -10.98
N LEU A 83 -146.62 -94.10 -10.96
CA LEU A 83 -145.23 -94.53 -10.72
C LEU A 83 -144.22 -93.99 -11.75
N LYS A 84 -144.67 -93.74 -12.99
CA LYS A 84 -143.83 -93.23 -14.08
C LYS A 84 -143.53 -91.73 -13.90
N VAL A 85 -144.54 -90.95 -13.49
CA VAL A 85 -144.37 -89.51 -13.19
C VAL A 85 -143.49 -89.29 -11.96
N SER A 86 -143.68 -90.08 -10.89
CA SER A 86 -142.94 -89.94 -9.63
C SER A 86 -141.42 -90.09 -9.82
N ASN A 87 -140.95 -91.07 -10.59
CA ASN A 87 -139.52 -91.29 -10.83
C ASN A 87 -138.86 -90.18 -11.67
N TYR A 88 -139.58 -89.59 -12.63
CA TYR A 88 -139.01 -88.60 -13.56
C TYR A 88 -138.51 -87.33 -12.84
N HIS A 89 -139.22 -86.89 -11.80
CA HIS A 89 -138.87 -85.66 -11.08
C HIS A 89 -137.73 -85.82 -10.05
N TYR A 90 -137.36 -87.04 -9.66
CA TYR A 90 -136.35 -87.24 -8.61
C TYR A 90 -134.90 -87.04 -9.12
N GLN A 91 -134.59 -87.40 -10.38
CA GLN A 91 -133.25 -87.24 -10.94
C GLN A 91 -132.83 -85.76 -11.11
N GLY A 92 -133.70 -84.93 -11.67
CA GLY A 92 -133.38 -83.51 -11.94
C GLY A 92 -133.05 -82.69 -10.69
N PHE A 93 -133.63 -83.05 -9.54
CA PHE A 93 -133.30 -82.42 -8.25
C PHE A 93 -131.88 -82.76 -7.79
N VAL A 94 -131.47 -84.03 -7.88
CA VAL A 94 -130.12 -84.49 -7.49
C VAL A 94 -129.04 -83.85 -8.37
N GLU A 95 -129.32 -83.70 -9.67
CA GLU A 95 -128.38 -83.11 -10.63
C GLU A 95 -128.20 -81.59 -10.40
N SER A 96 -129.29 -80.88 -10.10
CA SER A 96 -129.26 -79.46 -9.70
C SER A 96 -128.43 -79.23 -8.43
N MET A 97 -128.53 -80.12 -7.44
CA MET A 97 -127.74 -80.05 -6.21
C MET A 97 -126.23 -80.27 -6.47
N LYS A 98 -125.86 -81.18 -7.37
CA LYS A 98 -124.46 -81.36 -7.79
C LYS A 98 -123.91 -80.08 -8.44
N GLN A 99 -124.65 -79.44 -9.33
CA GLN A 99 -124.21 -78.18 -9.97
C GLN A 99 -123.98 -77.06 -8.95
N LEU A 100 -124.85 -76.92 -7.95
CA LEU A 100 -124.70 -75.91 -6.90
C LEU A 100 -123.46 -76.17 -6.02
N SER A 101 -123.17 -77.43 -5.72
CA SER A 101 -121.94 -77.84 -5.02
C SER A 101 -120.68 -77.51 -5.86
N THR A 102 -120.70 -77.80 -7.16
CA THR A 102 -119.61 -77.47 -8.08
C THR A 102 -119.38 -75.96 -8.20
N LEU A 103 -120.45 -75.16 -8.24
CA LEU A 103 -120.34 -73.69 -8.27
C LEU A 103 -119.68 -73.14 -7.00
N LYS A 104 -119.98 -73.70 -5.82
CA LYS A 104 -119.33 -73.31 -4.56
C LYS A 104 -117.81 -73.53 -4.60
N SER A 105 -117.33 -74.61 -5.22
CA SER A 105 -115.89 -74.83 -5.42
C SER A 105 -115.28 -73.70 -6.25
N LYS A 106 -115.84 -73.40 -7.42
CA LYS A 106 -115.32 -72.37 -8.33
C LYS A 106 -115.28 -70.97 -7.71
N VAL A 107 -116.15 -70.66 -6.76
CA VAL A 107 -116.13 -69.40 -6.02
C VAL A 107 -115.01 -69.35 -4.97
N GLU A 108 -114.67 -70.47 -4.32
CA GLU A 108 -113.45 -70.57 -3.49
C GLU A 108 -112.19 -70.50 -4.36
N ASP A 109 -112.17 -71.12 -5.54
CA ASP A 109 -111.04 -71.08 -6.48
C ASP A 109 -110.72 -69.63 -6.92
N ILE A 110 -111.73 -68.88 -7.39
CA ILE A 110 -111.59 -67.46 -7.79
C ILE A 110 -111.15 -66.57 -6.61
N LYS A 111 -111.64 -66.85 -5.40
CA LYS A 111 -111.22 -66.17 -4.17
C LYS A 111 -109.75 -66.48 -3.83
N GLY A 112 -109.28 -67.69 -4.11
CA GLY A 112 -107.87 -68.07 -4.03
C GLY A 112 -107.02 -67.30 -5.03
N GLU A 113 -107.40 -67.25 -6.31
CA GLU A 113 -106.70 -66.46 -7.34
C GLU A 113 -106.63 -64.98 -6.97
N GLY A 114 -107.72 -64.38 -6.50
CA GLY A 114 -107.76 -62.99 -6.04
C GLY A 114 -106.81 -62.71 -4.87
N GLN A 115 -106.68 -63.65 -3.92
CA GLN A 115 -105.72 -63.55 -2.83
C GLN A 115 -104.27 -63.68 -3.34
N ILE A 116 -103.99 -64.64 -4.22
CA ILE A 116 -102.67 -64.84 -4.85
C ILE A 116 -102.23 -63.57 -5.60
N ILE A 117 -103.11 -62.98 -6.42
CA ILE A 117 -102.82 -61.75 -7.17
C ILE A 117 -102.53 -60.58 -6.22
N ASN A 118 -103.31 -60.41 -5.15
CA ASN A 118 -103.02 -59.38 -4.14
C ASN A 118 -101.66 -59.61 -3.45
N THR A 119 -101.31 -60.86 -3.11
CA THR A 119 -100.00 -61.18 -2.54
C THR A 119 -98.85 -60.89 -3.51
N ILE A 120 -99.01 -61.18 -4.81
CA ILE A 120 -98.02 -60.83 -5.84
C ILE A 120 -97.85 -59.31 -5.95
N ILE A 121 -98.94 -58.55 -6.02
CA ILE A 121 -98.92 -57.08 -6.10
C ILE A 121 -98.24 -56.47 -4.86
N GLN A 122 -98.53 -56.98 -3.65
CA GLN A 122 -97.88 -56.52 -2.42
C GLN A 122 -96.38 -56.87 -2.38
N ARG A 123 -95.97 -58.04 -2.89
CA ARG A 123 -94.56 -58.41 -2.97
C ARG A 123 -93.79 -57.54 -3.97
N ASP A 124 -94.29 -57.43 -5.19
CA ASP A 124 -93.57 -56.77 -6.28
C ASP A 124 -93.57 -55.24 -6.14
N SER A 125 -94.55 -54.66 -5.44
CA SER A 125 -94.54 -53.24 -5.07
C SER A 125 -93.52 -52.89 -3.98
N VAL A 126 -93.14 -53.82 -3.09
CA VAL A 126 -92.01 -53.64 -2.16
C VAL A 126 -90.69 -53.57 -2.93
N ASP A 127 -90.45 -54.48 -3.89
CA ASP A 127 -89.27 -54.43 -4.77
C ASP A 127 -89.23 -53.14 -5.60
N LEU A 128 -90.38 -52.65 -6.08
CA LEU A 128 -90.49 -51.38 -6.79
C LEU A 128 -90.19 -50.18 -5.89
N LEU A 129 -90.62 -50.20 -4.62
CA LEU A 129 -90.30 -49.18 -3.63
C LEU A 129 -88.81 -49.19 -3.24
N ILE A 130 -88.17 -50.35 -3.15
CA ILE A 130 -86.73 -50.47 -2.93
C ILE A 130 -85.97 -49.83 -4.09
N LYS A 131 -86.26 -50.24 -5.34
CA LYS A 131 -85.63 -49.66 -6.55
C LYS A 131 -85.92 -48.16 -6.70
N GLY A 132 -87.12 -47.70 -6.35
CA GLY A 132 -87.47 -46.28 -6.31
C GLY A 132 -86.60 -45.48 -5.32
N ASN A 133 -86.39 -46.02 -4.13
CA ASN A 133 -85.49 -45.43 -3.12
C ASN A 133 -84.01 -45.44 -3.56
N GLU A 134 -83.57 -46.47 -4.28
CA GLU A 134 -82.23 -46.50 -4.89
C GLU A 134 -82.09 -45.42 -5.97
N VAL A 135 -83.06 -45.26 -6.87
CA VAL A 135 -83.06 -44.18 -7.87
C VAL A 135 -83.04 -42.79 -7.21
N LEU A 136 -83.72 -42.60 -6.08
CA LEU A 136 -83.64 -41.36 -5.30
C LEU A 136 -82.25 -41.14 -4.67
N LYS A 137 -81.61 -42.19 -4.13
CA LYS A 137 -80.20 -42.13 -3.66
C LYS A 137 -79.26 -41.76 -4.81
N TYR A 138 -79.37 -42.41 -5.97
CA TYR A 138 -78.53 -42.12 -7.14
C TYR A 138 -78.76 -40.71 -7.70
N LYS A 139 -80.00 -40.21 -7.77
CA LYS A 139 -80.28 -38.81 -8.16
C LYS A 139 -79.69 -37.80 -7.16
N LYS A 140 -79.71 -38.09 -5.86
CA LYS A 140 -79.06 -37.25 -4.83
C LYS A 140 -77.53 -37.27 -4.99
N LEU A 141 -76.94 -38.45 -5.24
CA LEU A 141 -75.51 -38.58 -5.52
C LEU A 141 -75.11 -37.81 -6.79
N GLN A 142 -75.86 -37.95 -7.89
CA GLN A 142 -75.63 -37.25 -9.15
C GLN A 142 -75.71 -35.72 -8.98
N ARG A 143 -76.69 -35.21 -8.21
CA ARG A 143 -76.81 -33.78 -7.90
C ARG A 143 -75.62 -33.29 -7.08
N ASN A 144 -75.20 -34.04 -6.06
CA ASN A 144 -74.04 -33.69 -5.25
C ASN A 144 -72.74 -33.71 -6.08
N ALA A 145 -72.55 -34.73 -6.92
CA ALA A 145 -71.41 -34.85 -7.83
C ALA A 145 -71.35 -33.68 -8.83
N LYS A 146 -72.49 -33.29 -9.41
CA LYS A 146 -72.54 -32.10 -10.29
C LYS A 146 -72.17 -30.82 -9.53
N ILE A 147 -72.72 -30.59 -8.34
CA ILE A 147 -72.37 -29.40 -7.54
C ILE A 147 -70.87 -29.39 -7.20
N ALA A 148 -70.27 -30.55 -6.92
CA ALA A 148 -68.82 -30.66 -6.70
C ALA A 148 -68.01 -30.37 -7.98
N MET A 149 -68.43 -30.88 -9.15
CA MET A 149 -67.81 -30.57 -10.44
C MET A 149 -67.89 -29.07 -10.77
N ASP A 150 -69.06 -28.45 -10.59
CA ASP A 150 -69.29 -27.02 -10.84
C ASP A 150 -68.38 -26.15 -9.93
N GLN A 151 -68.16 -26.57 -8.67
CA GLN A 151 -67.25 -25.89 -7.72
C GLN A 151 -65.75 -26.11 -8.03
N LEU A 152 -65.36 -27.32 -8.47
CA LEU A 152 -64.00 -27.61 -8.91
C LEU A 152 -63.66 -26.83 -10.19
N THR A 153 -64.58 -26.76 -11.15
CA THR A 153 -64.41 -25.99 -12.39
C THR A 153 -64.25 -24.49 -12.11
N GLN A 154 -64.95 -23.94 -11.11
CA GLN A 154 -64.77 -22.55 -10.66
C GLN A 154 -63.41 -22.27 -10.01
N THR A 155 -62.67 -23.29 -9.54
CA THR A 155 -61.43 -23.12 -8.80
C THR A 155 -60.17 -23.55 -9.57
N LEU A 156 -60.33 -24.28 -10.67
CA LEU A 156 -59.23 -24.68 -11.55
C LEU A 156 -58.34 -23.50 -11.99
N PRO A 157 -58.88 -22.36 -12.47
CA PRO A 157 -58.03 -21.28 -12.98
C PRO A 157 -57.12 -20.64 -11.92
N ILE A 158 -57.52 -20.70 -10.64
CA ILE A 158 -56.72 -20.22 -9.50
C ILE A 158 -55.53 -21.17 -9.25
N LEU A 159 -55.76 -22.48 -9.39
CA LEU A 159 -54.71 -23.51 -9.27
C LEU A 159 -53.75 -23.46 -10.48
N ASP A 160 -54.27 -23.30 -11.69
CA ASP A 160 -53.47 -23.15 -12.92
C ASP A 160 -52.60 -21.88 -12.87
N SER A 161 -53.16 -20.75 -12.44
CA SER A 161 -52.39 -19.51 -12.26
C SER A 161 -51.32 -19.65 -11.17
N TYR A 162 -51.62 -20.37 -10.07
CA TYR A 162 -50.64 -20.63 -9.01
C TYR A 162 -49.55 -21.65 -9.42
N ALA A 163 -49.88 -22.62 -10.28
CA ALA A 163 -48.89 -23.50 -10.89
C ALA A 163 -47.93 -22.69 -11.80
N LYS A 164 -48.49 -21.86 -12.68
CA LYS A 164 -47.73 -20.91 -13.52
C LYS A 164 -46.86 -19.96 -12.68
N LEU A 165 -47.37 -19.46 -11.55
CA LEU A 165 -46.61 -18.66 -10.58
C LEU A 165 -45.40 -19.44 -10.03
N LYS A 166 -45.60 -20.70 -9.61
CA LYS A 166 -44.51 -21.57 -9.15
C LYS A 166 -43.50 -21.87 -10.25
N ASP A 167 -43.93 -22.14 -11.48
CA ASP A 167 -43.04 -22.39 -12.60
C ASP A 167 -42.20 -21.15 -12.97
N LEU A 168 -42.78 -19.95 -12.89
CA LEU A 168 -42.03 -18.69 -13.07
C LEU A 168 -41.05 -18.43 -11.93
N MET A 169 -41.38 -18.79 -10.68
CA MET A 169 -40.46 -18.75 -9.53
C MET A 169 -39.32 -19.77 -9.65
N ASN A 170 -39.59 -20.96 -10.20
CA ASN A 170 -38.60 -22.00 -10.49
C ASN A 170 -37.69 -21.63 -11.69
N GLN A 171 -38.21 -20.85 -12.64
CA GLN A 171 -37.48 -20.31 -13.80
C GLN A 171 -36.82 -18.94 -13.51
N GLU A 172 -36.84 -18.48 -12.26
CA GLU A 172 -36.21 -17.23 -11.80
C GLU A 172 -36.72 -15.95 -12.50
N LYS A 173 -37.92 -16.02 -13.08
CA LYS A 173 -38.58 -14.91 -13.81
C LYS A 173 -39.38 -14.03 -12.85
N TYR A 174 -38.72 -13.52 -11.81
CA TYR A 174 -39.38 -12.88 -10.65
C TYR A 174 -40.32 -11.73 -11.01
N TYR A 175 -39.96 -10.87 -11.97
CA TYR A 175 -40.84 -9.81 -12.48
C TYR A 175 -42.16 -10.37 -13.06
N GLN A 176 -42.08 -11.47 -13.83
CA GLN A 176 -43.25 -12.10 -14.44
C GLN A 176 -44.08 -12.86 -13.38
N ALA A 177 -43.42 -13.48 -12.40
CA ALA A 177 -44.08 -14.08 -11.24
C ALA A 177 -44.85 -13.02 -10.41
N LEU A 178 -44.24 -11.86 -10.14
CA LEU A 178 -44.87 -10.77 -9.41
C LEU A 178 -46.10 -10.24 -10.15
N LYS A 179 -46.02 -10.07 -11.47
CA LYS A 179 -47.16 -9.65 -12.30
C LYS A 179 -48.30 -10.67 -12.31
N VAL A 180 -48.01 -11.97 -12.37
CA VAL A 180 -49.02 -13.04 -12.25
C VAL A 180 -49.65 -13.06 -10.84
N LEU A 181 -48.89 -12.73 -9.80
CA LEU A 181 -49.39 -12.62 -8.43
C LEU A 181 -50.39 -11.47 -8.26
N GLU A 182 -50.09 -10.31 -8.84
CA GLU A 182 -51.00 -9.15 -8.87
C GLU A 182 -52.24 -9.41 -9.73
N GLU A 183 -52.06 -10.02 -10.91
CA GLU A 183 -53.16 -10.47 -11.78
C GLU A 183 -54.08 -11.45 -11.04
N MET A 184 -53.53 -12.36 -10.23
CA MET A 184 -54.31 -13.29 -9.40
C MET A 184 -55.09 -12.59 -8.28
N GLU A 185 -54.47 -11.66 -7.55
CA GLU A 185 -55.14 -10.92 -6.47
C GLU A 185 -56.25 -10.00 -7.02
N HIS A 186 -56.00 -9.30 -8.13
CA HIS A 186 -56.96 -8.39 -8.75
C HIS A 186 -58.10 -9.13 -9.47
N THR A 187 -57.82 -10.25 -10.14
CA THR A 187 -58.83 -10.97 -10.95
C THR A 187 -59.63 -11.98 -10.13
N TYR A 188 -59.06 -12.57 -9.08
CA TYR A 188 -59.70 -13.61 -8.28
C TYR A 188 -59.95 -13.23 -6.81
N GLY A 189 -59.77 -11.97 -6.41
CA GLY A 189 -59.89 -11.49 -5.01
C GLY A 189 -61.08 -12.05 -4.22
N ASP A 190 -62.31 -11.91 -4.75
CA ASP A 190 -63.53 -12.43 -4.11
C ASP A 190 -63.56 -13.97 -4.03
N GLN A 191 -63.02 -14.64 -5.05
CA GLN A 191 -62.96 -16.11 -5.11
C GLN A 191 -61.90 -16.67 -4.17
N LEU A 192 -60.81 -15.92 -3.94
CA LEU A 192 -59.74 -16.28 -3.01
C LEU A 192 -60.25 -16.36 -1.56
N GLN A 193 -61.24 -15.56 -1.18
CA GLN A 193 -61.86 -15.61 0.15
C GLN A 193 -62.91 -16.73 0.31
N LYS A 194 -63.41 -17.29 -0.80
CA LYS A 194 -64.58 -18.19 -0.82
C LYS A 194 -64.31 -19.62 -0.32
N TYR A 195 -63.08 -20.11 -0.38
CA TYR A 195 -62.72 -21.49 -0.02
C TYR A 195 -61.55 -21.57 0.98
N ARG A 196 -61.57 -22.56 1.88
CA ARG A 196 -60.54 -22.70 2.93
C ARG A 196 -59.11 -22.85 2.37
N PHE A 197 -58.96 -23.52 1.23
CA PHE A 197 -57.64 -23.69 0.61
C PHE A 197 -57.18 -22.42 -0.13
N THR A 198 -58.08 -21.67 -0.77
CA THR A 198 -57.74 -20.39 -1.43
C THR A 198 -57.40 -19.30 -0.41
N VAL A 199 -58.06 -19.29 0.76
CA VAL A 199 -57.67 -18.45 1.91
C VAL A 199 -56.28 -18.84 2.44
N SER A 200 -55.95 -20.13 2.44
CA SER A 200 -54.59 -20.59 2.77
C SER A 200 -53.57 -20.21 1.70
N LEU A 201 -53.97 -20.14 0.43
CA LEU A 201 -53.15 -19.73 -0.70
C LEU A 201 -52.81 -18.24 -0.61
N ALA A 202 -53.81 -17.38 -0.40
CA ALA A 202 -53.64 -15.94 -0.24
C ALA A 202 -52.69 -15.58 0.92
N LYS A 203 -52.72 -16.35 2.02
CA LYS A 203 -51.75 -16.21 3.13
C LYS A 203 -50.29 -16.49 2.73
N THR A 204 -50.03 -17.17 1.62
CA THR A 204 -48.65 -17.36 1.11
C THR A 204 -48.18 -16.20 0.23
N PHE A 205 -49.07 -15.36 -0.32
CA PHE A 205 -48.70 -14.31 -1.26
C PHE A 205 -47.72 -13.26 -0.67
N PRO A 206 -47.86 -12.79 0.59
CA PRO A 206 -46.84 -11.92 1.21
C PRO A 206 -45.48 -12.62 1.37
N SER A 207 -45.47 -13.93 1.63
CA SER A 207 -44.22 -14.71 1.72
C SER A 207 -43.56 -14.89 0.35
N ILE A 208 -44.34 -14.99 -0.73
CA ILE A 208 -43.83 -15.07 -2.11
C ILE A 208 -43.27 -13.70 -2.54
N ARG A 209 -43.97 -12.59 -2.25
CA ARG A 209 -43.43 -11.23 -2.44
C ARG A 209 -42.12 -11.04 -1.69
N LYS A 210 -42.04 -11.50 -0.43
CA LYS A 210 -40.79 -11.45 0.33
C LYS A 210 -39.68 -12.30 -0.31
N GLN A 211 -39.97 -13.52 -0.74
CA GLN A 211 -38.97 -14.36 -1.44
C GLN A 211 -38.48 -13.72 -2.75
N ILE A 212 -39.34 -13.03 -3.49
CA ILE A 212 -38.95 -12.24 -4.67
C ILE A 212 -38.03 -11.07 -4.27
N LYS A 213 -38.39 -10.30 -3.24
CA LYS A 213 -37.57 -9.20 -2.71
C LYS A 213 -36.20 -9.69 -2.23
N ASP A 214 -36.18 -10.69 -1.35
CA ASP A 214 -34.97 -11.26 -0.75
C ASP A 214 -34.04 -11.85 -1.85
N LYS A 215 -34.58 -12.54 -2.88
CA LYS A 215 -33.76 -13.07 -4.01
C LYS A 215 -33.25 -11.98 -4.95
N SER A 216 -34.10 -11.04 -5.38
CA SER A 216 -33.67 -9.95 -6.29
C SER A 216 -32.65 -9.00 -5.63
N PHE A 217 -32.73 -8.82 -4.31
CA PHE A 217 -31.70 -8.11 -3.56
C PHE A 217 -30.38 -8.89 -3.47
N SER A 218 -30.41 -10.23 -3.45
CA SER A 218 -29.19 -11.06 -3.55
C SER A 218 -28.49 -10.83 -4.90
N GLU A 219 -29.23 -10.92 -6.02
CA GLU A 219 -28.69 -10.65 -7.37
C GLU A 219 -28.03 -9.27 -7.45
N PHE A 220 -28.63 -8.26 -6.80
CA PHE A 220 -28.07 -6.92 -6.68
C PHE A 220 -26.77 -6.88 -5.85
N THR A 221 -26.70 -7.58 -4.71
CA THR A 221 -25.46 -7.64 -3.92
C THR A 221 -24.34 -8.41 -4.63
N ASP A 222 -24.67 -9.46 -5.37
CA ASP A 222 -23.72 -10.23 -6.17
C ASP A 222 -23.16 -9.38 -7.32
N PHE A 223 -24.02 -8.60 -7.99
CA PHE A 223 -23.66 -7.58 -8.98
C PHE A 223 -22.73 -6.48 -8.42
N LEU A 224 -22.96 -6.02 -7.18
CA LEU A 224 -22.07 -5.03 -6.54
C LEU A 224 -20.67 -5.56 -6.22
N GLU A 225 -20.54 -6.86 -5.91
CA GLU A 225 -19.22 -7.49 -5.71
C GLU A 225 -18.55 -7.81 -7.06
N MET A 226 -19.32 -8.16 -8.11
CA MET A 226 -18.81 -8.26 -9.48
C MET A 226 -18.21 -6.93 -9.96
N ILE A 227 -18.93 -5.81 -9.82
CA ILE A 227 -18.41 -4.48 -10.18
C ILE A 227 -17.12 -4.17 -9.44
N ARG A 228 -17.02 -4.50 -8.16
CA ARG A 228 -15.82 -4.29 -7.33
C ARG A 228 -14.61 -5.09 -7.81
N GLN A 229 -14.81 -6.25 -8.44
CA GLN A 229 -13.73 -7.05 -9.04
C GLN A 229 -13.33 -6.56 -10.44
N VAL A 230 -14.24 -5.89 -11.15
CA VAL A 230 -14.05 -5.41 -12.53
C VAL A 230 -13.59 -3.93 -12.58
N SER A 231 -13.86 -3.13 -11.55
CA SER A 231 -13.58 -1.69 -11.50
C SER A 231 -12.15 -1.33 -11.90
N GLN A 232 -11.12 -2.01 -11.38
CA GLN A 232 -9.74 -1.71 -11.75
C GLN A 232 -9.50 -1.87 -13.26
N LYS A 233 -10.12 -2.87 -13.91
CA LYS A 233 -9.95 -3.12 -15.35
C LYS A 233 -10.63 -2.04 -16.19
N ILE A 234 -11.79 -1.54 -15.74
CA ILE A 234 -12.47 -0.40 -16.37
C ILE A 234 -11.56 0.83 -16.31
N GLY A 235 -11.04 1.16 -15.13
CA GLY A 235 -10.12 2.29 -14.98
C GLY A 235 -8.82 2.15 -15.76
N GLN A 236 -8.27 0.94 -15.88
CA GLN A 236 -7.10 0.65 -16.72
C GLN A 236 -7.34 0.98 -18.18
N GLU A 237 -8.42 0.48 -18.78
CA GLU A 237 -8.69 0.67 -20.21
C GLU A 237 -9.08 2.12 -20.51
N VAL A 238 -9.86 2.76 -19.64
CA VAL A 238 -10.23 4.18 -19.77
C VAL A 238 -8.99 5.10 -19.63
N MET A 239 -8.17 4.94 -18.60
CA MET A 239 -6.93 5.75 -18.44
C MET A 239 -5.92 5.48 -19.58
N LYS A 240 -5.91 4.28 -20.15
CA LYS A 240 -5.06 3.93 -21.31
C LYS A 240 -5.52 4.66 -22.57
N GLN A 241 -6.83 4.71 -22.86
CA GLN A 241 -7.37 5.45 -24.00
C GLN A 241 -7.06 6.95 -23.90
N VAL A 242 -7.21 7.54 -22.71
CA VAL A 242 -6.80 8.94 -22.47
C VAL A 242 -5.29 9.13 -22.64
N ALA A 243 -4.45 8.19 -22.20
CA ALA A 243 -2.99 8.26 -22.39
C ALA A 243 -2.56 8.15 -23.86
N GLU A 244 -3.28 7.36 -24.67
CA GLU A 244 -3.08 7.25 -26.11
C GLU A 244 -3.46 8.57 -26.82
N ASN A 245 -4.60 9.18 -26.45
CA ASN A 245 -5.06 10.46 -27.01
C ASN A 245 -4.15 11.66 -26.65
N PHE A 246 -3.51 11.65 -25.47
CA PHE A 246 -2.60 12.71 -25.01
C PHE A 246 -1.10 12.46 -25.39
N ASP A 247 -0.80 11.54 -26.31
CA ASP A 247 0.55 11.30 -26.86
C ASP A 247 1.64 10.97 -25.79
N PHE A 248 1.23 10.42 -24.64
CA PHE A 248 2.10 10.20 -23.47
C PHE A 248 3.26 9.22 -23.74
N THR A 249 3.13 8.39 -24.76
CA THR A 249 4.05 7.30 -25.11
C THR A 249 5.34 7.78 -25.79
N LYS A 250 5.36 8.95 -26.43
CA LYS A 250 6.52 9.45 -27.23
C LYS A 250 7.82 9.69 -26.45
N TYR A 251 7.78 9.76 -25.12
CA TYR A 251 8.95 10.09 -24.28
C TYR A 251 9.55 8.88 -23.53
N SER A 252 9.17 7.66 -23.88
CA SER A 252 9.68 6.43 -23.24
C SER A 252 10.71 5.66 -24.09
N SER A 253 11.00 6.12 -25.31
CA SER A 253 11.82 5.41 -26.30
C SER A 253 13.07 6.20 -26.72
N ASP A 254 13.94 6.54 -25.77
CA ASP A 254 15.22 7.20 -26.06
C ASP A 254 16.37 6.66 -25.20
N GLN A 255 16.50 5.32 -25.15
CA GLN A 255 17.68 4.65 -24.59
C GLN A 255 17.96 3.26 -25.17
N GLN A 256 17.78 3.07 -26.49
CA GLN A 256 18.41 1.96 -27.22
C GLN A 256 18.59 2.30 -28.72
N SER A 257 19.66 1.76 -29.32
CA SER A 257 20.08 1.94 -30.72
C SER A 257 20.12 3.38 -31.25
N GLY A 258 21.31 4.00 -31.20
CA GLY A 258 21.63 5.06 -32.15
C GLY A 258 22.05 4.46 -33.50
N ILE A 259 21.32 4.79 -34.57
CA ILE A 259 21.78 4.78 -35.97
C ILE A 259 20.96 5.83 -36.74
N GLU A 260 21.56 6.42 -37.78
CA GLU A 260 21.03 7.52 -38.61
C GLU A 260 19.54 7.37 -39.01
N ARG A 261 18.71 8.42 -39.03
CA ARG A 261 18.78 9.53 -40.02
C ARG A 261 17.86 10.70 -39.66
N LYS A 262 18.40 11.93 -39.73
CA LYS A 262 17.62 13.11 -40.14
C LYS A 262 17.73 13.28 -41.65
N LYS A 263 16.61 13.35 -42.36
CA LYS A 263 16.51 14.07 -43.65
C LYS A 263 15.09 14.59 -43.84
N SER A 264 14.99 15.89 -44.08
CA SER A 264 13.74 16.61 -44.30
C SER A 264 13.36 16.61 -45.78
N THR A 265 12.06 16.44 -46.05
CA THR A 265 11.31 17.04 -47.17
C THR A 265 11.81 16.81 -48.61
N ILE A 266 10.98 16.16 -49.44
CA ILE A 266 10.56 16.64 -50.77
C ILE A 266 9.38 15.79 -51.29
N THR A 267 8.53 16.41 -52.11
CA THR A 267 7.33 15.82 -52.72
C THR A 267 7.64 14.93 -53.92
N GLY A 268 6.89 13.82 -54.09
CA GLY A 268 6.90 13.02 -55.32
C GLY A 268 5.62 12.18 -55.46
N THR A 269 4.79 12.50 -56.45
CA THR A 269 3.57 11.75 -56.78
C THR A 269 3.91 10.62 -57.76
N LEU A 270 3.31 9.44 -57.58
CA LEU A 270 3.28 8.38 -58.60
C LEU A 270 1.84 7.98 -58.88
N MET A 271 1.54 7.64 -60.14
CA MET A 271 0.25 7.11 -60.59
C MET A 271 0.51 5.76 -61.23
N GLU A 272 -0.39 4.79 -61.01
CA GLU A 272 -0.40 3.53 -61.76
C GLU A 272 -1.64 3.46 -62.66
N LEU A 273 -1.56 2.60 -63.67
CA LEU A 273 -2.52 2.46 -64.77
C LEU A 273 -3.19 1.08 -64.70
N SER A 274 -4.52 1.04 -64.77
CA SER A 274 -5.28 -0.21 -64.75
C SER A 274 -5.29 -0.92 -66.10
N SER A 275 -5.59 -2.22 -66.07
CA SER A 275 -5.51 -3.16 -67.20
C SER A 275 -6.53 -2.96 -68.34
N ASP A 276 -7.35 -1.91 -68.29
CA ASP A 276 -8.27 -1.50 -69.37
C ASP A 276 -7.79 -0.26 -70.15
N GLY A 277 -6.68 0.36 -69.73
CA GLY A 277 -6.11 1.56 -70.36
C GLY A 277 -6.76 2.89 -69.94
N SER A 278 -7.67 2.89 -68.96
CA SER A 278 -8.26 4.11 -68.42
C SER A 278 -7.37 4.78 -67.34
N VAL A 279 -7.36 6.12 -67.31
CA VAL A 279 -6.61 6.92 -66.33
C VAL A 279 -7.57 7.68 -65.42
N HIS A 280 -7.84 7.14 -64.23
CA HIS A 280 -8.61 7.86 -63.21
C HIS A 280 -7.70 8.65 -62.26
N LYS A 281 -7.91 9.96 -62.20
CA LYS A 281 -7.33 10.85 -61.18
C LYS A 281 -8.34 11.12 -60.08
N THR A 282 -8.25 10.41 -58.96
CA THR A 282 -9.04 10.68 -57.75
C THR A 282 -8.47 11.86 -56.98
N SER A 283 -8.83 13.09 -57.38
CA SER A 283 -8.57 14.29 -56.60
C SER A 283 -9.58 14.44 -55.47
N ILE A 284 -9.14 14.34 -54.21
CA ILE A 284 -9.92 14.77 -53.05
C ILE A 284 -9.23 15.99 -52.43
N ALA A 285 -9.81 17.16 -52.66
CA ALA A 285 -9.32 18.41 -52.07
C ALA A 285 -10.47 19.41 -51.84
N LYS A 286 -10.60 19.87 -50.58
CA LYS A 286 -11.38 21.03 -50.12
C LYS A 286 -12.91 21.00 -50.28
N ARG A 287 -13.59 20.81 -49.15
CA ARG A 287 -14.24 21.95 -48.46
C ARG A 287 -13.53 22.10 -47.10
N GLN A 288 -12.86 23.20 -46.77
CA GLN A 288 -13.34 24.57 -46.55
C GLN A 288 -14.05 24.69 -45.18
N ARG A 289 -13.36 25.29 -44.20
CA ARG A 289 -13.91 25.64 -42.89
C ARG A 289 -15.10 26.58 -43.09
N THR A 290 -16.23 26.24 -42.48
CA THR A 290 -17.25 27.21 -42.05
C THR A 290 -17.35 27.18 -40.52
N SER A 291 -17.83 28.29 -39.97
CA SER A 291 -17.95 28.56 -38.53
C SER A 291 -18.81 27.56 -37.77
N ARG A 292 -18.42 27.30 -36.52
CA ARG A 292 -19.28 27.00 -35.34
C ARG A 292 -20.69 26.48 -35.66
N GLN A 293 -20.88 25.18 -35.46
CA GLN A 293 -21.99 24.65 -34.66
C GLN A 293 -21.42 23.60 -33.71
N GLU A 294 -22.21 23.19 -32.73
CA GLU A 294 -21.88 22.12 -31.79
C GLU A 294 -21.90 20.76 -32.50
N ASP A 295 -20.77 20.03 -32.46
CA ASP A 295 -20.69 18.61 -32.83
C ASP A 295 -20.68 17.82 -31.50
N GLU A 296 -21.84 17.32 -31.07
CA GLU A 296 -22.03 16.59 -29.79
C GLU A 296 -21.71 15.07 -29.91
N ASP A 297 -21.10 14.64 -31.02
CA ASP A 297 -21.09 13.24 -31.49
C ASP A 297 -19.81 12.43 -31.16
N GLU A 298 -18.79 12.97 -30.47
CA GLU A 298 -17.57 12.20 -30.12
C GLU A 298 -17.70 11.35 -28.84
N ASP A 299 -18.66 11.65 -27.94
CA ASP A 299 -18.77 10.96 -26.64
C ASP A 299 -19.36 9.53 -26.73
N ASP A 300 -20.19 9.25 -27.74
CA ASP A 300 -21.04 8.04 -27.79
C ASP A 300 -20.25 6.74 -28.11
N GLU A 301 -19.14 6.81 -28.86
CA GLU A 301 -18.29 5.61 -29.07
C GLU A 301 -17.60 5.15 -27.77
N THR A 302 -17.28 6.07 -26.86
CA THR A 302 -16.55 5.75 -25.61
C THR A 302 -17.45 5.00 -24.63
N PHE A 303 -18.71 5.47 -24.48
CA PHE A 303 -19.69 4.84 -23.59
C PHE A 303 -20.00 3.39 -23.99
N ASN A 304 -20.18 3.15 -25.30
CA ASN A 304 -20.53 1.84 -25.83
C ASN A 304 -19.47 0.76 -25.57
N ARG A 305 -18.18 1.11 -25.42
CA ARG A 305 -17.13 0.11 -25.11
C ARG A 305 -17.08 -0.25 -23.63
N VAL A 306 -17.32 0.69 -22.72
CA VAL A 306 -17.34 0.42 -21.27
C VAL A 306 -18.61 -0.34 -20.87
N GLY A 307 -19.76 -0.04 -21.49
CA GLY A 307 -21.03 -0.75 -21.25
C GLY A 307 -20.94 -2.26 -21.53
N ASN A 308 -20.03 -2.70 -22.40
CA ASN A 308 -19.82 -4.12 -22.72
C ASN A 308 -18.98 -4.90 -21.67
N LEU A 309 -18.43 -4.24 -20.65
CA LEU A 309 -17.62 -4.89 -19.59
C LEU A 309 -18.42 -5.29 -18.34
N VAL A 310 -19.66 -4.82 -18.19
CA VAL A 310 -20.49 -5.02 -17.00
C VAL A 310 -21.94 -5.27 -17.45
N ASP A 311 -22.55 -6.39 -17.04
CA ASP A 311 -23.99 -6.58 -17.23
C ASP A 311 -24.77 -5.79 -16.16
N TYR A 312 -25.38 -4.66 -16.56
CA TYR A 312 -26.24 -3.84 -15.71
C TYR A 312 -27.66 -4.42 -15.54
N THR A 313 -28.02 -5.51 -16.22
CA THR A 313 -29.36 -6.12 -16.13
C THR A 313 -29.83 -6.38 -14.68
N PRO A 314 -28.99 -6.83 -13.72
CA PRO A 314 -29.41 -7.03 -12.33
C PRO A 314 -29.88 -5.74 -11.63
N ILE A 315 -29.21 -4.59 -11.84
CA ILE A 315 -29.60 -3.34 -11.17
C ILE A 315 -30.95 -2.83 -11.69
N HIS A 316 -31.18 -2.89 -13.00
CA HIS A 316 -32.46 -2.52 -13.61
C HIS A 316 -33.60 -3.45 -13.17
N ARG A 317 -33.36 -4.77 -13.12
CA ARG A 317 -34.36 -5.74 -12.60
C ARG A 317 -34.70 -5.47 -11.14
N CYS A 318 -33.71 -5.28 -10.27
CA CYS A 318 -33.95 -5.00 -8.85
C CYS A 318 -34.69 -3.66 -8.67
N CYS A 319 -34.27 -2.62 -9.39
CA CYS A 319 -34.94 -1.31 -9.41
C CYS A 319 -36.42 -1.44 -9.82
N GLN A 320 -36.72 -2.17 -10.89
CA GLN A 320 -38.08 -2.40 -11.38
C GLN A 320 -38.94 -3.23 -10.41
N ILE A 321 -38.38 -4.25 -9.76
CA ILE A 321 -39.08 -5.07 -8.76
C ILE A 321 -39.43 -4.23 -7.53
N PHE A 322 -38.47 -3.47 -6.97
CA PHE A 322 -38.74 -2.57 -5.83
C PHE A 322 -39.68 -1.41 -6.20
N ASN A 323 -39.72 -0.99 -7.47
CA ASN A 323 -40.68 -0.01 -7.96
C ASN A 323 -42.12 -0.54 -7.99
N ILE A 324 -42.33 -1.79 -8.43
CA ILE A 324 -43.65 -2.44 -8.40
C ILE A 324 -44.10 -2.70 -6.95
N LEU A 325 -43.18 -3.11 -6.07
CA LEU A 325 -43.44 -3.28 -4.63
C LEU A 325 -43.74 -1.95 -3.89
N GLY A 326 -43.58 -0.79 -4.53
CA GLY A 326 -43.79 0.54 -3.92
C GLY A 326 -42.66 1.01 -3.00
N GLU A 327 -41.52 0.30 -2.99
CA GLU A 327 -40.42 0.48 -2.04
C GLU A 327 -39.15 1.10 -2.68
N LYS A 328 -39.23 1.70 -3.88
CA LYS A 328 -38.07 2.27 -4.60
C LYS A 328 -37.22 3.24 -3.75
N ALA A 329 -37.84 4.04 -2.88
CA ALA A 329 -37.13 4.93 -1.96
C ALA A 329 -36.31 4.21 -0.86
N GLN A 330 -36.71 2.99 -0.45
CA GLN A 330 -35.89 2.14 0.41
C GLN A 330 -34.68 1.62 -0.38
N PHE A 331 -34.91 1.07 -1.58
CA PHE A 331 -33.84 0.55 -2.43
C PHE A 331 -32.78 1.62 -2.77
N GLN A 332 -33.22 2.84 -3.08
CA GLN A 332 -32.30 3.96 -3.32
C GLN A 332 -31.42 4.26 -2.10
N LYS A 333 -32.00 4.29 -0.89
CA LYS A 333 -31.24 4.49 0.34
C LYS A 333 -30.25 3.34 0.60
N GLU A 334 -30.63 2.10 0.31
CA GLU A 334 -29.79 0.91 0.46
C GLU A 334 -28.63 0.91 -0.55
N TYR A 335 -28.90 1.21 -1.82
CA TYR A 335 -27.90 1.45 -2.88
C TYR A 335 -26.89 2.52 -2.44
N SER A 336 -27.36 3.74 -2.13
CA SER A 336 -26.47 4.83 -1.76
C SER A 336 -25.67 4.53 -0.50
N THR A 337 -26.22 3.78 0.47
CA THR A 337 -25.48 3.35 1.66
C THR A 337 -24.36 2.38 1.31
N GLN A 338 -24.64 1.35 0.49
CA GLN A 338 -23.65 0.34 0.12
C GLN A 338 -22.55 0.90 -0.79
N ARG A 339 -22.90 1.73 -1.79
CA ARG A 339 -21.90 2.38 -2.67
C ARG A 339 -21.03 3.39 -1.93
N THR A 340 -21.62 4.15 -1.00
CA THR A 340 -20.84 5.03 -0.11
C THR A 340 -19.88 4.22 0.79
N ALA A 341 -20.27 3.02 1.27
CA ALA A 341 -19.36 2.14 1.99
C ALA A 341 -18.22 1.62 1.08
N GLN A 342 -18.54 1.17 -0.13
CA GLN A 342 -17.55 0.67 -1.10
C GLN A 342 -16.53 1.76 -1.51
N VAL A 343 -16.96 2.97 -1.85
CA VAL A 343 -16.02 4.05 -2.25
C VAL A 343 -15.08 4.46 -1.10
N ASN A 344 -15.56 4.38 0.14
CA ASN A 344 -14.74 4.63 1.33
C ASN A 344 -13.66 3.56 1.56
N VAL A 345 -13.86 2.34 1.06
CA VAL A 345 -12.83 1.27 1.03
C VAL A 345 -11.85 1.50 -0.13
N VAL A 346 -12.35 1.80 -1.33
CA VAL A 346 -11.53 2.06 -2.54
C VAL A 346 -10.55 3.21 -2.32
N ILE A 347 -10.98 4.27 -1.63
CA ILE A 347 -10.19 5.49 -1.37
C ILE A 347 -9.36 5.38 -0.07
N GLY A 348 -9.39 4.24 0.62
CA GLY A 348 -8.69 4.02 1.88
C GLY A 348 -7.16 4.21 1.78
N PRO A 349 -6.50 4.65 2.87
CA PRO A 349 -5.05 4.94 2.86
C PRO A 349 -4.22 3.67 2.66
N ILE A 350 -3.33 3.69 1.65
CA ILE A 350 -2.59 2.49 1.23
C ILE A 350 -1.31 2.34 2.05
N THR A 351 -1.35 1.45 3.05
CA THR A 351 -0.19 1.06 3.89
C THR A 351 0.96 0.41 3.11
N LYS A 352 0.78 0.09 1.82
CA LYS A 352 1.84 -0.39 0.90
C LYS A 352 2.53 0.73 0.08
N MET A 353 2.09 1.99 0.18
CA MET A 353 2.71 3.14 -0.51
C MET A 353 3.93 3.68 0.27
N SER A 354 5.05 2.97 0.20
CA SER A 354 6.36 3.55 0.53
C SER A 354 6.76 4.60 -0.51
N SER A 355 7.48 5.65 -0.10
CA SER A 355 8.10 6.65 -0.99
C SER A 355 9.15 6.09 -1.96
N LEU A 356 9.46 4.79 -1.87
CA LEU A 356 10.41 4.04 -2.69
C LEU A 356 9.74 3.20 -3.80
N ASN A 357 8.42 3.23 -3.97
CA ASN A 357 7.74 2.37 -4.94
C ASN A 357 6.50 3.02 -5.59
N VAL A 358 6.56 3.25 -6.90
CA VAL A 358 5.48 3.87 -7.70
C VAL A 358 4.39 2.86 -8.12
N ASN A 359 4.69 1.55 -8.09
CA ASN A 359 3.80 0.51 -8.61
C ASN A 359 2.41 0.40 -7.94
N PRO A 360 2.18 0.81 -6.67
CA PRO A 360 0.83 0.84 -6.08
C PRO A 360 -0.06 1.99 -6.57
N TYR A 361 0.52 3.07 -7.14
CA TYR A 361 -0.22 4.31 -7.41
C TYR A 361 -1.11 4.21 -8.66
N MET A 362 -0.68 3.53 -9.72
CA MET A 362 -1.55 3.27 -10.88
C MET A 362 -2.78 2.43 -10.47
N PRO A 363 -2.63 1.23 -9.84
CA PRO A 363 -3.75 0.45 -9.30
C PRO A 363 -4.75 1.19 -8.40
N TYR A 364 -4.29 2.17 -7.63
CA TYR A 364 -5.19 3.00 -6.81
C TYR A 364 -6.05 3.93 -7.67
N LEU A 365 -5.42 4.69 -8.56
CA LEU A 365 -6.11 5.64 -9.44
C LEU A 365 -7.04 4.91 -10.42
N GLU A 366 -6.61 3.77 -10.98
CA GLU A 366 -7.42 2.85 -11.78
C GLU A 366 -8.70 2.41 -11.05
N ASN A 367 -8.59 1.98 -9.79
CA ASN A 367 -9.76 1.58 -9.00
C ASN A 367 -10.73 2.75 -8.72
N ILE A 368 -10.22 3.97 -8.59
CA ILE A 368 -11.05 5.17 -8.39
C ILE A 368 -11.78 5.54 -9.68
N VAL A 369 -11.07 5.62 -10.81
CA VAL A 369 -11.69 5.89 -12.14
C VAL A 369 -12.78 4.86 -12.41
N GLY A 370 -12.47 3.57 -12.25
CA GLY A 370 -13.42 2.49 -12.46
C GLY A 370 -14.62 2.47 -11.52
N PHE A 371 -14.54 3.10 -10.34
CA PHE A 371 -15.71 3.31 -9.49
C PHE A 371 -16.60 4.43 -10.05
N PHE A 372 -16.04 5.60 -10.35
CA PHE A 372 -16.82 6.77 -10.77
C PHE A 372 -17.37 6.66 -12.19
N VAL A 373 -16.66 6.00 -13.13
CA VAL A 373 -17.19 5.69 -14.47
C VAL A 373 -18.42 4.76 -14.38
N VAL A 374 -18.49 3.88 -13.37
CA VAL A 374 -19.65 3.01 -13.15
C VAL A 374 -20.81 3.77 -12.49
N GLU A 375 -20.57 4.68 -11.54
CA GLU A 375 -21.64 5.56 -11.03
C GLU A 375 -22.21 6.46 -12.13
N GLU A 376 -21.35 7.01 -13.00
CA GLU A 376 -21.75 7.85 -14.12
C GLU A 376 -22.70 7.09 -15.07
N HIS A 377 -22.35 5.85 -15.45
CA HIS A 377 -23.22 5.01 -16.27
C HIS A 377 -24.55 4.68 -15.56
N ILE A 378 -24.55 4.48 -14.24
CA ILE A 378 -25.77 4.23 -13.47
C ILE A 378 -26.64 5.49 -13.35
N MET A 379 -26.06 6.70 -13.25
CA MET A 379 -26.81 7.95 -13.29
C MET A 379 -27.46 8.19 -14.66
N GLN A 380 -26.75 7.93 -15.76
CA GLN A 380 -27.29 8.13 -17.10
C GLN A 380 -28.41 7.13 -17.43
N THR A 381 -28.32 5.89 -16.95
CA THR A 381 -29.31 4.82 -17.22
C THR A 381 -30.47 4.74 -16.21
N GLU A 382 -30.25 5.05 -14.93
CA GLU A 382 -31.26 5.13 -13.86
C GLU A 382 -31.07 6.41 -13.00
N PRO A 383 -31.37 7.61 -13.54
CA PRO A 383 -31.22 8.89 -12.81
C PRO A 383 -32.14 9.02 -11.57
N LEU A 384 -33.07 8.09 -11.40
CA LEU A 384 -33.93 7.94 -10.22
C LEU A 384 -33.31 7.07 -9.11
N LEU A 385 -32.12 6.50 -9.34
CA LEU A 385 -31.34 5.74 -8.37
C LEU A 385 -30.12 6.55 -7.91
N ALA A 386 -29.26 6.95 -8.85
CA ALA A 386 -28.16 7.88 -8.63
C ALA A 386 -28.43 9.18 -9.41
N ASN A 387 -28.29 10.34 -8.76
CA ASN A 387 -28.45 11.65 -9.40
C ASN A 387 -27.15 12.48 -9.30
N ALA A 388 -27.04 13.52 -10.11
CA ALA A 388 -25.82 14.34 -10.20
C ALA A 388 -25.36 14.85 -8.81
N ALA A 389 -26.28 15.41 -8.02
CA ALA A 389 -25.96 15.91 -6.67
C ALA A 389 -25.45 14.83 -5.70
N TYR A 390 -25.86 13.56 -5.85
CA TYR A 390 -25.31 12.44 -5.10
C TYR A 390 -23.87 12.11 -5.55
N ILE A 391 -23.62 12.08 -6.86
CA ILE A 391 -22.30 11.80 -7.44
C ILE A 391 -21.31 12.94 -7.15
N GLU A 392 -21.72 14.20 -7.27
CA GLU A 392 -20.96 15.38 -6.84
C GLU A 392 -20.55 15.28 -5.37
N GLY A 393 -21.49 14.93 -4.48
CA GLY A 393 -21.22 14.74 -3.05
C GLY A 393 -20.26 13.58 -2.74
N LEU A 394 -20.34 12.47 -3.49
CA LEU A 394 -19.36 11.39 -3.43
C LEU A 394 -17.98 11.86 -3.92
N TRP A 395 -17.93 12.61 -5.01
CA TRP A 395 -16.69 13.11 -5.60
C TRP A 395 -16.01 14.15 -4.70
N GLU A 396 -16.73 15.09 -4.09
CA GLU A 396 -16.15 16.01 -3.10
C GLU A 396 -15.54 15.27 -1.90
N MET A 397 -16.19 14.20 -1.42
CA MET A 397 -15.66 13.36 -0.34
C MET A 397 -14.40 12.61 -0.81
N ALA A 398 -14.44 12.04 -2.02
CA ALA A 398 -13.34 11.33 -2.65
C ALA A 398 -12.12 12.22 -2.84
N LEU A 399 -12.28 13.35 -3.54
CA LEU A 399 -11.25 14.30 -3.91
C LEU A 399 -10.52 14.86 -2.69
N ARG A 400 -11.23 15.16 -1.59
CA ARG A 400 -10.62 15.56 -0.32
C ARG A 400 -9.71 14.48 0.28
N LYS A 401 -10.12 13.21 0.23
CA LYS A 401 -9.32 12.07 0.74
C LYS A 401 -8.14 11.73 -0.16
N ILE A 402 -8.36 11.72 -1.48
CA ILE A 402 -7.31 11.51 -2.50
C ILE A 402 -6.24 12.57 -2.33
N LYS A 403 -6.62 13.86 -2.20
CA LYS A 403 -5.70 14.95 -1.94
C LYS A 403 -4.90 14.74 -0.65
N ALA A 404 -5.54 14.47 0.48
CA ALA A 404 -4.85 14.24 1.75
C ALA A 404 -3.89 13.04 1.73
N THR A 405 -4.26 11.97 1.03
CA THR A 405 -3.41 10.79 0.81
C THR A 405 -2.18 11.16 -0.02
N MET A 406 -2.38 11.87 -1.14
CA MET A 406 -1.30 12.30 -2.02
C MET A 406 -0.38 13.33 -1.35
N ASP A 407 -0.91 14.33 -0.63
CA ASP A 407 -0.14 15.27 0.22
C ASP A 407 0.78 14.51 1.19
N THR A 408 0.25 13.47 1.85
CA THR A 408 1.00 12.67 2.83
C THR A 408 2.12 11.83 2.19
N HIS A 409 1.87 11.24 1.02
CA HIS A 409 2.84 10.35 0.36
C HIS A 409 3.87 11.09 -0.54
N PHE A 410 3.48 12.15 -1.26
CA PHE A 410 4.42 12.97 -2.02
C PHE A 410 5.36 13.75 -1.11
N GLY A 411 4.89 14.27 0.02
CA GLY A 411 5.72 14.96 1.01
C GLY A 411 6.79 14.09 1.67
N GLN A 412 6.79 12.78 1.41
CA GLN A 412 7.79 11.81 1.83
C GLN A 412 8.68 11.30 0.68
N CYS A 413 8.43 11.74 -0.56
CA CYS A 413 9.21 11.36 -1.73
C CYS A 413 10.50 12.18 -1.79
N VAL A 414 11.64 11.50 -1.98
CA VAL A 414 12.98 12.11 -2.05
C VAL A 414 13.65 11.87 -3.40
N ASP A 415 13.03 11.09 -4.30
CA ASP A 415 13.55 10.84 -5.65
C ASP A 415 12.86 11.70 -6.72
N VAL A 416 13.69 12.40 -7.50
CA VAL A 416 13.32 13.26 -8.62
C VAL A 416 12.59 12.47 -9.71
N GLY A 417 13.03 11.24 -10.00
CA GLY A 417 12.45 10.38 -11.03
C GLY A 417 11.06 9.86 -10.66
N MET A 418 10.87 9.44 -9.41
CA MET A 418 9.58 9.02 -8.87
C MET A 418 8.60 10.18 -8.80
N MET A 419 9.00 11.37 -8.35
CA MET A 419 8.12 12.55 -8.35
C MET A 419 7.60 12.89 -9.76
N LEU A 420 8.44 12.80 -10.80
CA LEU A 420 8.00 13.00 -12.19
C LEU A 420 7.05 11.89 -12.67
N LYS A 421 7.27 10.62 -12.28
CA LYS A 421 6.37 9.51 -12.60
C LYS A 421 5.00 9.70 -11.94
N ILE A 422 4.94 9.94 -10.63
CA ILE A 422 3.67 10.09 -9.93
C ILE A 422 2.96 11.40 -10.33
N LYS A 423 3.69 12.49 -10.68
CA LYS A 423 3.12 13.68 -11.34
C LYS A 423 2.37 13.29 -12.62
N LYS A 424 3.01 12.55 -13.54
CA LYS A 424 2.36 12.11 -14.80
C LYS A 424 1.10 11.30 -14.52
N MET A 425 1.11 10.47 -13.48
CA MET A 425 -0.02 9.61 -13.11
C MET A 425 -1.18 10.39 -12.48
N ILE A 426 -0.93 11.37 -11.61
CA ILE A 426 -1.97 12.30 -11.14
C ILE A 426 -2.53 13.13 -12.29
N PHE A 427 -1.67 13.61 -13.21
CA PHE A 427 -2.13 14.38 -14.37
C PHE A 427 -3.04 13.55 -15.28
N LEU A 428 -2.63 12.32 -15.62
CA LEU A 428 -3.44 11.39 -16.42
C LEU A 428 -4.77 11.09 -15.73
N PHE A 429 -4.77 10.81 -14.43
CA PHE A 429 -5.98 10.63 -13.63
C PHE A 429 -6.89 11.88 -13.66
N ALA A 430 -6.31 13.08 -13.51
CA ALA A 430 -7.08 14.33 -13.52
C ALA A 430 -7.75 14.57 -14.88
N GLU A 431 -7.01 14.51 -15.99
CA GLU A 431 -7.61 14.68 -17.33
C GLU A 431 -8.58 13.54 -17.68
N THR A 432 -8.38 12.32 -17.17
CA THR A 432 -9.36 11.22 -17.28
C THR A 432 -10.65 11.52 -16.53
N MET A 433 -10.59 11.99 -15.27
CA MET A 433 -11.80 12.33 -14.52
C MET A 433 -12.55 13.52 -15.15
N LYS A 434 -11.81 14.49 -15.69
CA LYS A 434 -12.35 15.65 -16.41
C LYS A 434 -13.08 15.29 -17.70
N SER A 435 -12.68 14.26 -18.44
CA SER A 435 -13.44 13.84 -19.64
C SER A 435 -14.81 13.25 -19.31
N TYR A 436 -15.02 12.82 -18.06
CA TYR A 436 -16.35 12.47 -17.52
C TYR A 436 -16.99 13.62 -16.71
N GLY A 437 -16.57 14.87 -16.95
CA GLY A 437 -17.19 16.08 -16.37
C GLY A 437 -16.81 16.43 -14.92
N TYR A 438 -15.97 15.63 -14.26
CA TYR A 438 -15.65 15.84 -12.84
C TYR A 438 -14.71 17.03 -12.57
N GLU A 439 -14.91 17.73 -11.44
CA GLU A 439 -14.09 18.87 -11.01
C GLU A 439 -12.70 18.42 -10.51
N ILE A 440 -11.62 19.07 -10.97
CA ILE A 440 -10.23 18.62 -10.73
C ILE A 440 -9.23 19.71 -10.31
N SER A 441 -9.66 20.96 -10.14
CA SER A 441 -8.80 22.09 -9.72
C SER A 441 -7.98 21.81 -8.44
N PRO A 442 -8.51 21.13 -7.41
CA PRO A 442 -7.74 20.70 -6.24
C PRO A 442 -6.54 19.81 -6.55
N LEU A 443 -6.55 19.02 -7.63
CA LEU A 443 -5.42 18.20 -8.09
C LEU A 443 -4.35 19.05 -8.78
N TYR A 444 -4.75 20.04 -9.57
CA TYR A 444 -3.79 20.99 -10.17
C TYR A 444 -3.14 21.88 -9.10
N GLN A 445 -3.89 22.33 -8.09
CA GLN A 445 -3.34 23.06 -6.94
C GLN A 445 -2.34 22.19 -6.15
N LEU A 446 -2.68 20.91 -5.93
CA LEU A 446 -1.82 19.92 -5.29
C LEU A 446 -0.49 19.75 -6.05
N LEU A 447 -0.53 19.55 -7.38
CA LEU A 447 0.68 19.47 -8.20
C LEU A 447 1.49 20.77 -8.19
N LYS A 448 0.84 21.95 -8.17
CA LYS A 448 1.53 23.25 -8.04
C LYS A 448 2.24 23.40 -6.69
N ASN A 449 1.72 22.81 -5.60
CA ASN A 449 2.42 22.78 -4.30
C ASN A 449 3.67 21.88 -4.34
N PHE A 450 3.59 20.69 -4.95
CA PHE A 450 4.73 19.77 -5.03
C PHE A 450 5.86 20.26 -5.93
N ARG A 451 5.61 21.22 -6.84
CA ARG A 451 6.64 21.87 -7.67
C ARG A 451 7.81 22.38 -6.84
N ASP A 452 7.54 23.05 -5.72
CA ASP A 452 8.58 23.67 -4.90
C ASP A 452 9.35 22.62 -4.06
N GLN A 453 8.70 21.50 -3.68
CA GLN A 453 9.35 20.35 -3.03
C GLN A 453 10.28 19.62 -4.01
N TYR A 454 9.79 19.30 -5.22
CA TYR A 454 10.58 18.74 -6.31
C TYR A 454 11.81 19.60 -6.61
N ASN A 455 11.60 20.92 -6.67
CA ASN A 455 12.69 21.87 -6.91
C ASN A 455 13.74 21.86 -5.80
N GLU A 456 13.36 21.75 -4.52
CA GLU A 456 14.31 21.68 -3.40
C GLU A 456 15.11 20.36 -3.39
N ILE A 457 14.51 19.25 -3.80
CA ILE A 457 15.22 17.97 -3.95
C ILE A 457 16.25 18.07 -5.09
N LEU A 458 15.84 18.53 -6.27
CA LEU A 458 16.72 18.76 -7.42
C LEU A 458 17.82 19.80 -7.10
N MET A 459 17.48 20.85 -6.36
CA MET A 459 18.45 21.84 -5.86
C MET A 459 19.50 21.20 -4.94
N SER A 460 19.10 20.28 -4.08
CA SER A 460 20.01 19.54 -3.18
C SER A 460 20.99 18.67 -3.97
N GLU A 461 20.48 17.90 -4.94
CA GLU A 461 21.29 17.09 -5.86
C GLU A 461 22.35 17.94 -6.58
N TYR A 462 21.94 19.05 -7.20
CA TYR A 462 22.85 19.93 -7.96
C TYR A 462 23.78 20.76 -7.07
N CYS A 463 23.45 20.98 -5.79
CA CYS A 463 24.43 21.47 -4.81
C CYS A 463 25.46 20.39 -4.46
N GLY A 464 25.06 19.12 -4.35
CA GLY A 464 25.97 17.99 -4.18
C GLY A 464 26.93 17.80 -5.35
N LEU A 465 26.42 17.87 -6.59
CA LEU A 465 27.23 17.82 -7.82
C LEU A 465 28.22 18.99 -7.91
N PHE A 466 27.80 20.19 -7.54
CA PHE A 466 28.67 21.37 -7.47
C PHE A 466 29.78 21.21 -6.42
N GLU A 467 29.45 20.73 -5.22
CA GLU A 467 30.45 20.44 -4.19
C GLU A 467 31.41 19.31 -4.58
N GLY A 468 30.93 18.30 -5.31
CA GLY A 468 31.77 17.23 -5.87
C GLY A 468 32.75 17.78 -6.91
N ALA A 469 32.25 18.56 -7.87
CA ALA A 469 33.07 19.24 -8.87
C ALA A 469 34.11 20.17 -8.21
N LEU A 470 33.73 20.90 -7.15
CA LEU A 470 34.63 21.76 -6.40
C LEU A 470 35.69 20.96 -5.63
N LYS A 471 35.33 19.84 -4.98
CA LYS A 471 36.29 19.00 -4.23
C LYS A 471 37.30 18.29 -5.15
N ASN A 472 36.89 17.97 -6.38
CA ASN A 472 37.66 17.18 -7.34
C ASN A 472 38.36 17.99 -8.44
N ASP A 473 38.22 19.32 -8.48
CA ASP A 473 38.86 20.16 -9.49
C ASP A 473 40.39 20.09 -9.40
N ASN A 474 41.06 20.17 -10.56
CA ASN A 474 42.52 20.16 -10.63
C ASN A 474 43.15 21.54 -10.30
N TYR A 475 42.33 22.60 -10.29
CA TYR A 475 42.76 24.00 -10.10
C TYR A 475 43.86 24.45 -11.07
N ALA A 476 43.88 23.89 -12.28
CA ALA A 476 44.75 24.28 -13.37
C ALA A 476 43.94 24.91 -14.51
N PRO A 477 44.42 25.97 -15.17
CA PRO A 477 43.81 26.48 -16.40
C PRO A 477 43.75 25.39 -17.48
N ILE A 478 42.63 25.28 -18.21
CA ILE A 478 42.49 24.27 -19.28
C ILE A 478 43.47 24.58 -20.42
N LEU A 479 44.21 23.55 -20.84
CA LEU A 479 44.98 23.51 -22.07
C LEU A 479 44.21 22.67 -23.10
N CYS A 480 44.27 23.07 -24.36
CA CYS A 480 43.78 22.30 -25.50
C CYS A 480 44.92 22.16 -26.50
N GLU A 481 45.29 20.92 -26.84
CA GLU A 481 46.36 20.61 -27.79
C GLU A 481 45.84 20.65 -29.25
N ASP A 482 44.52 20.54 -29.45
CA ASP A 482 43.88 20.60 -30.77
C ASP A 482 42.58 21.45 -30.82
N GLU A 483 42.03 21.58 -32.04
CA GLU A 483 40.81 22.36 -32.31
C GLU A 483 39.51 21.66 -31.86
N GLU A 484 39.48 20.32 -31.76
CA GLU A 484 38.30 19.59 -31.28
C GLU A 484 38.12 19.78 -29.77
N GLU A 485 39.19 19.69 -28.99
CA GLU A 485 39.21 20.04 -27.56
C GLU A 485 38.78 21.49 -27.33
N PHE A 486 39.33 22.42 -28.11
CA PHE A 486 39.01 23.85 -28.03
C PHE A 486 37.52 24.13 -28.28
N LEU A 487 36.94 23.53 -29.34
CA LEU A 487 35.52 23.62 -29.65
C LEU A 487 34.63 22.91 -28.62
N ALA A 488 35.10 21.79 -28.04
CA ALA A 488 34.39 21.07 -26.99
C ALA A 488 34.23 21.90 -25.71
N VAL A 489 35.24 22.70 -25.33
CA VAL A 489 35.15 23.64 -24.20
C VAL A 489 34.18 24.79 -24.52
N LEU A 490 34.27 25.42 -25.69
CA LEU A 490 33.37 26.51 -26.12
C LEU A 490 31.90 26.09 -26.21
N LYS A 491 31.63 24.83 -26.59
CA LYS A 491 30.28 24.24 -26.61
C LYS A 491 29.68 24.08 -25.20
N GLN A 492 30.52 23.92 -24.18
CA GLN A 492 30.10 23.84 -22.78
C GLN A 492 29.88 25.24 -22.19
N PHE A 493 30.89 26.11 -22.29
CA PHE A 493 30.91 27.46 -21.69
C PHE A 493 31.16 28.56 -22.74
N PRO A 494 30.26 29.56 -22.86
CA PRO A 494 30.43 30.66 -23.81
C PRO A 494 31.56 31.58 -23.37
N PHE A 495 32.66 31.55 -24.11
CA PHE A 495 33.85 32.37 -23.87
C PHE A 495 34.32 33.01 -25.17
N HIS A 496 34.80 34.25 -25.10
CA HIS A 496 35.42 34.93 -26.22
C HIS A 496 36.60 35.77 -25.74
N LYS A 497 37.82 35.40 -26.15
CA LYS A 497 39.05 36.18 -25.99
C LYS A 497 39.47 36.66 -27.38
N ARG A 498 39.44 37.97 -27.60
CA ARG A 498 39.76 38.60 -28.90
C ARG A 498 41.17 38.20 -29.35
N GLY A 499 41.26 37.36 -30.37
CA GLY A 499 42.53 36.88 -30.95
C GLY A 499 42.94 35.46 -30.56
N LEU A 500 42.29 34.80 -29.59
CA LEU A 500 42.62 33.42 -29.19
C LEU A 500 42.43 32.42 -30.32
N ASP A 501 41.45 32.67 -31.19
CA ASP A 501 41.15 31.88 -32.39
C ASP A 501 42.31 31.90 -33.42
N LYS A 502 43.31 32.76 -33.21
CA LYS A 502 44.54 32.94 -34.02
C LYS A 502 45.83 32.62 -33.26
N GLU A 503 45.75 32.15 -32.01
CA GLU A 503 46.91 31.63 -31.29
C GLU A 503 47.18 30.19 -31.77
N ASP A 504 48.45 29.83 -31.96
CA ASP A 504 48.85 28.45 -32.25
C ASP A 504 48.58 27.52 -31.04
N PHE A 505 48.56 26.21 -31.27
CA PHE A 505 48.38 25.23 -30.21
C PHE A 505 49.68 24.97 -29.42
N PRO A 506 49.61 24.67 -28.10
CA PRO A 506 48.40 24.51 -27.30
C PRO A 506 47.73 25.82 -26.87
N ARG A 507 46.41 25.88 -27.00
CA ARG A 507 45.58 27.03 -26.59
C ARG A 507 45.22 26.93 -25.12
N LYS A 508 45.29 28.06 -24.39
CA LYS A 508 45.04 28.12 -22.94
C LYS A 508 43.79 28.92 -22.60
N PHE A 509 42.79 28.27 -21.99
CA PHE A 509 41.70 28.97 -21.30
C PHE A 509 42.15 29.43 -19.90
N PRO A 510 41.65 30.58 -19.39
CA PRO A 510 42.07 31.11 -18.09
C PRO A 510 41.41 30.43 -16.87
N PHE A 511 40.34 29.67 -17.07
CA PHE A 511 39.60 28.94 -16.03
C PHE A 511 39.94 27.44 -16.03
N SER A 512 39.69 26.75 -14.91
CA SER A 512 39.77 25.28 -14.83
C SER A 512 38.48 24.60 -15.27
N GLN A 513 38.51 23.27 -15.41
CA GLN A 513 37.40 22.44 -15.87
C GLN A 513 36.15 22.51 -14.97
N PHE A 514 36.30 22.97 -13.72
CA PHE A 514 35.19 23.34 -12.83
C PHE A 514 34.18 24.29 -13.49
N VAL A 515 34.62 25.35 -14.18
CA VAL A 515 33.72 26.38 -14.75
C VAL A 515 32.78 25.84 -15.84
N PRO A 516 33.25 25.19 -16.92
CA PRO A 516 32.35 24.63 -17.93
C PRO A 516 31.46 23.51 -17.38
N THR A 517 31.97 22.70 -16.45
CA THR A 517 31.21 21.62 -15.80
C THR A 517 30.02 22.18 -15.00
N VAL A 518 30.28 23.15 -14.12
CA VAL A 518 29.26 23.83 -13.32
C VAL A 518 28.26 24.60 -14.18
N PHE A 519 28.70 25.21 -15.28
CA PHE A 519 27.81 25.94 -16.18
C PHE A 519 26.89 24.99 -16.99
N GLN A 520 27.33 23.78 -17.31
CA GLN A 520 26.44 22.74 -17.84
C GLN A 520 25.47 22.20 -16.77
N GLN A 521 25.94 21.96 -15.54
CA GLN A 521 25.06 21.59 -14.42
C GLN A 521 23.95 22.63 -14.21
N ALA A 522 24.27 23.93 -14.30
CA ALA A 522 23.26 25.00 -14.21
C ALA A 522 22.19 24.92 -15.32
N LYS A 523 22.59 24.62 -16.57
CA LYS A 523 21.64 24.43 -17.68
C LYS A 523 20.74 23.21 -17.46
N GLN A 524 21.34 22.09 -17.06
CA GLN A 524 20.65 20.82 -16.82
C GLN A 524 19.65 20.93 -15.66
N TYR A 525 20.01 21.62 -14.58
CA TYR A 525 19.11 21.94 -13.47
C TYR A 525 17.86 22.70 -13.95
N LEU A 526 18.02 23.78 -14.73
CA LEU A 526 16.89 24.61 -15.18
C LEU A 526 15.96 23.88 -16.16
N ASP A 527 16.52 23.01 -17.01
CA ASP A 527 15.74 22.08 -17.85
C ASP A 527 14.99 21.02 -16.98
N GLY A 528 15.62 20.55 -15.90
CA GLY A 528 15.00 19.74 -14.85
C GLY A 528 13.79 20.43 -14.19
N CYS A 529 13.92 21.71 -13.81
CA CYS A 529 12.82 22.51 -13.27
C CYS A 529 11.63 22.60 -14.23
N LEU A 530 11.87 22.79 -15.53
CA LEU A 530 10.79 22.87 -16.53
C LEU A 530 10.04 21.55 -16.67
N LYS A 531 10.71 20.39 -16.61
CA LYS A 531 10.05 19.06 -16.72
C LYS A 531 8.96 18.84 -15.66
N PHE A 532 9.08 19.48 -14.49
CA PHE A 532 8.01 19.48 -13.49
C PHE A 532 6.93 20.55 -13.75
N MET A 533 7.27 21.74 -14.23
CA MET A 533 6.27 22.79 -14.54
C MET A 533 5.46 22.54 -15.82
N ASP A 534 5.99 21.73 -16.74
CA ASP A 534 5.32 21.26 -17.95
C ASP A 534 3.93 20.67 -17.64
N HIS A 535 2.93 20.91 -18.50
CA HIS A 535 1.52 20.55 -18.31
C HIS A 535 0.78 21.11 -17.05
N LEU A 536 1.40 21.90 -16.16
CA LEU A 536 0.75 22.36 -14.91
C LEU A 536 -0.26 23.54 -15.06
N GLN A 537 -0.71 23.86 -16.28
CA GLN A 537 -1.59 25.02 -16.53
C GLN A 537 -1.08 26.31 -15.84
N MET A 538 0.20 26.63 -16.02
CA MET A 538 0.85 27.85 -15.54
C MET A 538 0.96 28.87 -16.68
N GLY A 539 0.83 30.16 -16.37
CA GLY A 539 1.02 31.21 -17.37
C GLY A 539 2.50 31.32 -17.79
N GLN A 540 2.79 31.64 -19.04
CA GLN A 540 4.18 31.73 -19.53
C GLN A 540 5.07 32.65 -18.66
N ASN A 541 4.55 33.79 -18.23
CA ASN A 541 5.25 34.72 -17.34
C ASN A 541 5.51 34.12 -15.94
N GLU A 542 4.57 33.31 -15.43
CA GLU A 542 4.70 32.59 -14.15
C GLU A 542 5.83 31.55 -14.22
N ILE A 543 5.97 30.85 -15.36
CA ILE A 543 7.06 29.90 -15.61
C ILE A 543 8.40 30.62 -15.69
N ASP A 544 8.49 31.71 -16.48
CA ASP A 544 9.68 32.56 -16.60
C ASP A 544 10.17 33.05 -15.23
N ASP A 545 9.32 33.70 -14.44
CA ASP A 545 9.69 34.24 -13.13
C ASP A 545 9.94 33.14 -12.08
N THR A 546 9.41 31.94 -12.26
CA THR A 546 9.73 30.79 -11.38
C THR A 546 11.12 30.23 -11.68
N ILE A 547 11.47 30.00 -12.95
CA ILE A 547 12.82 29.62 -13.39
C ILE A 547 13.86 30.66 -12.94
N ARG A 548 13.54 31.96 -13.08
CA ARG A 548 14.41 33.08 -12.66
C ARG A 548 14.64 33.13 -11.15
N ARG A 549 13.62 32.83 -10.34
CA ARG A 549 13.77 32.72 -8.88
C ARG A 549 14.61 31.51 -8.49
N TYR A 550 14.35 30.34 -9.06
CA TYR A 550 15.11 29.12 -8.80
C TYR A 550 16.60 29.26 -9.15
N ALA A 551 16.92 29.83 -10.32
CA ALA A 551 18.29 30.13 -10.74
C ALA A 551 19.03 31.05 -9.75
N ASN A 552 18.37 32.10 -9.25
CA ASN A 552 18.94 32.99 -8.22
C ASN A 552 19.24 32.23 -6.90
N VAL A 553 18.39 31.27 -6.49
CA VAL A 553 18.61 30.48 -5.26
C VAL A 553 19.76 29.48 -5.44
N LEU A 554 19.86 28.80 -6.59
CA LEU A 554 20.97 27.89 -6.91
C LEU A 554 22.32 28.61 -6.81
N LEU A 555 22.46 29.72 -7.53
CA LEU A 555 23.68 30.52 -7.55
C LEU A 555 24.04 31.06 -6.15
N ALA A 556 23.04 31.40 -5.32
CA ALA A 556 23.27 31.81 -3.93
C ALA A 556 23.77 30.64 -3.04
N ARG A 557 23.23 29.43 -3.19
CA ARG A 557 23.72 28.23 -2.47
C ARG A 557 25.15 27.88 -2.89
N TRP A 558 25.43 27.89 -4.19
CA TRP A 558 26.77 27.67 -4.75
C TRP A 558 27.80 28.72 -4.28
N SER A 559 27.41 30.00 -4.19
CA SER A 559 28.21 31.06 -3.58
C SER A 559 28.52 30.77 -2.09
N GLY A 560 27.52 30.30 -1.33
CA GLY A 560 27.70 29.83 0.03
C GLY A 560 28.70 28.66 0.15
N SER A 561 28.58 27.65 -0.70
CA SER A 561 29.50 26.50 -0.75
C SER A 561 30.93 26.90 -1.11
N LEU A 562 31.12 27.81 -2.09
CA LEU A 562 32.44 28.38 -2.42
C LEU A 562 33.06 29.12 -1.23
N LYS A 563 32.27 29.94 -0.52
CA LYS A 563 32.73 30.67 0.67
C LYS A 563 33.14 29.71 1.79
N ALA A 564 32.34 28.69 2.06
CA ALA A 564 32.65 27.67 3.07
C ALA A 564 33.93 26.87 2.72
N PHE A 565 34.08 26.48 1.46
CA PHE A 565 35.23 25.72 0.95
C PHE A 565 36.54 26.53 0.95
N SER A 566 36.46 27.82 0.63
CA SER A 566 37.62 28.73 0.56
C SER A 566 38.19 29.09 1.94
N LYS A 567 37.37 28.96 2.99
CA LYS A 567 37.74 29.22 4.39
C LYS A 567 38.65 28.15 5.00
N ASP A 568 38.86 27.00 4.34
CA ASP A 568 39.82 25.99 4.79
C ASP A 568 41.26 26.47 4.57
N LYS A 569 42.02 26.58 5.68
CA LYS A 569 43.42 26.99 5.68
C LYS A 569 44.32 26.08 4.81
N LYS A 570 43.93 24.82 4.56
CA LYS A 570 44.72 23.82 3.82
C LYS A 570 44.99 24.14 2.34
N ARG A 571 44.24 25.05 1.71
CA ARG A 571 44.40 25.37 0.27
C ARG A 571 45.77 25.99 -0.03
N SER A 572 46.37 25.72 -1.19
CA SER A 572 47.57 26.45 -1.63
C SER A 572 47.23 27.87 -2.11
N LEU A 573 48.23 28.74 -2.25
CA LEU A 573 48.07 30.08 -2.84
C LEU A 573 47.64 29.99 -4.32
N VAL A 574 48.18 29.02 -5.06
CA VAL A 574 47.84 28.75 -6.47
C VAL A 574 46.39 28.28 -6.61
N GLN A 575 45.90 27.44 -5.69
CA GLN A 575 44.50 27.02 -5.67
C GLN A 575 43.55 28.20 -5.42
N LEU A 576 43.83 29.06 -4.43
CA LEU A 576 43.02 30.26 -4.21
C LEU A 576 43.05 31.21 -5.42
N THR A 577 44.22 31.35 -6.06
CA THR A 577 44.43 32.11 -7.29
C THR A 577 43.53 31.60 -8.43
N GLN A 578 43.45 30.29 -8.66
CA GLN A 578 42.56 29.74 -9.68
C GLN A 578 41.08 29.82 -9.28
N ILE A 579 40.74 29.64 -8.00
CA ILE A 579 39.36 29.77 -7.49
C ILE A 579 38.81 31.17 -7.78
N ILE A 580 39.56 32.25 -7.55
CA ILE A 580 39.06 33.61 -7.81
C ILE A 580 38.92 33.91 -9.30
N VAL A 581 39.80 33.36 -10.15
CA VAL A 581 39.63 33.44 -11.61
C VAL A 581 38.37 32.70 -12.05
N ASN A 582 38.14 31.48 -11.52
CA ASN A 582 36.94 30.69 -11.80
C ASN A 582 35.66 31.41 -11.37
N ILE A 583 35.64 32.03 -10.17
CA ILE A 583 34.52 32.86 -9.70
C ILE A 583 34.25 34.01 -10.69
N GLY A 584 35.30 34.73 -11.14
CA GLY A 584 35.15 35.82 -12.10
C GLY A 584 34.66 35.39 -13.50
N TYR A 585 34.75 34.11 -13.85
CA TYR A 585 34.13 33.56 -15.07
C TYR A 585 32.72 33.02 -14.83
N LEU A 586 32.41 32.48 -13.65
CA LEU A 586 31.04 32.16 -13.26
C LEU A 586 30.17 33.42 -13.16
N GLU A 587 30.68 34.53 -12.60
CA GLU A 587 30.01 35.84 -12.56
C GLU A 587 29.66 36.33 -13.99
N LYS A 588 30.59 36.24 -14.95
CA LYS A 588 30.32 36.56 -16.37
C LYS A 588 29.28 35.61 -16.97
N GLY A 589 29.36 34.32 -16.65
CA GLY A 589 28.43 33.29 -17.13
C GLY A 589 26.96 33.54 -16.78
N VAL A 590 26.67 34.27 -15.69
CA VAL A 590 25.29 34.64 -15.30
C VAL A 590 24.55 35.35 -16.44
N THR A 591 25.22 36.22 -17.19
CA THR A 591 24.62 36.93 -18.34
C THR A 591 24.18 35.96 -19.46
N SER A 592 25.00 34.95 -19.74
CA SER A 592 24.69 33.90 -20.71
C SER A 592 23.64 32.91 -20.18
N LEU A 593 23.52 32.76 -18.86
CA LEU A 593 22.45 31.98 -18.23
C LEU A 593 21.10 32.71 -18.34
N GLU A 594 21.06 34.05 -18.24
CA GLU A 594 19.85 34.81 -18.56
C GLU A 594 19.39 34.61 -20.01
N GLU A 595 20.31 34.64 -20.97
CA GLU A 595 20.01 34.32 -22.37
C GLU A 595 19.50 32.89 -22.54
N PHE A 596 20.12 31.93 -21.87
CA PHE A 596 19.67 30.54 -21.88
C PHE A 596 18.23 30.43 -21.37
N ILE A 597 17.90 31.05 -20.23
CA ILE A 597 16.52 31.10 -19.72
C ILE A 597 15.56 31.73 -20.75
N LYS A 598 15.92 32.88 -21.35
CA LYS A 598 15.11 33.57 -22.39
C LYS A 598 14.87 32.70 -23.64
N LYS A 599 15.75 31.74 -23.94
CA LYS A 599 15.65 30.78 -25.05
C LYS A 599 14.95 29.48 -24.64
N LEU A 600 15.09 29.06 -23.39
CA LEU A 600 14.53 27.83 -22.82
C LEU A 600 13.01 27.90 -22.67
N THR A 601 12.49 29.06 -22.24
CA THR A 601 11.06 29.25 -21.97
C THR A 601 10.24 29.65 -23.20
N LYS A 602 10.83 30.37 -24.16
CA LYS A 602 10.16 30.84 -25.39
C LYS A 602 10.14 29.79 -26.50
N LYS A 603 9.47 28.66 -26.28
CA LYS A 603 9.31 27.62 -27.31
C LYS A 603 8.28 27.95 -28.40
N ASP A 604 7.25 28.73 -28.10
CA ASP A 604 6.22 29.11 -29.07
C ASP A 604 6.43 30.50 -29.68
N ASN A 605 6.46 30.56 -31.01
CA ASN A 605 6.68 31.78 -31.81
C ASN A 605 5.36 32.43 -32.24
N SER A 606 4.58 32.96 -31.29
CA SER A 606 3.52 33.93 -31.60
C SER A 606 3.28 34.91 -30.44
N LEU A 607 2.96 36.16 -30.77
CA LEU A 607 2.79 37.32 -29.87
C LEU A 607 4.06 37.77 -29.12
N GLY A 608 4.87 38.59 -29.78
CA GLY A 608 5.87 39.44 -29.12
C GLY A 608 5.25 40.70 -28.52
N GLN A 609 4.66 40.62 -27.32
CA GLN A 609 4.41 41.77 -26.43
C GLN A 609 4.20 41.27 -24.99
N GLY A 610 4.98 41.77 -24.03
CA GLY A 610 5.04 41.19 -22.68
C GLY A 610 6.11 41.80 -21.78
N THR A 611 6.23 43.14 -21.75
CA THR A 611 7.17 43.86 -20.89
C THR A 611 6.64 43.97 -19.46
N GLY A 612 6.61 42.85 -18.74
CA GLY A 612 6.44 42.81 -17.29
C GLY A 612 7.77 43.03 -16.55
N HIS A 613 7.70 43.30 -15.24
CA HIS A 613 8.87 43.35 -14.34
C HIS A 613 9.42 41.92 -14.06
N LEU A 614 10.01 41.31 -15.08
CA LEU A 614 10.63 39.98 -14.98
C LEU A 614 11.81 39.99 -13.99
N VAL A 615 11.97 38.92 -13.22
CA VAL A 615 13.04 38.76 -12.25
C VAL A 615 14.39 38.55 -12.96
N SER A 616 15.31 39.51 -12.85
CA SER A 616 16.69 39.34 -13.32
C SER A 616 17.51 38.43 -12.41
N LEU A 617 18.59 37.86 -12.93
CA LEU A 617 19.63 37.26 -12.11
C LEU A 617 20.47 38.37 -11.44
N LYS A 618 20.77 38.21 -10.15
CA LYS A 618 21.54 39.21 -9.40
C LYS A 618 23.03 39.17 -9.78
N GLU A 619 23.56 40.25 -10.33
CA GLU A 619 24.95 40.31 -10.82
C GLU A 619 26.01 40.07 -9.73
N GLN A 620 25.73 40.41 -8.46
CA GLN A 620 26.70 40.35 -7.35
C GLN A 620 26.64 39.06 -6.50
N LEU A 621 26.03 37.97 -6.99
CA LEU A 621 25.79 36.74 -6.20
C LEU A 621 27.06 36.10 -5.60
N PHE A 622 28.20 36.18 -6.28
CA PHE A 622 29.46 35.59 -5.83
C PHE A 622 30.39 36.55 -5.08
N ARG A 623 30.03 37.84 -4.97
CA ARG A 623 30.85 38.88 -4.31
C ARG A 623 31.31 38.47 -2.92
N ASP A 624 30.40 37.94 -2.10
CA ASP A 624 30.66 37.56 -0.72
C ASP A 624 31.56 36.31 -0.57
N ALA A 625 31.65 35.48 -1.62
CA ALA A 625 32.62 34.38 -1.72
C ALA A 625 33.97 34.88 -2.26
N ARG A 626 33.94 35.79 -3.24
CA ARG A 626 35.12 36.44 -3.80
C ARG A 626 35.93 37.16 -2.73
N CYS A 627 35.28 37.97 -1.88
CA CYS A 627 35.94 38.68 -0.78
C CYS A 627 36.53 37.76 0.31
N GLU A 628 35.96 36.56 0.53
CA GLU A 628 36.59 35.55 1.41
C GLU A 628 37.88 35.02 0.75
N VAL A 629 37.86 34.68 -0.54
CA VAL A 629 39.06 34.23 -1.26
C VAL A 629 40.14 35.31 -1.29
N GLU A 630 39.77 36.57 -1.54
CA GLU A 630 40.68 37.73 -1.48
C GLU A 630 41.34 37.83 -0.11
N GLY A 631 40.57 37.77 0.98
CA GLY A 631 41.10 37.79 2.35
C GLY A 631 41.98 36.59 2.71
N GLN A 632 41.70 35.40 2.17
CA GLN A 632 42.50 34.18 2.40
C GLN A 632 43.81 34.19 1.58
N ILE A 633 43.84 34.84 0.41
CA ILE A 633 45.06 35.14 -0.35
C ILE A 633 45.92 36.09 0.50
N ASP A 634 45.35 37.23 0.90
CA ASP A 634 46.01 38.26 1.71
C ASP A 634 46.63 37.70 3.00
N ALA A 635 45.88 36.85 3.73
CA ALA A 635 46.33 36.23 4.97
C ALA A 635 47.52 35.27 4.78
N LYS A 636 47.56 34.52 3.68
CA LYS A 636 48.67 33.59 3.38
C LYS A 636 49.92 34.31 2.93
N LEU A 637 49.77 35.39 2.16
CA LEU A 637 50.88 36.25 1.76
C LEU A 637 51.53 36.92 2.98
N LYS A 638 50.71 37.45 3.89
CA LYS A 638 51.16 38.05 5.17
C LYS A 638 51.89 37.01 6.05
N SER A 639 51.25 35.86 6.30
CA SER A 639 51.87 34.75 7.04
C SER A 639 53.18 34.28 6.43
N LYS A 640 53.33 34.32 5.10
CA LYS A 640 54.55 33.88 4.43
C LYS A 640 55.66 34.94 4.47
N ILE A 641 55.31 36.24 4.51
CA ILE A 641 56.27 37.30 4.86
C ILE A 641 56.77 37.09 6.30
N ASP A 642 55.87 36.81 7.25
CA ASP A 642 56.23 36.59 8.66
C ASP A 642 57.22 35.43 8.83
N GLU A 643 57.07 34.31 8.09
CA GLU A 643 58.05 33.20 8.08
C GLU A 643 59.49 33.65 7.72
N PHE A 644 59.67 34.61 6.81
CA PHE A 644 61.00 35.16 6.50
C PHE A 644 61.53 36.06 7.64
N PHE A 645 60.64 36.76 8.36
CA PHE A 645 61.03 37.59 9.51
C PHE A 645 61.37 36.76 10.75
N GLU A 646 60.73 35.61 10.98
CA GLU A 646 61.12 34.67 12.06
C GLU A 646 62.56 34.13 11.89
N ILE A 647 63.05 34.06 10.66
CA ILE A 647 64.43 33.64 10.32
C ILE A 647 65.43 34.80 10.48
N SER A 648 64.98 36.05 10.51
CA SER A 648 65.86 37.24 10.51
C SER A 648 66.74 37.32 11.77
N ARG A 649 68.04 37.57 11.57
CA ARG A 649 69.06 37.65 12.64
C ARG A 649 69.90 38.91 12.50
N TYR A 650 69.30 40.05 12.83
CA TYR A 650 70.01 41.31 12.95
C TYR A 650 70.97 41.32 14.15
N ASP A 651 72.23 41.63 13.88
CA ASP A 651 73.17 42.09 14.89
C ASP A 651 72.93 43.59 15.12
N TRP A 652 72.18 43.92 16.16
CA TRP A 652 71.80 45.31 16.45
C TRP A 652 72.92 46.13 17.10
N ASP A 653 74.01 45.49 17.54
CA ASP A 653 75.17 46.16 18.16
C ASP A 653 76.35 46.28 17.14
N LEU A 654 76.13 45.94 15.86
CA LEU A 654 77.10 45.91 14.74
C LEU A 654 77.90 47.23 14.56
N PRO A 655 79.24 47.23 14.43
CA PRO A 655 80.03 48.46 14.42
C PRO A 655 79.93 49.30 13.14
N SER A 656 79.68 48.67 11.98
CA SER A 656 79.53 49.31 10.67
C SER A 656 78.72 48.41 9.73
N ALA A 657 78.02 48.97 8.74
CA ALA A 657 77.31 48.16 7.74
C ALA A 657 78.24 47.22 6.95
N ARG A 658 77.68 46.13 6.41
CA ARG A 658 78.42 45.11 5.64
C ARG A 658 78.53 45.43 4.14
N GLY A 659 77.82 46.45 3.67
CA GLY A 659 77.87 46.95 2.28
C GLY A 659 76.93 46.24 1.30
N THR A 660 76.43 45.05 1.63
CA THR A 660 75.34 44.36 0.93
C THR A 660 74.07 44.35 1.78
N ALA A 661 72.92 44.11 1.16
CA ALA A 661 71.69 43.82 1.91
C ALA A 661 71.75 42.43 2.57
N SER A 662 70.87 42.20 3.54
CA SER A 662 70.69 40.94 4.26
C SER A 662 70.09 39.86 3.35
N ASP A 663 70.62 38.64 3.43
CA ASP A 663 70.23 37.52 2.57
C ASP A 663 68.71 37.26 2.59
N TYR A 664 68.10 37.26 3.78
CA TYR A 664 66.68 36.99 3.98
C TYR A 664 65.74 37.99 3.27
N ILE A 665 66.18 39.25 3.07
CA ILE A 665 65.43 40.26 2.31
C ILE A 665 65.58 40.00 0.81
N THR A 666 66.78 39.61 0.37
CA THR A 666 67.02 39.24 -1.04
C THR A 666 66.19 38.03 -1.44
N ASP A 667 66.14 36.99 -0.58
CA ASP A 667 65.30 35.81 -0.77
C ASP A 667 63.80 36.14 -0.72
N LEU A 668 63.36 36.97 0.22
CA LEU A 668 61.96 37.41 0.32
C LEU A 668 61.51 38.18 -0.93
N LEU A 669 62.33 39.10 -1.44
CA LEU A 669 62.01 39.88 -2.64
C LEU A 669 62.04 39.00 -3.91
N ALA A 670 62.96 38.02 -4.00
CA ALA A 670 62.95 37.01 -5.05
C ALA A 670 61.69 36.13 -5.02
N PHE A 671 61.27 35.71 -3.82
CA PHE A 671 60.03 34.96 -3.58
C PHE A 671 58.78 35.77 -3.96
N MET A 672 58.71 37.04 -3.56
CA MET A 672 57.63 37.95 -3.95
C MET A 672 57.57 38.14 -5.48
N ASN A 673 58.72 38.33 -6.15
CA ASN A 673 58.79 38.43 -7.60
C ASN A 673 58.28 37.16 -8.31
N SER A 674 58.62 35.99 -7.75
CA SER A 674 58.12 34.69 -8.23
C SER A 674 56.59 34.57 -8.09
N ILE A 675 56.02 35.00 -6.96
CA ILE A 675 54.56 35.08 -6.77
C ILE A 675 53.92 36.00 -7.81
N PHE A 676 54.42 37.23 -7.99
CA PHE A 676 53.83 38.17 -8.94
C PHE A 676 53.90 37.68 -10.38
N THR A 677 54.96 36.97 -10.75
CA THR A 677 55.07 36.28 -12.04
C THR A 677 54.02 35.16 -12.18
N SER A 678 53.82 34.37 -11.13
CA SER A 678 52.76 33.35 -11.05
C SER A 678 51.34 33.96 -11.04
N PHE A 679 51.18 35.22 -10.66
CA PHE A 679 49.92 35.96 -10.65
C PHE A 679 49.49 36.47 -12.04
N SER A 680 50.22 36.15 -13.12
CA SER A 680 49.87 36.52 -14.51
C SER A 680 48.45 36.15 -14.97
N ASN A 681 47.78 35.22 -14.29
CA ASN A 681 46.41 34.78 -14.60
C ASN A 681 45.32 35.50 -13.76
N LEU A 682 45.67 36.29 -12.75
CA LEU A 682 44.73 37.05 -11.92
C LEU A 682 44.17 38.28 -12.64
N PRO A 683 42.97 38.77 -12.25
CA PRO A 683 42.50 40.09 -12.68
C PRO A 683 43.49 41.18 -12.26
N SER A 684 43.87 42.07 -13.17
CA SER A 684 44.87 43.12 -12.94
C SER A 684 44.54 44.01 -11.73
N ASN A 685 43.26 44.29 -11.47
CA ASN A 685 42.82 45.03 -10.29
C ASN A 685 43.17 44.32 -8.96
N LEU A 686 43.04 42.98 -8.92
CA LEU A 686 43.34 42.19 -7.74
C LEU A 686 44.84 41.91 -7.59
N ALA A 687 45.56 41.69 -8.70
CA ALA A 687 47.02 41.58 -8.67
C ALA A 687 47.67 42.88 -8.15
N ARG A 688 47.18 44.05 -8.58
CA ARG A 688 47.58 45.35 -8.03
C ARG A 688 47.19 45.50 -6.54
N HIS A 689 45.99 45.08 -6.14
CA HIS A 689 45.59 45.14 -4.73
C HIS A 689 46.51 44.29 -3.84
N ALA A 690 46.73 43.02 -4.18
CA ALA A 690 47.60 42.12 -3.43
C ALA A 690 49.05 42.62 -3.37
N CYS A 691 49.56 43.19 -4.47
CA CYS A 691 50.88 43.82 -4.50
C CYS A 691 50.97 45.02 -3.54
N MET A 692 49.99 45.92 -3.55
CA MET A 692 49.93 47.07 -2.64
C MET A 692 49.83 46.63 -1.17
N GLN A 693 48.99 45.64 -0.85
CA GLN A 693 48.87 45.10 0.51
C GLN A 693 50.17 44.45 0.99
N MET A 694 50.87 43.69 0.13
CA MET A 694 52.15 43.08 0.48
C MET A 694 53.26 44.10 0.72
N CYS A 695 53.44 45.08 -0.19
CA CYS A 695 54.46 46.13 -0.01
C CYS A 695 54.19 46.96 1.26
N LYS A 696 52.93 47.32 1.51
CA LYS A 696 52.52 47.97 2.76
C LYS A 696 52.83 47.10 3.99
N TYR A 697 52.50 45.81 3.96
CA TYR A 697 52.73 44.91 5.09
C TYR A 697 54.23 44.69 5.36
N LEU A 698 55.05 44.58 4.31
CA LEU A 698 56.50 44.49 4.41
C LEU A 698 57.10 45.77 5.05
N SER A 699 56.66 46.95 4.61
CA SER A 699 57.03 48.23 5.22
C SER A 699 56.63 48.32 6.70
N GLU A 700 55.41 47.89 7.04
CA GLU A 700 54.96 47.80 8.43
C GLU A 700 55.77 46.80 9.27
N SER A 701 56.11 45.63 8.74
CA SER A 701 56.87 44.60 9.47
C SER A 701 58.34 44.97 9.64
N LEU A 702 58.97 45.63 8.66
CA LEU A 702 60.29 46.26 8.86
C LEU A 702 60.24 47.32 9.97
N THR A 703 59.24 48.21 9.92
CA THR A 703 59.03 49.25 10.95
C THR A 703 58.82 48.63 12.34
N LYS A 704 58.02 47.57 12.45
CA LYS A 704 57.81 46.81 13.70
C LYS A 704 59.11 46.15 14.17
N THR A 705 59.93 45.60 13.29
CA THR A 705 61.20 44.93 13.64
C THR A 705 62.17 45.90 14.32
N ILE A 706 62.48 47.05 13.72
CA ILE A 706 63.42 48.03 14.32
C ILE A 706 62.84 48.71 15.58
N LEU A 707 61.52 48.92 15.65
CA LEU A 707 60.86 49.52 16.82
C LEU A 707 60.52 48.51 17.93
N SER A 708 60.60 47.21 17.70
CA SER A 708 60.21 46.14 18.65
C SER A 708 60.88 46.23 20.04
N ALA A 709 60.13 45.93 21.10
CA ALA A 709 60.59 45.99 22.48
C ALA A 709 61.64 44.91 22.86
N SER A 710 61.84 43.90 22.01
CA SER A 710 62.93 42.93 22.12
C SER A 710 64.30 43.53 21.80
N VAL A 711 64.35 44.50 20.89
CA VAL A 711 65.57 45.22 20.50
C VAL A 711 65.83 46.35 21.50
N LYS A 712 66.74 46.09 22.45
CA LYS A 712 67.06 46.99 23.58
C LYS A 712 68.06 48.10 23.25
N SER A 713 68.95 47.86 22.29
CA SER A 713 69.97 48.80 21.82
C SER A 713 70.09 48.68 20.31
N VAL A 714 70.49 49.76 19.66
CA VAL A 714 70.75 49.79 18.22
C VAL A 714 71.95 50.69 17.94
N SER A 715 72.95 50.18 17.22
CA SER A 715 74.13 50.91 16.76
C SER A 715 73.87 51.68 15.46
N VAL A 716 74.76 52.61 15.12
CA VAL A 716 74.71 53.32 13.83
C VAL A 716 74.95 52.34 12.66
N GLY A 717 75.93 51.44 12.77
CA GLY A 717 76.22 50.44 11.76
C GLY A 717 75.07 49.44 11.49
N ALA A 718 74.27 49.13 12.51
CA ALA A 718 73.05 48.33 12.34
C ALA A 718 71.93 49.10 11.62
N ILE A 719 71.80 50.42 11.86
CA ILE A 719 70.84 51.29 11.16
C ILE A 719 71.25 51.48 9.70
N GLU A 720 72.55 51.67 9.43
CA GLU A 720 73.09 51.71 8.06
C GLU A 720 72.84 50.39 7.32
N GLN A 721 73.07 49.24 7.96
CA GLN A 721 72.76 47.92 7.41
C GLN A 721 71.26 47.77 7.11
N PHE A 722 70.39 48.13 8.06
CA PHE A 722 68.94 48.09 7.89
C PHE A 722 68.44 49.07 6.80
N SER A 723 69.16 50.17 6.58
CA SER A 723 68.88 51.14 5.51
C SER A 723 69.17 50.57 4.11
N LEU A 724 70.18 49.70 3.96
CA LEU A 724 70.43 48.94 2.73
C LEU A 724 69.31 47.92 2.46
N ASP A 725 68.77 47.31 3.51
CA ASP A 725 67.66 46.36 3.41
C ASP A 725 66.35 47.03 2.97
N VAL A 726 66.04 48.22 3.53
CA VAL A 726 64.93 49.05 3.06
C VAL A 726 65.17 49.54 1.62
N LEU A 727 66.42 49.86 1.25
CA LEU A 727 66.77 50.28 -0.11
C LEU A 727 66.50 49.19 -1.17
N GLN A 728 66.69 47.91 -0.86
CA GLN A 728 66.30 46.83 -1.78
C GLN A 728 64.77 46.73 -1.93
N CYS A 729 64.01 46.96 -0.86
CA CYS A 729 62.54 47.03 -0.93
C CYS A 729 62.07 48.20 -1.81
N GLU A 730 62.71 49.37 -1.70
CA GLU A 730 62.42 50.54 -2.54
C GLU A 730 62.76 50.28 -4.03
N ILE A 731 63.95 49.73 -4.31
CA ILE A 731 64.36 49.32 -5.67
C ILE A 731 63.38 48.28 -6.24
N PHE A 732 62.87 47.36 -5.42
CA PHE A 732 61.83 46.42 -5.83
C PHE A 732 60.51 47.12 -6.17
N THR A 733 60.05 48.10 -5.38
CA THR A 733 58.85 48.88 -5.74
C THR A 733 59.00 49.69 -7.02
N MET A 734 60.17 50.29 -7.27
CA MET A 734 60.47 51.04 -8.49
C MET A 734 60.50 50.18 -9.76
N ARG A 735 60.65 48.84 -9.63
CA ARG A 735 60.60 47.90 -10.76
C ARG A 735 59.17 47.54 -11.18
N CYS A 736 58.13 48.04 -10.51
CA CYS A 736 56.72 47.80 -10.80
C CYS A 736 56.38 46.32 -11.10
N PRO A 737 56.48 45.42 -10.10
CA PRO A 737 56.34 43.96 -10.27
C PRO A 737 54.95 43.49 -10.75
N VAL A 738 53.95 44.37 -10.81
CA VAL A 738 52.66 44.14 -11.46
C VAL A 738 52.32 45.38 -12.31
N PRO A 739 51.93 45.23 -13.59
CA PRO A 739 51.66 46.37 -14.47
C PRO A 739 50.38 47.13 -14.09
N GLY A 740 50.35 48.43 -14.41
CA GLY A 740 49.17 49.29 -14.30
C GLY A 740 48.99 49.99 -12.96
N PHE A 741 50.05 50.19 -12.17
CA PHE A 741 50.05 51.22 -11.13
C PHE A 741 50.19 52.61 -11.76
N GLU A 742 49.70 53.63 -11.06
CA GLU A 742 50.09 55.03 -11.29
C GLU A 742 51.50 55.24 -10.72
N ASP A 743 52.30 56.09 -11.37
CA ASP A 743 53.72 56.29 -11.02
C ASP A 743 53.91 56.66 -9.53
N GLU A 744 55.05 56.27 -8.97
CA GLU A 744 55.44 56.41 -7.56
C GLU A 744 54.54 55.73 -6.50
N SER A 745 53.31 55.31 -6.84
CA SER A 745 52.30 54.81 -5.89
C SER A 745 52.79 53.67 -4.97
N LEU A 746 53.60 52.74 -5.49
CA LEU A 746 54.20 51.67 -4.69
C LEU A 746 55.34 52.18 -3.79
N SER A 747 56.19 53.06 -4.31
CA SER A 747 57.34 53.65 -3.58
C SER A 747 56.89 54.40 -2.32
N MET A 748 55.71 55.04 -2.38
CA MET A 748 55.09 55.73 -1.24
C MET A 748 54.81 54.83 -0.02
N THR A 749 54.81 53.49 -0.18
CA THR A 749 54.61 52.54 0.95
C THR A 749 55.82 52.48 1.89
N PHE A 750 57.05 52.71 1.41
CA PHE A 750 58.28 52.68 2.22
C PHE A 750 58.73 54.07 2.70
N LEU A 751 58.23 55.15 2.08
CA LEU A 751 58.68 56.53 2.31
C LEU A 751 58.62 56.97 3.79
N SER A 752 57.67 56.48 4.58
CA SER A 752 57.60 56.78 6.04
C SER A 752 58.79 56.20 6.80
N LEU A 753 59.18 54.96 6.49
CA LEU A 753 60.33 54.28 7.10
C LEU A 753 61.65 54.87 6.59
N ARG A 754 61.74 55.18 5.30
CA ARG A 754 62.87 55.89 4.68
C ARG A 754 63.14 57.23 5.37
N GLN A 755 62.13 58.08 5.53
CA GLN A 755 62.26 59.36 6.25
C GLN A 755 62.70 59.17 7.71
N LEU A 756 62.23 58.13 8.41
CA LEU A 756 62.67 57.82 9.79
C LEU A 756 64.15 57.44 9.85
N LEU A 757 64.62 56.59 8.92
CA LEU A 757 66.02 56.18 8.85
C LEU A 757 66.94 57.34 8.43
N ASP A 758 66.55 58.10 7.42
CA ASP A 758 67.34 59.22 6.89
C ASP A 758 67.49 60.35 7.93
N LEU A 759 66.45 60.63 8.72
CA LEU A 759 66.52 61.57 9.86
C LEU A 759 67.59 61.15 10.87
N VAL A 760 67.62 59.85 11.21
CA VAL A 760 68.53 59.29 12.21
C VAL A 760 69.96 59.19 11.69
N ILE A 761 70.15 58.75 10.45
CA ILE A 761 71.48 58.61 9.81
C ILE A 761 72.10 59.99 9.56
N GLN A 762 71.36 60.90 8.91
CA GLN A 762 71.84 62.28 8.62
C GLN A 762 71.88 63.15 9.88
N SER A 763 71.28 62.70 10.99
CA SER A 763 71.19 63.43 12.27
C SER A 763 70.53 64.82 12.14
N ASP A 764 69.59 64.96 11.21
CA ASP A 764 68.95 66.23 10.79
C ASP A 764 67.81 66.66 11.73
N TRP A 765 68.06 66.54 13.04
CA TRP A 765 67.09 66.74 14.10
C TRP A 765 66.64 68.20 14.22
N ALA A 766 67.48 69.16 13.81
CA ALA A 766 67.13 70.58 13.79
C ALA A 766 65.99 70.87 12.80
N SER A 767 66.08 70.34 11.58
CA SER A 767 65.03 70.47 10.56
C SER A 767 63.75 69.75 10.98
N TYR A 768 63.86 68.53 11.52
CA TYR A 768 62.69 67.80 12.01
C TYR A 768 61.98 68.52 13.17
N LEU A 769 62.71 69.01 14.17
CA LEU A 769 62.13 69.75 15.30
C LEU A 769 61.52 71.09 14.87
N ALA A 770 62.03 71.73 13.80
CA ALA A 770 61.46 72.95 13.25
C ALA A 770 60.11 72.71 12.53
N ASP A 771 59.95 71.58 11.84
CA ASP A 771 58.76 71.24 11.05
C ASP A 771 57.74 70.35 11.79
N CYS A 772 58.13 69.72 12.89
CA CYS A 772 57.31 68.78 13.65
C CYS A 772 55.95 69.40 14.03
N GLY A 773 54.86 68.81 13.53
CA GLY A 773 53.48 69.25 13.78
C GLY A 773 52.97 70.41 12.93
N LYS A 774 53.73 70.85 11.91
CA LYS A 774 53.25 71.83 10.92
C LYS A 774 52.75 71.12 9.67
N ASN A 775 51.58 71.51 9.16
CA ASN A 775 50.94 70.86 8.00
C ASN A 775 51.59 71.17 6.62
N ASN A 776 52.83 71.68 6.60
CA ASN A 776 53.54 72.09 5.39
C ASN A 776 54.55 71.02 4.94
N ASN A 777 55.15 71.20 3.77
CA ASN A 777 56.01 70.23 3.07
C ASN A 777 57.43 70.08 3.68
N GLY A 778 57.51 69.76 4.98
CA GLY A 778 58.77 69.49 5.67
C GLY A 778 59.42 68.17 5.22
N LYS A 779 60.76 68.12 5.23
CA LYS A 779 61.59 67.00 4.71
C LYS A 779 61.22 65.61 5.29
N TYR A 780 60.70 65.58 6.51
CA TYR A 780 60.40 64.37 7.29
C TYR A 780 58.92 64.27 7.72
N GLN A 781 58.00 64.85 6.94
CA GLN A 781 56.57 64.95 7.25
C GLN A 781 55.88 63.63 7.66
N ARG A 782 56.40 62.46 7.22
CA ARG A 782 55.79 61.13 7.44
C ARG A 782 56.39 60.36 8.63
N VAL A 783 57.24 60.99 9.44
CA VAL A 783 57.86 60.39 10.63
C VAL A 783 57.08 60.78 11.89
N LYS A 784 56.51 59.80 12.60
CA LYS A 784 55.78 60.07 13.84
C LYS A 784 56.77 60.33 14.99
N PRO A 785 56.54 61.32 15.86
CA PRO A 785 57.44 61.62 16.98
C PRO A 785 57.68 60.43 17.91
N THR A 786 56.65 59.61 18.16
CA THR A 786 56.73 58.39 18.98
C THR A 786 57.66 57.31 18.41
N GLU A 787 57.70 57.19 17.08
CA GLU A 787 58.53 56.22 16.36
C GLU A 787 60.00 56.68 16.36
N ALA A 788 60.24 57.97 16.11
CA ALA A 788 61.56 58.59 16.23
C ALA A 788 62.11 58.52 17.67
N MET A 789 61.28 58.80 18.68
CA MET A 789 61.62 58.69 20.09
C MET A 789 62.01 57.25 20.48
N THR A 790 61.25 56.25 20.03
CA THR A 790 61.51 54.83 20.32
C THR A 790 62.82 54.34 19.72
N LEU A 791 63.21 54.85 18.55
CA LEU A 791 64.52 54.54 17.93
C LEU A 791 65.67 55.29 18.63
N LEU A 792 65.50 56.58 18.95
CA LEU A 792 66.47 57.37 19.71
C LEU A 792 66.82 56.74 21.07
N GLU A 793 65.82 56.27 21.81
CA GLU A 793 66.04 55.67 23.14
C GLU A 793 66.94 54.41 23.07
N LYS A 794 66.84 53.61 22.00
CA LYS A 794 67.70 52.45 21.76
C LYS A 794 69.13 52.82 21.36
N MET A 795 69.30 53.90 20.60
CA MET A 795 70.63 54.42 20.27
C MET A 795 71.32 54.99 21.52
N ILE A 796 70.57 55.71 22.36
CA ILE A 796 71.04 56.19 23.66
C ILE A 796 71.44 55.01 24.57
N GLU A 797 70.71 53.88 24.52
CA GLU A 797 71.08 52.67 25.26
C GLU A 797 72.35 51.97 24.70
N PHE A 798 72.57 51.99 23.37
CA PHE A 798 73.82 51.52 22.77
C PHE A 798 75.03 52.37 23.21
N GLU A 799 74.89 53.70 23.20
CA GLU A 799 75.91 54.64 23.67
C GLU A 799 76.17 54.50 25.19
N LYS A 800 75.18 54.09 26.01
CA LYS A 800 75.40 53.70 27.42
C LYS A 800 76.24 52.44 27.54
N LYS A 801 75.92 51.37 26.81
CA LYS A 801 76.69 50.11 26.81
C LYS A 801 78.16 50.35 26.45
N THR A 802 78.39 51.08 25.35
CA THR A 802 79.72 51.25 24.74
C THR A 802 80.59 52.34 25.38
N SER A 803 80.09 53.09 26.37
CA SER A 803 80.86 54.11 27.11
C SER A 803 81.58 53.58 28.37
N SER A 804 81.67 52.25 28.53
CA SER A 804 82.44 51.60 29.61
C SER A 804 83.88 51.31 29.18
N PHE A 805 84.84 51.91 29.90
CA PHE A 805 86.32 51.81 29.74
C PHE A 805 86.95 52.37 28.44
N LEU A 806 87.83 53.37 28.61
CA LEU A 806 88.92 53.77 27.69
C LEU A 806 88.53 54.20 26.26
N SER A 807 87.73 55.26 26.12
CA SER A 807 87.62 56.02 24.85
C SER A 807 87.24 57.49 25.09
N ILE A 808 88.21 58.40 24.96
CA ILE A 808 87.96 59.85 24.97
C ILE A 808 87.36 60.26 23.62
N GLY A 809 86.27 61.06 23.64
CA GLY A 809 85.58 61.57 22.46
C GLY A 809 84.15 61.07 22.27
N LYS A 810 83.82 59.82 22.64
CA LYS A 810 82.47 59.25 22.42
C LYS A 810 81.35 59.89 23.27
N GLY A 811 81.69 60.56 24.37
CA GLY A 811 80.72 61.13 25.31
C GLY A 811 79.86 62.29 24.79
N GLU A 812 80.19 62.90 23.65
CA GLU A 812 79.46 64.06 23.11
C GLU A 812 78.23 63.65 22.30
N ARG A 813 78.33 62.60 21.48
CA ARG A 813 77.21 62.04 20.69
C ARG A 813 76.04 61.65 21.60
N ARG A 814 76.33 61.00 22.73
CA ARG A 814 75.34 60.68 23.76
C ARG A 814 74.66 61.93 24.33
N LYS A 815 75.41 62.98 24.70
CA LYS A 815 74.84 64.23 25.23
C LYS A 815 73.92 64.92 24.22
N LEU A 816 74.27 64.87 22.93
CA LEU A 816 73.45 65.40 21.85
C LEU A 816 72.12 64.64 21.74
N LEU A 817 72.17 63.30 21.69
CA LEU A 817 70.97 62.44 21.66
C LEU A 817 70.10 62.62 22.92
N ASP A 818 70.68 62.62 24.12
CA ASP A 818 69.99 62.90 25.39
C ASP A 818 69.33 64.31 25.42
N THR A 819 69.81 65.26 24.61
CA THR A 819 69.25 66.62 24.50
C THR A 819 68.10 66.67 23.50
N ILE A 820 68.26 66.09 22.32
CA ILE A 820 67.19 65.93 21.31
C ILE A 820 66.00 65.16 21.91
N MET A 821 66.29 64.10 22.66
CA MET A 821 65.28 63.27 23.33
C MET A 821 64.48 64.04 24.39
N LYS A 822 65.10 65.00 25.09
CA LYS A 822 64.39 65.93 26.00
C LYS A 822 63.55 66.93 25.22
N GLN A 823 64.03 67.46 24.09
CA GLN A 823 63.27 68.39 23.24
C GLN A 823 62.01 67.72 22.68
N LEU A 824 62.11 66.48 22.18
CA LEU A 824 60.97 65.69 21.70
C LEU A 824 59.95 65.37 22.81
N ARG A 825 60.41 65.00 24.02
CA ARG A 825 59.51 64.79 25.17
C ARG A 825 58.80 66.08 25.57
N ASN A 826 59.51 67.21 25.67
CA ASN A 826 58.91 68.51 25.99
C ASN A 826 57.85 68.93 24.95
N TYR A 827 58.12 68.71 23.67
CA TYR A 827 57.17 68.92 22.58
C TYR A 827 55.91 68.05 22.72
N MET A 828 56.06 66.76 23.06
CA MET A 828 54.93 65.85 23.29
C MET A 828 54.12 66.23 24.54
N TYR A 829 54.74 66.74 25.61
CA TYR A 829 54.00 67.25 26.77
C TYR A 829 53.22 68.53 26.45
N GLY A 830 53.75 69.42 25.59
CA GLY A 830 53.04 70.64 25.16
C GLY A 830 51.84 70.36 24.26
N THR A 831 51.98 69.48 23.26
CA THR A 831 50.89 69.17 22.32
C THR A 831 49.68 68.47 22.98
N ASN A 832 49.91 67.64 24.01
CA ASN A 832 48.83 67.02 24.78
C ASN A 832 48.00 68.00 25.63
N GLN A 833 48.43 69.25 25.81
CA GLN A 833 47.66 70.29 26.52
C GLN A 833 46.79 71.17 25.61
N GLN A 834 46.94 71.09 24.28
CA GLN A 834 46.15 71.89 23.34
C GLN A 834 44.93 71.13 22.79
N LEU A 835 45.01 69.80 22.69
CA LEU A 835 43.96 68.95 22.11
C LEU A 835 42.70 68.74 22.98
N THR A 836 42.57 69.42 24.12
CA THR A 836 41.40 69.30 25.02
C THR A 836 40.39 70.44 24.93
N ASN A 837 40.70 71.55 24.23
CA ASN A 837 39.91 72.78 24.31
C ASN A 837 39.26 73.27 22.99
N GLU A 838 39.61 72.73 21.82
CA GLU A 838 39.10 73.21 20.51
C GLU A 838 38.48 72.10 19.66
N SER A 839 37.32 71.57 20.09
CA SER A 839 36.39 70.84 19.21
C SER A 839 34.99 70.69 19.82
N PHE A 840 34.36 71.81 20.18
CA PHE A 840 32.91 71.90 20.42
C PHE A 840 32.34 73.14 19.71
N GLN A 841 31.13 73.03 19.15
CA GLN A 841 30.42 74.06 18.37
C GLN A 841 31.04 74.49 17.02
N GLY A 842 30.60 73.80 15.95
CA GLY A 842 30.64 74.22 14.55
C GLY A 842 29.70 73.32 13.76
N TYR A 843 28.56 73.84 13.28
CA TYR A 843 27.38 73.05 12.86
C TYR A 843 26.82 73.54 11.51
N LEU A 844 26.17 72.63 10.76
CA LEU A 844 25.50 72.84 9.45
C LEU A 844 26.48 73.04 8.27
N GLU A 845 26.19 72.65 7.01
CA GLU A 845 24.97 72.15 6.33
C GLU A 845 25.27 70.75 5.67
N ILE A 846 24.41 69.72 5.72
CA ILE A 846 23.27 69.39 4.82
C ILE A 846 23.74 69.25 3.35
N ASP A 847 23.62 68.10 2.67
CA ASP A 847 22.33 67.52 2.22
C ASP A 847 22.22 65.96 2.23
N ASN A 848 21.07 65.44 1.77
CA ASN A 848 20.45 64.18 2.20
C ASN A 848 20.43 63.05 1.15
N ASN A 849 20.40 61.80 1.66
CA ASN A 849 19.77 60.53 1.17
C ASN A 849 20.70 59.33 1.46
N GLN A 850 20.26 58.16 1.94
CA GLN A 850 18.91 57.63 2.21
C GLN A 850 18.90 56.78 3.54
N PRO A 851 17.76 56.23 4.02
CA PRO A 851 17.52 56.04 5.46
C PRO A 851 18.05 54.76 6.12
N SER A 852 18.02 54.77 7.45
CA SER A 852 18.40 53.66 8.34
C SER A 852 17.32 53.33 9.39
N THR A 853 17.22 52.05 9.74
CA THR A 853 16.77 51.52 11.05
C THR A 853 17.61 50.25 11.30
N SER A 854 18.41 50.06 12.37
CA SER A 854 18.38 50.54 13.77
C SER A 854 17.18 49.96 14.53
N THR A 855 17.23 49.46 15.77
CA THR A 855 18.20 49.49 16.90
C THR A 855 18.03 48.18 17.73
N ASN A 856 18.75 47.82 18.81
CA ASN A 856 19.91 48.39 19.53
C ASN A 856 20.69 47.28 20.27
N ASN A 857 21.92 47.59 20.69
CA ASN A 857 22.68 46.86 21.71
C ASN A 857 23.04 47.83 22.85
N ASN A 858 23.23 47.34 24.09
CA ASN A 858 24.06 47.99 25.12
C ASN A 858 24.29 47.03 26.31
N GLY A 859 25.52 46.95 26.84
CA GLY A 859 25.85 45.95 27.87
C GLY A 859 27.25 45.92 28.49
N LEU A 860 28.06 46.98 28.33
CA LEU A 860 29.41 47.15 28.93
C LEU A 860 30.48 46.09 28.60
N ASN A 861 31.69 46.32 29.12
CA ASN A 861 32.93 45.60 28.80
C ASN A 861 33.84 45.54 30.04
N LEU A 862 34.86 44.67 29.98
CA LEU A 862 36.10 44.65 30.78
C LEU A 862 36.09 44.01 32.19
N GLU A 863 36.28 42.69 32.24
CA GLU A 863 37.11 42.05 33.26
C GLU A 863 38.12 41.05 32.66
N ILE A 864 39.38 41.47 32.66
CA ILE A 864 40.61 40.74 33.06
C ILE A 864 40.80 39.26 32.64
N LEU A 865 42.01 39.00 32.10
CA LEU A 865 42.67 37.71 31.83
C LEU A 865 41.94 36.43 32.34
N ARG A 866 41.45 35.61 31.40
CA ARG A 866 41.28 34.17 31.66
C ARG A 866 42.30 33.35 30.88
N LYS A 867 43.04 32.51 31.61
CA LYS A 867 43.67 31.32 31.02
C LYS A 867 42.58 30.50 30.33
N ARG A 868 42.90 29.78 29.26
CA ARG A 868 41.95 28.78 28.73
C ARG A 868 41.77 27.69 29.79
N GLU A 869 40.56 27.59 30.34
CA GLU A 869 40.26 26.68 31.42
C GLU A 869 39.78 25.34 30.85
N PHE A 870 40.30 24.23 31.38
CA PHE A 870 40.02 22.89 30.86
C PHE A 870 38.95 22.17 31.69
N CYS A 871 38.18 21.30 31.04
CA CYS A 871 37.13 20.50 31.67
C CYS A 871 37.71 19.56 32.74
N ALA A 872 37.34 19.77 34.00
CA ALA A 872 37.87 19.01 35.14
C ALA A 872 37.72 17.48 35.02
N VAL A 873 36.74 17.02 34.23
CA VAL A 873 36.46 15.60 33.99
C VAL A 873 37.37 14.99 32.92
N CYS A 874 37.69 15.70 31.82
CA CYS A 874 38.33 15.10 30.64
C CYS A 874 39.39 15.95 29.92
N ASN A 875 39.79 17.10 30.45
CA ASN A 875 40.80 18.02 29.89
C ASN A 875 40.56 18.55 28.47
N GLU A 876 39.38 18.35 27.88
CA GLU A 876 38.94 19.14 26.72
C GLU A 876 38.66 20.60 27.14
N GLU A 877 38.80 21.56 26.22
CA GLU A 877 38.48 22.99 26.44
C GLU A 877 37.06 23.14 27.02
N ALA A 878 36.91 23.86 28.13
CA ALA A 878 35.62 24.03 28.79
C ALA A 878 34.77 25.12 28.12
N ASP A 879 33.46 24.92 28.10
CA ASP A 879 32.51 25.83 27.48
C ASP A 879 31.92 26.79 28.53
N SER A 880 31.55 26.25 29.71
CA SER A 880 31.19 27.02 30.90
C SER A 880 31.10 26.11 32.15
N PHE A 881 30.62 26.64 33.27
CA PHE A 881 30.22 25.82 34.41
C PHE A 881 28.89 25.14 34.15
N HIS A 882 28.83 23.83 34.38
CA HIS A 882 27.62 23.01 34.24
C HIS A 882 27.49 22.12 35.48
N TYR A 883 26.33 22.18 36.14
CA TYR A 883 26.06 21.42 37.38
C TYR A 883 27.14 21.66 38.45
N ASN A 884 27.53 22.93 38.63
CA ASN A 884 28.62 23.41 39.51
C ASN A 884 30.06 23.02 39.13
N THR A 885 30.29 22.30 38.02
CA THR A 885 31.64 21.97 37.53
C THR A 885 31.97 22.60 36.18
N LEU A 886 33.13 23.26 36.09
CA LEU A 886 33.70 23.71 34.82
C LEU A 886 33.89 22.54 33.85
N SER A 887 33.19 22.54 32.71
CA SER A 887 33.19 21.40 31.81
C SER A 887 32.88 21.72 30.34
N CYS A 888 33.21 20.76 29.46
CA CYS A 888 32.86 20.81 28.05
C CYS A 888 31.45 20.24 27.79
N ARG A 889 30.87 20.61 26.65
CA ARG A 889 29.54 20.15 26.19
C ARG A 889 29.39 18.63 26.21
N GLY A 890 30.46 17.89 25.91
CA GLY A 890 30.46 16.43 25.89
C GLY A 890 30.32 15.78 27.28
N CYS A 891 30.83 16.40 28.34
CA CYS A 891 30.66 15.91 29.71
C CYS A 891 29.36 16.39 30.35
N ASN A 892 28.92 17.62 30.10
CA ASN A 892 27.58 18.10 30.44
C ASN A 892 26.48 17.19 29.84
N SER A 893 26.50 16.99 28.51
CA SER A 893 25.50 16.17 27.82
C SER A 893 25.55 14.68 28.17
N PHE A 894 26.66 14.21 28.74
CA PHE A 894 26.76 12.88 29.33
C PHE A 894 26.14 12.85 30.73
N PHE A 895 26.53 13.77 31.61
CA PHE A 895 26.04 13.85 32.98
C PHE A 895 24.53 14.07 33.04
N ARG A 896 24.00 15.03 32.28
CA ARG A 896 22.55 15.29 32.19
C ARG A 896 21.77 14.02 31.83
N ARG A 897 22.21 13.28 30.82
CA ARG A 897 21.57 12.01 30.43
C ARG A 897 21.72 10.93 31.50
N ALA A 898 22.89 10.81 32.12
CA ALA A 898 23.11 9.86 33.20
C ALA A 898 22.15 10.08 34.38
N ILE A 899 21.92 11.34 34.78
CA ILE A 899 20.98 11.68 35.87
C ILE A 899 19.52 11.57 35.41
N THR A 900 19.13 12.23 34.32
CA THR A 900 17.73 12.23 33.83
C THR A 900 17.22 10.82 33.50
N LEU A 901 18.08 9.94 32.98
CA LEU A 901 17.74 8.54 32.65
C LEU A 901 18.16 7.54 33.75
N LYS A 902 18.60 8.02 34.93
CA LYS A 902 19.04 7.22 36.10
C LYS A 902 20.01 6.08 35.73
N MET A 903 20.94 6.35 34.81
CA MET A 903 21.81 5.33 34.22
C MET A 903 22.80 4.76 35.25
N LYS A 904 22.71 3.45 35.50
CA LYS A 904 23.74 2.71 36.25
C LYS A 904 24.85 2.26 35.30
N PHE A 905 26.11 2.40 35.72
CA PHE A 905 27.27 2.01 34.92
C PHE A 905 28.24 1.16 35.76
N THR A 906 28.62 -0.01 35.25
CA THR A 906 29.63 -0.89 35.87
C THR A 906 30.96 -0.80 35.12
N CYS A 907 32.10 -0.80 35.81
CA CYS A 907 33.42 -0.77 35.19
C CYS A 907 33.97 -2.19 34.99
N ARG A 908 34.27 -2.57 33.73
CA ARG A 908 34.93 -3.86 33.39
C ARG A 908 36.40 -3.94 33.85
N HIS A 909 37.02 -2.82 34.25
CA HIS A 909 38.45 -2.72 34.62
C HIS A 909 38.67 -2.18 36.05
N GLY A 910 37.94 -2.70 37.04
CA GLY A 910 38.21 -2.43 38.46
C GLY A 910 38.06 -0.97 38.92
N GLY A 911 37.31 -0.14 38.18
CA GLY A 911 36.98 1.24 38.57
C GLY A 911 38.05 2.31 38.32
N LYS A 912 39.25 1.94 37.83
CA LYS A 912 40.43 2.85 37.74
C LYS A 912 40.78 3.35 36.33
N CYS A 913 39.84 3.34 35.38
CA CYS A 913 40.11 3.79 34.01
C CYS A 913 40.48 5.29 33.96
N VAL A 914 41.52 5.63 33.20
CA VAL A 914 41.83 7.00 32.82
C VAL A 914 40.69 7.59 31.97
N ILE A 915 40.45 8.90 32.13
CA ILE A 915 39.41 9.65 31.43
C ILE A 915 40.00 10.99 30.99
N ASP A 916 40.31 11.10 29.71
CA ASP A 916 40.79 12.29 29.00
C ASP A 916 39.90 12.58 27.77
N LYS A 917 40.33 13.46 26.85
CA LYS A 917 39.53 13.86 25.68
C LYS A 917 39.17 12.69 24.76
N ASP A 918 40.04 11.70 24.67
CA ASP A 918 39.97 10.65 23.66
C ASP A 918 39.51 9.32 24.31
N THR A 919 39.96 9.03 25.54
CA THR A 919 39.58 7.82 26.30
C THR A 919 38.24 7.91 27.04
N ARG A 920 37.65 9.11 27.20
CA ARG A 920 36.35 9.30 27.91
C ARG A 920 35.16 8.51 27.36
N CYS A 921 35.25 7.92 26.17
CA CYS A 921 34.21 7.04 25.65
C CYS A 921 34.38 5.57 26.08
N SER A 922 35.61 5.16 26.41
CA SER A 922 36.00 3.78 26.70
C SER A 922 35.48 3.23 28.04
N CYS A 923 35.18 4.10 29.01
CA CYS A 923 34.56 3.67 30.27
C CYS A 923 33.53 4.68 30.81
N ARG A 924 32.24 4.42 30.54
CA ARG A 924 31.13 5.24 31.03
C ARG A 924 31.04 5.28 32.56
N ALA A 925 31.40 4.18 33.24
CA ALA A 925 31.41 4.10 34.70
C ALA A 925 32.44 5.03 35.34
N CYS A 926 33.71 4.94 34.95
CA CYS A 926 34.76 5.82 35.45
C CYS A 926 34.52 7.28 35.02
N ARG A 927 33.96 7.53 33.83
CA ARG A 927 33.56 8.88 33.41
C ARG A 927 32.50 9.47 34.35
N PHE A 928 31.46 8.70 34.70
CA PHE A 928 30.39 9.17 35.59
C PHE A 928 30.86 9.33 37.03
N ALA A 929 31.64 8.38 37.55
CA ALA A 929 32.32 8.52 38.83
C ALA A 929 33.17 9.80 38.88
N LYS A 930 33.95 10.08 37.82
CA LYS A 930 34.77 11.29 37.71
C LYS A 930 33.95 12.58 37.53
N CYS A 931 32.75 12.53 36.94
CA CYS A 931 31.82 13.66 36.98
C CYS A 931 31.43 14.03 38.42
N ILE A 932 31.00 13.03 39.21
CA ILE A 932 30.63 13.23 40.63
C ILE A 932 31.85 13.66 41.47
N GLU A 933 33.00 13.00 41.28
CA GLU A 933 34.29 13.31 41.94
C GLU A 933 34.74 14.76 41.71
N LYS A 934 34.44 15.34 40.53
CA LYS A 934 34.75 16.74 40.20
C LYS A 934 33.61 17.71 40.51
N GLY A 935 32.63 17.28 41.32
CA GLY A 935 31.60 18.13 41.90
C GLY A 935 30.35 18.35 41.05
N MET A 936 30.11 17.53 40.00
CA MET A 936 28.88 17.66 39.21
C MET A 936 27.67 17.25 40.06
N ASP A 937 26.82 18.20 40.40
CA ASP A 937 25.67 17.98 41.28
C ASP A 937 24.47 17.34 40.53
N PRO A 938 24.02 16.14 40.92
CA PRO A 938 22.78 15.56 40.41
C PRO A 938 21.53 16.40 40.69
N GLY A 939 21.48 17.12 41.82
CA GLY A 939 20.34 17.93 42.24
C GLY A 939 20.09 19.13 41.32
N ALA A 940 21.14 19.66 40.70
CA ALA A 940 21.06 20.73 39.70
C ALA A 940 20.48 20.27 38.34
N VAL A 941 20.14 18.99 38.15
CA VAL A 941 19.48 18.48 36.93
C VAL A 941 17.96 18.51 37.11
N GLN A 942 17.30 19.51 36.53
CA GLN A 942 15.83 19.65 36.60
C GLN A 942 15.10 18.40 36.05
N PRO A 943 14.12 17.84 36.80
CA PRO A 943 13.19 16.83 36.28
C PRO A 943 12.31 17.37 35.15
N LYS A 944 11.63 16.46 34.42
CA LYS A 944 10.54 16.85 33.52
C LYS A 944 9.44 17.59 34.31
N ARG A 945 8.84 18.59 33.65
CA ARG A 945 7.79 19.45 34.19
C ARG A 945 6.47 19.12 33.51
N ASP A 946 5.71 18.23 34.12
CA ASP A 946 4.35 17.91 33.67
C ASP A 946 3.36 18.99 34.14
N ALA A 947 2.24 19.14 33.46
CA ALA A 947 1.31 20.24 33.65
C ALA A 947 -0.05 19.77 34.15
N LEU A 948 -0.48 20.26 35.33
CA LEU A 948 -1.73 21.01 35.54
C LEU A 948 -1.84 21.50 37.01
N SER A 949 -2.97 22.13 37.35
CA SER A 949 -3.11 23.15 38.40
C SER A 949 -3.30 22.70 39.87
N ASN A 950 -2.74 23.51 40.79
CA ASN A 950 -3.24 23.87 42.13
C ASN A 950 -3.52 22.78 43.20
N GLY A 951 -2.99 22.96 44.43
CA GLY A 951 -3.65 22.40 45.63
C GLY A 951 -2.83 22.11 46.91
N GLN A 952 -2.39 23.16 47.63
CA GLN A 952 -2.04 23.11 49.08
C GLN A 952 -0.96 22.08 49.53
N SER A 953 -0.82 21.86 50.84
CA SER A 953 0.45 21.46 51.47
C SER A 953 0.31 20.71 52.81
N LEU A 954 1.35 19.90 53.12
CA LEU A 954 1.96 19.58 54.44
C LEU A 954 2.16 18.08 54.76
N ILE A 955 3.44 17.73 54.98
CA ILE A 955 3.98 16.90 56.08
C ILE A 955 4.01 15.34 55.97
N ASN A 956 5.17 14.81 56.38
CA ASN A 956 5.55 13.45 56.78
C ASN A 956 5.96 12.35 55.76
N LYS A 957 6.89 11.52 56.28
CA LYS A 957 7.53 10.26 55.85
C LYS A 957 7.53 9.33 57.10
N PRO A 958 7.94 8.05 57.04
CA PRO A 958 8.16 7.13 55.91
C PRO A 958 7.09 5.98 55.97
N ASP A 959 7.19 4.73 55.46
CA ASP A 959 8.32 3.92 54.98
C ASP A 959 7.90 2.74 54.06
N GLU A 960 8.90 2.04 53.50
CA GLU A 960 8.94 0.63 53.00
C GLU A 960 8.00 0.05 51.88
N ASN A 961 8.67 -0.52 50.86
CA ASN A 961 8.45 -1.81 50.15
C ASN A 961 7.23 -2.13 49.23
N THR A 962 7.53 -2.25 47.92
CA THR A 962 6.85 -3.08 46.87
C THR A 962 5.41 -2.69 46.44
N VAL A 963 4.88 -2.95 45.22
CA VAL A 963 5.15 -3.94 44.14
C VAL A 963 5.16 -3.23 42.74
N GLU A 964 5.54 -3.95 41.67
CA GLU A 964 5.62 -3.53 40.26
C GLU A 964 4.26 -3.40 39.51
N TRP A 965 4.25 -2.73 38.33
CA TRP A 965 3.82 -3.31 37.03
C TRP A 965 3.83 -2.29 35.87
N ASN A 966 4.50 -2.62 34.74
CA ASN A 966 4.25 -2.11 33.36
C ASN A 966 4.31 -0.57 33.11
N ALA A 967 4.34 0.00 31.89
CA ALA A 967 4.61 -0.39 30.49
C ALA A 967 4.84 0.94 29.68
N ILE A 968 5.37 1.04 28.46
CA ILE A 968 6.14 0.18 27.52
C ILE A 968 6.90 1.14 26.55
N SER A 969 8.05 0.77 25.97
CA SER A 969 8.47 1.24 24.62
C SER A 969 9.72 0.52 24.08
N ASN A 970 9.55 -0.01 22.86
CA ASN A 970 10.52 -0.74 22.03
C ASN A 970 11.84 0.01 21.75
N PHE A 971 12.92 -0.73 21.44
CA PHE A 971 13.93 -0.26 20.48
C PHE A 971 14.59 -1.42 19.71
N ASN A 972 15.09 -1.09 18.51
CA ASN A 972 15.74 -2.03 17.59
C ASN A 972 17.08 -2.57 18.10
N ILE A 973 17.39 -3.79 17.63
CA ILE A 973 18.71 -4.32 17.23
C ILE A 973 19.92 -3.85 18.06
N ILE A 974 20.45 -4.76 18.88
CA ILE A 974 21.80 -4.69 19.44
C ILE A 974 22.62 -5.84 18.84
N GLU A 975 23.68 -5.50 18.11
CA GLU A 975 24.77 -6.44 17.83
C GLU A 975 25.66 -6.60 19.07
N GLY A 976 26.15 -7.82 19.31
CA GLY A 976 27.37 -8.05 20.08
C GLY A 976 27.26 -8.14 21.62
N GLU A 977 27.93 -9.17 22.16
CA GLU A 977 28.56 -9.16 23.49
C GLU A 977 27.71 -8.87 24.76
N THR A 978 26.56 -9.53 24.93
CA THR A 978 26.04 -9.85 26.28
C THR A 978 25.30 -11.19 26.42
N SER A 979 24.88 -11.83 25.32
CA SER A 979 23.98 -13.00 25.41
C SER A 979 24.59 -14.27 26.01
N LYS A 980 25.91 -14.46 25.93
CA LYS A 980 26.57 -15.73 26.29
C LYS A 980 26.53 -16.02 27.80
N GLU A 981 26.96 -15.08 28.64
CA GLU A 981 26.87 -15.23 30.10
C GLU A 981 25.43 -15.39 30.60
N LYS A 982 24.46 -14.76 29.92
CA LYS A 982 23.05 -14.83 30.33
C LYS A 982 22.46 -16.22 30.08
N PHE A 983 22.79 -16.83 28.95
CA PHE A 983 22.38 -18.20 28.60
C PHE A 983 23.09 -19.26 29.48
N GLU A 984 24.40 -19.12 29.69
CA GLU A 984 25.18 -20.03 30.56
C GLU A 984 24.69 -20.02 32.02
N ASN A 985 24.31 -18.85 32.56
CA ASN A 985 23.75 -18.75 33.91
C ASN A 985 22.30 -19.25 34.01
N GLN A 986 21.56 -19.31 32.89
CA GLN A 986 20.22 -19.89 32.85
C GLN A 986 20.28 -21.43 32.78
N LEU A 987 21.23 -21.98 32.02
CA LEU A 987 21.56 -23.42 32.01
C LEU A 987 22.03 -23.92 33.39
N LYS A 988 22.92 -23.18 34.07
CA LYS A 988 23.39 -23.54 35.42
C LYS A 988 22.28 -23.63 36.47
N LYS A 989 21.13 -22.97 36.25
CA LYS A 989 19.94 -23.04 37.12
C LYS A 989 19.01 -24.22 36.86
N LEU A 990 19.17 -24.93 35.73
CA LEU A 990 18.27 -26.03 35.32
C LEU A 990 18.81 -27.43 35.64
N PHE A 991 20.08 -27.56 36.02
CA PHE A 991 20.75 -28.87 36.13
C PHE A 991 21.42 -29.16 37.49
N LEU A 992 21.21 -28.34 38.53
CA LEU A 992 21.83 -28.55 39.86
C LEU A 992 20.90 -28.21 41.03
N ALA A 993 20.06 -29.18 41.43
CA ALA A 993 19.58 -29.37 42.81
C ALA A 993 18.79 -30.69 42.96
N ASP A 994 19.41 -31.72 43.55
CA ASP A 994 18.98 -32.23 44.88
C ASP A 994 20.03 -33.21 45.47
N GLU A 995 20.49 -32.91 46.68
CA GLU A 995 20.96 -33.88 47.69
C GLU A 995 20.66 -33.25 49.08
N GLY A 996 19.39 -33.30 49.54
CA GLY A 996 18.96 -32.54 50.73
C GLY A 996 18.03 -33.21 51.75
N SER A 997 17.35 -34.32 51.41
CA SER A 997 16.60 -35.24 52.31
C SER A 997 15.83 -34.66 53.53
N SER A 998 14.49 -34.72 53.49
CA SER A 998 13.67 -35.06 54.69
C SER A 998 12.32 -35.70 54.30
N LYS A 999 11.77 -36.57 55.17
CA LYS A 999 10.70 -37.54 54.84
C LYS A 999 9.39 -37.28 55.59
N ALA A 1000 8.26 -37.52 54.90
CA ALA A 1000 6.98 -37.99 55.47
C ALA A 1000 6.05 -38.45 54.30
N SER A 1001 6.02 -39.74 53.95
CA SER A 1001 5.09 -40.77 54.47
C SER A 1001 3.71 -40.81 53.77
N THR A 1002 3.52 -41.82 52.90
CA THR A 1002 2.24 -42.26 52.32
C THR A 1002 1.31 -42.86 53.38
N PRO A 1003 0.00 -43.03 53.09
CA PRO A 1003 -0.44 -44.39 52.73
C PRO A 1003 -1.55 -44.51 51.65
N ASN A 1004 -1.53 -45.68 50.98
CA ASN A 1004 -2.65 -46.42 50.36
C ASN A 1004 -3.37 -45.91 49.09
N SER A 1005 -3.04 -46.56 47.97
CA SER A 1005 -4.01 -47.08 46.98
C SER A 1005 -4.68 -48.39 47.53
N PRO A 1006 -5.62 -49.10 46.84
CA PRO A 1006 -6.13 -48.90 45.47
C PRO A 1006 -7.66 -49.00 45.25
N ALA A 1007 -8.10 -48.51 44.09
CA ALA A 1007 -9.24 -49.02 43.32
C ALA A 1007 -9.05 -48.67 41.83
N SER A 1008 -9.54 -49.49 40.90
CA SER A 1008 -9.15 -49.46 39.48
C SER A 1008 -10.34 -49.37 38.51
N THR A 1009 -10.21 -48.54 37.48
CA THR A 1009 -10.77 -48.81 36.14
C THR A 1009 -10.05 -48.00 35.04
N ASP A 1010 -9.35 -48.74 34.19
CA ASP A 1010 -9.09 -48.59 32.74
C ASP A 1010 -8.79 -47.24 32.04
N SER A 1011 -7.78 -47.34 31.17
CA SER A 1011 -7.50 -46.50 29.98
C SER A 1011 -7.24 -45.00 30.19
N ASN A 1012 -5.96 -44.64 30.15
CA ASN A 1012 -5.49 -43.29 29.83
C ASN A 1012 -4.49 -43.41 28.65
N PRO A 1013 -4.60 -42.62 27.56
CA PRO A 1013 -3.75 -42.83 26.36
C PRO A 1013 -2.27 -42.55 26.61
N GLU A 1014 -1.40 -43.25 25.86
CA GLU A 1014 0.03 -42.99 25.86
C GLU A 1014 0.37 -41.61 25.26
N SER A 1015 1.45 -40.99 25.74
CA SER A 1015 1.93 -39.72 25.20
C SER A 1015 2.58 -39.92 23.82
N HIS A 1016 1.84 -39.57 22.76
CA HIS A 1016 2.34 -39.60 21.38
C HIS A 1016 3.60 -38.73 21.25
N PHE A 1017 4.67 -39.28 20.69
CA PHE A 1017 5.86 -38.52 20.31
C PHE A 1017 5.61 -37.94 18.91
N ILE A 1018 5.97 -36.67 18.66
CA ILE A 1018 5.74 -36.00 17.37
C ILE A 1018 6.99 -35.96 16.48
N LEU A 1019 8.20 -36.00 17.05
CA LEU A 1019 9.42 -36.00 16.24
C LEU A 1019 9.50 -37.20 15.26
N PRO A 1020 9.13 -38.45 15.61
CA PRO A 1020 9.14 -39.57 14.67
C PRO A 1020 8.16 -39.38 13.51
N ASP A 1021 6.91 -38.99 13.80
CA ASP A 1021 5.86 -38.77 12.80
C ASP A 1021 6.27 -37.72 11.76
N LEU A 1022 6.86 -36.61 12.23
CA LEU A 1022 7.28 -35.50 11.39
C LEU A 1022 8.50 -35.87 10.52
N VAL A 1023 9.38 -36.76 11.02
CA VAL A 1023 10.47 -37.35 10.22
C VAL A 1023 9.91 -38.26 9.12
N GLU A 1024 8.92 -39.10 9.42
CA GLU A 1024 8.27 -39.93 8.39
C GLU A 1024 7.56 -39.08 7.34
N GLN A 1025 6.78 -38.06 7.77
CA GLN A 1025 6.11 -37.12 6.87
C GLN A 1025 7.11 -36.37 5.97
N HIS A 1026 8.25 -35.89 6.51
CA HIS A 1026 9.30 -35.22 5.73
C HIS A 1026 9.88 -36.14 4.64
N ASN A 1027 10.10 -37.42 4.97
CA ASN A 1027 10.58 -38.42 4.02
C ASN A 1027 9.55 -38.68 2.91
N GLN A 1028 8.27 -38.86 3.26
CA GLN A 1028 7.17 -39.02 2.29
C GLN A 1028 6.97 -37.76 1.41
N GLN A 1029 7.23 -36.56 1.95
CA GLN A 1029 7.15 -35.29 1.22
C GLN A 1029 8.29 -35.07 0.21
N SER A 1030 9.34 -35.90 0.17
CA SER A 1030 10.46 -35.75 -0.78
C SER A 1030 10.00 -35.82 -2.25
N THR A 1031 9.22 -36.84 -2.63
CA THR A 1031 8.65 -36.99 -3.97
C THR A 1031 7.64 -35.88 -4.30
N ARG A 1032 6.85 -35.45 -3.30
CA ARG A 1032 5.87 -34.36 -3.46
C ARG A 1032 6.54 -33.01 -3.70
N ARG A 1033 7.67 -32.71 -3.03
CA ARG A 1033 8.49 -31.50 -3.24
C ARG A 1033 8.86 -31.34 -4.72
N HIS A 1034 9.39 -32.39 -5.34
CA HIS A 1034 9.78 -32.35 -6.76
C HIS A 1034 8.57 -32.11 -7.69
N ILE A 1035 7.47 -32.85 -7.50
CA ILE A 1035 6.25 -32.72 -8.32
C ILE A 1035 5.69 -31.30 -8.27
N LEU A 1036 5.61 -30.69 -7.09
CA LEU A 1036 5.07 -29.34 -6.90
C LEU A 1036 5.95 -28.23 -7.51
N CYS A 1037 7.22 -28.51 -7.80
CA CYS A 1037 8.15 -27.58 -8.47
C CYS A 1037 8.20 -27.76 -10.01
N CYS A 1038 7.42 -28.68 -10.59
CA CYS A 1038 7.43 -28.94 -12.04
C CYS A 1038 6.39 -28.11 -12.79
N ASN A 1039 6.82 -27.42 -13.85
CA ASN A 1039 5.92 -26.60 -14.70
C ASN A 1039 5.21 -27.42 -15.79
N SER A 1040 5.58 -28.69 -16.00
CA SER A 1040 4.92 -29.56 -16.97
C SER A 1040 4.93 -31.03 -16.55
N VAL A 1041 3.98 -31.80 -17.09
CA VAL A 1041 3.94 -33.27 -16.95
C VAL A 1041 5.19 -33.93 -17.54
N ALA A 1042 5.80 -33.32 -18.56
CA ALA A 1042 7.06 -33.80 -19.13
C ALA A 1042 8.27 -33.58 -18.20
N ASP A 1043 8.22 -32.61 -17.28
CA ASP A 1043 9.23 -32.44 -16.24
C ASP A 1043 9.03 -33.45 -15.10
N MET A 1044 7.78 -33.66 -14.67
CA MET A 1044 7.41 -34.64 -13.63
C MET A 1044 7.79 -36.09 -13.97
N LEU A 1045 7.91 -36.42 -15.26
CA LEU A 1045 8.22 -37.76 -15.76
C LEU A 1045 9.71 -37.97 -16.09
N LYS A 1046 10.59 -37.00 -15.81
CA LYS A 1046 12.03 -37.16 -16.02
C LYS A 1046 12.63 -38.13 -14.98
N PRO A 1047 13.56 -39.02 -15.38
CA PRO A 1047 14.22 -39.92 -14.43
C PRO A 1047 15.04 -39.13 -13.42
N GLN A 1048 14.93 -39.50 -12.14
CA GLN A 1048 15.71 -38.95 -11.04
C GLN A 1048 17.03 -39.74 -10.86
N PRO A 1049 18.13 -39.11 -10.41
CA PRO A 1049 18.25 -37.68 -10.07
C PRO A 1049 18.35 -36.77 -11.30
N LEU A 1050 17.61 -35.66 -11.29
CA LEU A 1050 17.76 -34.61 -12.30
C LEU A 1050 19.15 -33.93 -12.19
N PRO A 1051 19.79 -33.56 -13.32
CA PRO A 1051 21.05 -32.83 -13.30
C PRO A 1051 20.87 -31.44 -12.70
N ILE A 1052 21.74 -31.07 -11.76
CA ILE A 1052 21.66 -29.82 -11.01
C ILE A 1052 21.96 -28.62 -11.94
N GLN A 1053 21.04 -27.65 -11.98
CA GLN A 1053 21.14 -26.48 -12.85
C GLN A 1053 21.50 -25.19 -12.08
N PRO A 1054 21.97 -24.11 -12.73
CA PRO A 1054 22.08 -22.80 -12.08
C PRO A 1054 20.71 -22.27 -11.65
N CYS A 1055 20.63 -21.66 -10.46
CA CYS A 1055 19.41 -21.04 -9.95
C CYS A 1055 19.19 -19.64 -10.57
N TYR A 1056 17.98 -19.37 -11.05
CA TYR A 1056 17.54 -18.04 -11.48
C TYR A 1056 16.57 -17.42 -10.47
N LEU A 1057 16.31 -16.11 -10.59
CA LEU A 1057 15.43 -15.36 -9.68
C LEU A 1057 14.02 -15.97 -9.55
N HIS A 1058 13.50 -16.48 -10.66
CA HIS A 1058 12.20 -17.17 -10.75
C HIS A 1058 12.16 -18.45 -9.89
N ASP A 1059 13.24 -19.22 -9.87
CA ASP A 1059 13.32 -20.51 -9.19
C ASP A 1059 13.22 -20.35 -7.67
N ILE A 1060 13.79 -19.28 -7.13
CA ILE A 1060 13.71 -18.91 -5.72
C ILE A 1060 12.24 -18.68 -5.32
N LEU A 1061 11.48 -17.97 -6.15
CA LEU A 1061 10.07 -17.64 -5.88
C LEU A 1061 9.14 -18.85 -5.99
N VAL A 1062 9.27 -19.65 -7.06
CA VAL A 1062 8.51 -20.90 -7.20
C VAL A 1062 8.81 -21.85 -6.04
N THR A 1063 10.11 -22.01 -5.72
CA THR A 1063 10.54 -22.88 -4.63
C THR A 1063 10.08 -22.36 -3.26
N TYR A 1064 10.06 -21.04 -3.04
CA TYR A 1064 9.53 -20.44 -1.81
C TYR A 1064 8.03 -20.70 -1.66
N ASN A 1065 7.24 -20.45 -2.71
CA ASN A 1065 5.79 -20.67 -2.69
C ASN A 1065 5.44 -22.13 -2.35
N VAL A 1066 6.09 -23.10 -3.00
CA VAL A 1066 5.91 -24.54 -2.71
C VAL A 1066 6.31 -24.88 -1.26
N GLN A 1067 7.41 -24.31 -0.77
CA GLN A 1067 7.85 -24.54 0.60
C GLN A 1067 6.94 -23.91 1.66
N MET A 1068 6.25 -22.79 1.36
CA MET A 1068 5.28 -22.22 2.30
C MET A 1068 4.04 -23.12 2.48
N THR A 1069 3.60 -23.79 1.41
CA THR A 1069 2.53 -24.80 1.50
C THR A 1069 2.95 -26.00 2.36
N LEU A 1070 4.16 -26.52 2.17
CA LEU A 1070 4.70 -27.64 2.95
C LEU A 1070 5.00 -27.26 4.40
N MET A 1071 5.42 -26.00 4.65
CA MET A 1071 5.54 -25.45 6.00
C MET A 1071 4.19 -25.43 6.72
N TYR A 1072 3.13 -24.99 6.04
CA TYR A 1072 1.79 -24.99 6.62
C TYR A 1072 1.31 -26.42 6.93
N GLU A 1073 1.49 -27.37 6.01
CA GLU A 1073 1.16 -28.79 6.24
C GLU A 1073 1.88 -29.37 7.47
N LEU A 1074 3.18 -29.09 7.61
CA LEU A 1074 4.01 -29.53 8.74
C LEU A 1074 3.55 -28.90 10.07
N ILE A 1075 3.36 -27.58 10.11
CA ILE A 1075 3.02 -26.85 11.35
C ILE A 1075 1.56 -27.08 11.75
N HIS A 1076 0.63 -27.19 10.80
CA HIS A 1076 -0.79 -27.44 11.07
C HIS A 1076 -0.99 -28.74 11.87
N ASN A 1077 -0.13 -29.76 11.69
CA ASN A 1077 -0.25 -31.04 12.38
C ASN A 1077 0.06 -30.98 13.88
N ILE A 1078 0.83 -29.98 14.35
CA ILE A 1078 1.34 -29.91 15.73
C ILE A 1078 0.21 -29.60 16.74
N PRO A 1079 0.03 -30.41 17.81
CA PRO A 1079 -1.05 -30.21 18.78
C PRO A 1079 -1.06 -28.83 19.45
N GLU A 1080 0.09 -28.35 19.91
CA GLU A 1080 0.25 -27.05 20.57
C GLU A 1080 -0.02 -25.87 19.62
N PHE A 1081 0.09 -26.06 18.30
CA PHE A 1081 -0.32 -25.06 17.32
C PHE A 1081 -1.83 -25.07 17.12
N LYS A 1082 -2.48 -26.24 17.18
CA LYS A 1082 -3.94 -26.37 17.13
C LYS A 1082 -4.61 -25.63 18.31
N GLU A 1083 -4.04 -25.73 19.52
CA GLU A 1083 -4.48 -25.02 20.75
C GLU A 1083 -4.59 -23.49 20.64
N ILE A 1084 -4.01 -22.85 19.62
CA ILE A 1084 -3.99 -21.37 19.50
C ILE A 1084 -5.28 -20.89 18.81
N ASP A 1085 -6.29 -20.54 19.59
CA ASP A 1085 -7.63 -20.15 19.05
C ASP A 1085 -7.58 -18.96 18.06
N GLU A 1086 -6.68 -18.00 18.25
CA GLU A 1086 -6.68 -16.76 17.47
C GLU A 1086 -5.96 -16.89 16.11
N PHE A 1087 -6.69 -16.61 15.03
CA PHE A 1087 -6.18 -16.70 13.65
C PHE A 1087 -5.03 -15.72 13.38
N SER A 1088 -5.08 -14.51 13.95
CA SER A 1088 -4.01 -13.50 13.94
C SER A 1088 -2.68 -14.08 14.41
N GLU A 1089 -2.70 -14.89 15.48
CA GLU A 1089 -1.52 -15.45 16.11
C GLU A 1089 -0.98 -16.67 15.38
N LYS A 1090 -1.86 -17.55 14.89
CA LYS A 1090 -1.48 -18.59 13.94
C LYS A 1090 -0.81 -18.00 12.70
N ALA A 1091 -1.32 -16.89 12.16
CA ALA A 1091 -0.73 -16.20 11.02
C ALA A 1091 0.61 -15.50 11.35
N ARG A 1092 0.74 -14.90 12.53
CA ARG A 1092 1.99 -14.28 13.01
C ARG A 1092 3.12 -15.31 13.13
N LEU A 1093 2.82 -16.45 13.77
CA LEU A 1093 3.75 -17.57 13.96
C LEU A 1093 4.32 -18.08 12.63
N LEU A 1094 3.43 -18.44 11.70
CA LEU A 1094 3.80 -18.95 10.37
C LEU A 1094 4.70 -17.97 9.61
N ARG A 1095 4.40 -16.67 9.68
CA ARG A 1095 5.17 -15.63 8.97
C ARG A 1095 6.53 -15.33 9.56
N CYS A 1096 6.66 -15.35 10.89
CA CYS A 1096 7.96 -15.23 11.54
C CYS A 1096 8.88 -16.41 11.16
N PHE A 1097 8.31 -17.60 11.01
CA PHE A 1097 9.01 -18.84 10.65
C PHE A 1097 9.26 -19.06 9.14
N ALA A 1098 8.50 -18.40 8.25
CA ALA A 1098 8.59 -18.55 6.80
C ALA A 1098 10.03 -18.49 6.21
N ALA A 1099 10.75 -17.39 6.43
CA ALA A 1099 12.11 -17.25 5.93
C ALA A 1099 13.13 -18.19 6.64
N PRO A 1100 13.07 -18.40 7.97
CA PRO A 1100 13.84 -19.45 8.63
C PRO A 1100 13.61 -20.86 8.05
N TYR A 1101 12.36 -21.27 7.85
CA TYR A 1101 12.01 -22.58 7.27
C TYR A 1101 12.63 -22.75 5.88
N PHE A 1102 12.58 -21.72 5.04
CA PHE A 1102 13.20 -21.76 3.71
C PHE A 1102 14.72 -21.96 3.77
N VAL A 1103 15.43 -21.28 4.69
CA VAL A 1103 16.88 -21.52 4.87
C VAL A 1103 17.14 -22.94 5.36
N ILE A 1104 16.45 -23.37 6.43
CA ILE A 1104 16.65 -24.69 7.05
C ILE A 1104 16.38 -25.81 6.05
N ASN A 1105 15.28 -25.75 5.29
CA ASN A 1105 14.85 -26.80 4.39
C ASN A 1105 15.78 -26.95 3.17
N ASN A 1106 16.28 -25.85 2.58
CA ASN A 1106 17.24 -25.94 1.48
C ASN A 1106 18.65 -26.34 1.97
N VAL A 1107 19.10 -25.89 3.14
CA VAL A 1107 20.38 -26.35 3.75
C VAL A 1107 20.31 -27.85 4.06
N MET A 1108 19.23 -28.32 4.70
CA MET A 1108 18.99 -29.75 4.91
C MET A 1108 18.99 -30.52 3.59
N HIS A 1109 18.27 -30.05 2.58
CA HIS A 1109 18.21 -30.73 1.28
C HIS A 1109 19.56 -30.82 0.57
N THR A 1110 20.42 -29.81 0.75
CA THR A 1110 21.79 -29.83 0.23
C THR A 1110 22.63 -30.91 0.93
N VAL A 1111 22.47 -31.06 2.26
CA VAL A 1111 23.12 -32.12 3.05
C VAL A 1111 22.56 -33.51 2.72
N GLU A 1112 21.24 -33.65 2.54
CA GLU A 1112 20.55 -34.89 2.10
C GLU A 1112 21.14 -35.44 0.78
N ASN A 1113 21.55 -34.56 -0.13
CA ASN A 1113 22.16 -34.94 -1.41
C ASN A 1113 23.68 -35.17 -1.33
N GLY A 1114 24.32 -35.00 -0.17
CA GLY A 1114 25.78 -35.13 -0.02
C GLY A 1114 26.58 -34.03 -0.72
N ILE A 1115 26.07 -32.79 -0.71
CA ILE A 1115 26.65 -31.64 -1.42
C ILE A 1115 27.17 -30.61 -0.42
N HIS A 1116 28.36 -30.05 -0.69
CA HIS A 1116 29.11 -29.25 0.29
C HIS A 1116 29.70 -27.92 -0.25
N ASP A 1117 29.70 -27.72 -1.57
CA ASP A 1117 30.38 -26.59 -2.23
C ASP A 1117 29.42 -25.52 -2.82
N ARG A 1118 28.12 -25.79 -2.75
CA ARG A 1118 27.02 -24.98 -3.31
C ARG A 1118 25.74 -25.24 -2.51
N ILE A 1119 24.79 -24.31 -2.54
CA ILE A 1119 23.46 -24.52 -1.93
C ILE A 1119 22.54 -25.07 -3.01
N VAL A 1120 21.78 -26.12 -2.73
CA VAL A 1120 20.79 -26.73 -3.65
C VAL A 1120 19.38 -26.47 -3.13
N LEU A 1121 18.53 -25.93 -4.00
CA LEU A 1121 17.10 -25.73 -3.74
C LEU A 1121 16.33 -27.02 -4.05
N VAL A 1122 15.17 -27.24 -3.42
CA VAL A 1122 14.36 -28.47 -3.59
C VAL A 1122 13.75 -28.69 -4.99
N ASN A 1123 14.03 -27.80 -5.95
CA ASN A 1123 13.74 -27.96 -7.38
C ASN A 1123 14.97 -28.42 -8.20
N ASN A 1124 16.07 -28.82 -7.53
CA ASN A 1124 17.37 -29.18 -8.08
C ASN A 1124 18.11 -28.05 -8.84
N THR A 1125 17.79 -26.78 -8.58
CA THR A 1125 18.66 -25.64 -8.96
C THR A 1125 19.65 -25.33 -7.85
N CYS A 1126 20.80 -24.72 -8.18
CA CYS A 1126 21.86 -24.42 -7.21
C CYS A 1126 22.37 -22.97 -7.27
N ILE A 1127 22.74 -22.47 -6.09
CA ILE A 1127 23.35 -21.16 -5.87
C ILE A 1127 24.85 -21.38 -5.66
N LEU A 1128 25.66 -20.83 -6.57
CA LEU A 1128 27.12 -20.98 -6.60
C LEU A 1128 27.82 -19.68 -6.22
N ALA A 1129 28.57 -19.66 -5.12
CA ALA A 1129 29.26 -18.47 -4.61
C ALA A 1129 30.36 -17.89 -5.54
N SER A 1130 30.63 -18.54 -6.67
CA SER A 1130 31.63 -18.20 -7.68
C SER A 1130 31.05 -17.89 -9.06
N ASN A 1131 29.76 -18.19 -9.32
CA ASN A 1131 29.14 -18.03 -10.63
C ASN A 1131 27.71 -17.48 -10.50
N CYS A 1132 27.50 -16.24 -10.94
CA CYS A 1132 26.18 -15.62 -10.94
C CYS A 1132 25.58 -15.70 -12.36
N PRO A 1133 24.45 -16.38 -12.57
CA PRO A 1133 23.79 -16.49 -13.88
C PRO A 1133 22.94 -15.25 -14.23
N ILE A 1134 22.93 -14.22 -13.37
CA ILE A 1134 22.19 -12.96 -13.58
C ILE A 1134 23.14 -11.95 -14.23
N THR A 1135 23.11 -11.85 -15.55
CA THR A 1135 24.03 -11.02 -16.35
C THR A 1135 23.40 -9.71 -16.86
N ASP A 1136 22.18 -9.38 -16.46
CA ASP A 1136 21.47 -8.16 -16.89
C ASP A 1136 21.94 -6.93 -16.11
N VAL A 1137 23.08 -6.39 -16.54
CA VAL A 1137 23.79 -5.26 -15.92
C VAL A 1137 22.89 -4.02 -15.74
N ASN A 1138 21.88 -3.85 -16.59
CA ASN A 1138 21.02 -2.67 -16.63
C ASN A 1138 19.95 -2.66 -15.52
N ASN A 1139 19.71 -3.78 -14.86
CA ASN A 1139 18.71 -3.89 -13.81
C ASN A 1139 19.37 -3.85 -12.42
N GLU A 1140 19.37 -2.66 -11.81
CA GLU A 1140 19.93 -2.40 -10.47
C GLU A 1140 19.35 -3.34 -9.40
N MET A 1141 18.07 -3.70 -9.50
CA MET A 1141 17.40 -4.59 -8.54
C MET A 1141 17.86 -6.05 -8.70
N ASN A 1142 18.07 -6.52 -9.94
CA ASN A 1142 18.77 -7.78 -10.22
C ASN A 1142 20.19 -7.76 -9.63
N ASN A 1143 20.95 -6.66 -9.78
CA ASN A 1143 22.31 -6.54 -9.25
C ASN A 1143 22.34 -6.55 -7.70
N ILE A 1144 21.35 -5.93 -7.03
CA ILE A 1144 21.20 -5.97 -5.57
C ILE A 1144 20.84 -7.39 -5.10
N ILE A 1145 19.92 -8.08 -5.77
CA ILE A 1145 19.56 -9.47 -5.41
C ILE A 1145 20.75 -10.41 -5.68
N ALA A 1146 21.45 -10.24 -6.80
CA ALA A 1146 22.63 -11.01 -7.15
C ALA A 1146 23.75 -10.85 -6.10
N SER A 1147 24.07 -9.62 -5.71
CA SER A 1147 25.09 -9.34 -4.68
C SER A 1147 24.70 -9.79 -3.27
N LYS A 1148 23.40 -9.91 -2.96
CA LYS A 1148 22.89 -10.47 -1.70
C LYS A 1148 22.81 -12.00 -1.69
N LEU A 1149 22.56 -12.65 -2.83
CA LEU A 1149 22.37 -14.10 -2.92
C LEU A 1149 23.68 -14.86 -3.21
N TYR A 1150 24.52 -14.32 -4.10
CA TYR A 1150 25.79 -14.91 -4.49
C TYR A 1150 26.95 -14.32 -3.67
N GLY A 1151 28.20 -14.69 -3.99
CA GLY A 1151 29.38 -14.11 -3.34
C GLY A 1151 29.45 -14.44 -1.84
N MET A 1152 29.64 -13.42 -1.01
CA MET A 1152 29.96 -13.60 0.43
C MET A 1152 28.83 -14.27 1.22
N ASN A 1153 27.58 -13.86 1.05
CA ASN A 1153 26.46 -14.41 1.83
C ASN A 1153 26.26 -15.92 1.60
N CYS A 1154 26.44 -16.38 0.35
CA CYS A 1154 26.44 -17.80 0.03
C CYS A 1154 27.58 -18.56 0.71
N ARG A 1155 28.80 -17.98 0.75
CA ARG A 1155 29.94 -18.57 1.48
C ARG A 1155 29.69 -18.64 2.98
N SER A 1156 29.07 -17.63 3.57
CA SER A 1156 28.67 -17.64 4.98
C SER A 1156 27.63 -18.73 5.25
N VAL A 1157 26.56 -18.88 4.47
CA VAL A 1157 25.60 -20.00 4.63
C VAL A 1157 26.31 -21.37 4.53
N LEU A 1158 27.27 -21.52 3.63
CA LEU A 1158 28.06 -22.76 3.53
C LEU A 1158 28.98 -22.98 4.74
N THR A 1159 29.65 -21.94 5.23
CA THR A 1159 30.64 -22.01 6.32
C THR A 1159 30.01 -22.09 7.71
N ASP A 1160 28.93 -21.35 7.92
CA ASP A 1160 28.35 -21.08 9.25
C ASP A 1160 27.16 -22.01 9.56
N LEU A 1161 26.54 -22.62 8.53
CA LEU A 1161 25.48 -23.63 8.69
C LEU A 1161 25.85 -24.98 8.08
N LEU A 1162 26.10 -25.03 6.76
CA LEU A 1162 26.14 -26.32 6.06
C LEU A 1162 27.33 -27.20 6.48
N ILE A 1163 28.53 -26.63 6.57
CA ILE A 1163 29.72 -27.34 7.05
C ILE A 1163 29.53 -27.83 8.49
N PRO A 1164 29.10 -27.01 9.48
CA PRO A 1164 28.78 -27.48 10.83
C PRO A 1164 27.77 -28.64 10.88
N ILE A 1165 26.65 -28.54 10.14
CA ILE A 1165 25.59 -29.57 10.13
C ILE A 1165 26.08 -30.90 9.54
N TYR A 1166 26.94 -30.83 8.51
CA TYR A 1166 27.54 -32.02 7.90
C TYR A 1166 28.65 -32.62 8.77
N THR A 1167 29.58 -31.81 9.27
CA THR A 1167 30.73 -32.26 10.09
C THR A 1167 30.34 -32.80 11.47
N GLU A 1168 29.19 -32.39 12.01
CA GLU A 1168 28.62 -32.97 13.22
C GLU A 1168 27.68 -34.16 12.94
N GLU A 1169 27.44 -34.56 11.69
CA GLU A 1169 26.53 -35.66 11.31
C GLU A 1169 25.15 -35.52 11.97
N PHE A 1170 24.43 -34.43 11.64
CA PHE A 1170 23.07 -34.20 12.16
C PHE A 1170 22.07 -35.22 11.60
N ASP A 1171 21.28 -35.86 12.47
CA ASP A 1171 20.24 -36.81 12.06
C ASP A 1171 18.87 -36.14 11.82
N TYR A 1172 17.93 -36.88 11.20
CA TYR A 1172 16.60 -36.34 10.85
C TYR A 1172 15.76 -35.85 12.04
N HIS A 1173 15.91 -36.44 13.24
CA HIS A 1173 15.21 -35.99 14.45
C HIS A 1173 15.87 -34.73 15.01
N GLU A 1174 17.20 -34.66 14.99
CA GLU A 1174 17.97 -33.45 15.33
C GLU A 1174 17.59 -32.29 14.39
N MET A 1175 17.52 -32.54 13.08
CA MET A 1175 17.10 -31.57 12.06
C MET A 1175 15.64 -31.13 12.22
N MET A 1176 14.72 -32.05 12.53
CA MET A 1176 13.31 -31.72 12.77
C MET A 1176 13.15 -30.91 14.07
N ALA A 1177 13.89 -31.25 15.13
CA ALA A 1177 13.91 -30.47 16.36
C ALA A 1177 14.44 -29.04 16.12
N VAL A 1178 15.47 -28.84 15.29
CA VAL A 1178 15.92 -27.49 14.89
C VAL A 1178 14.79 -26.69 14.23
N ARG A 1179 14.01 -27.30 13.32
CA ARG A 1179 12.83 -26.63 12.70
C ARG A 1179 11.83 -26.16 13.76
N LEU A 1180 11.41 -27.06 14.65
CA LEU A 1180 10.39 -26.77 15.65
C LEU A 1180 10.86 -25.78 16.73
N LEU A 1181 12.11 -25.89 17.18
CA LEU A 1181 12.69 -24.97 18.17
C LEU A 1181 12.86 -23.57 17.59
N ILE A 1182 13.20 -23.44 16.30
CA ILE A 1182 13.20 -22.13 15.61
C ILE A 1182 11.78 -21.59 15.44
N PHE A 1183 10.79 -22.42 15.08
CA PHE A 1183 9.38 -22.02 15.00
C PHE A 1183 8.86 -21.43 16.32
N TRP A 1184 9.01 -22.16 17.43
CA TRP A 1184 8.54 -21.71 18.74
C TRP A 1184 9.36 -20.54 19.30
N HIS A 1185 10.67 -20.49 19.03
CA HIS A 1185 11.50 -19.34 19.40
C HIS A 1185 11.04 -18.07 18.66
N CYS A 1186 10.82 -18.14 17.34
CA CYS A 1186 10.23 -17.06 16.56
C CYS A 1186 8.84 -16.63 17.10
N GLY A 1187 8.06 -17.58 17.63
CA GLY A 1187 6.77 -17.32 18.28
C GLY A 1187 6.85 -16.54 19.59
N SER A 1188 7.85 -16.81 20.44
CA SER A 1188 8.10 -16.07 21.69
C SER A 1188 8.52 -14.60 21.46
N ILE A 1189 8.93 -14.29 20.22
CA ILE A 1189 9.06 -13.00 19.53
C ILE A 1189 8.08 -11.89 19.94
N GLY A 1190 8.20 -11.29 21.13
CA GLY A 1190 7.23 -10.30 21.63
C GLY A 1190 5.87 -10.93 21.83
N ALA A 1191 5.82 -12.04 22.57
CA ALA A 1191 4.59 -12.73 22.92
C ALA A 1191 3.90 -12.11 24.16
N ASP A 1192 2.57 -12.25 24.22
CA ASP A 1192 1.79 -12.07 25.45
C ASP A 1192 1.89 -13.33 26.33
N GLU A 1193 1.33 -13.26 27.54
CA GLU A 1193 1.46 -14.34 28.53
C GLU A 1193 0.85 -15.68 28.08
N LYS A 1194 -0.22 -15.69 27.28
CA LYS A 1194 -0.83 -16.94 26.78
C LYS A 1194 0.04 -17.58 25.71
N ARG A 1195 0.36 -16.83 24.66
CA ARG A 1195 1.22 -17.28 23.55
C ARG A 1195 2.62 -17.66 24.01
N TYR A 1196 3.19 -16.93 24.98
CA TYR A 1196 4.47 -17.29 25.57
C TYR A 1196 4.41 -18.67 26.24
N LYS A 1197 3.35 -18.95 27.02
CA LYS A 1197 3.13 -20.28 27.63
C LYS A 1197 2.94 -21.37 26.58
N SER A 1198 2.19 -21.14 25.50
CA SER A 1198 2.05 -22.12 24.41
C SER A 1198 3.35 -22.37 23.65
N CYS A 1199 4.15 -21.32 23.38
CA CYS A 1199 5.47 -21.47 22.77
C CYS A 1199 6.45 -22.21 23.70
N GLN A 1200 6.39 -21.93 25.01
CA GLN A 1200 7.22 -22.62 26.00
C GLN A 1200 6.87 -24.10 26.11
N LYS A 1201 5.57 -24.47 26.18
CA LYS A 1201 5.12 -25.88 26.07
C LYS A 1201 5.74 -26.57 24.85
N GLY A 1202 5.68 -25.94 23.69
CA GLY A 1202 6.22 -26.47 22.44
C GLY A 1202 7.74 -26.66 22.46
N ILE A 1203 8.48 -25.73 23.07
CA ILE A 1203 9.94 -25.86 23.29
C ILE A 1203 10.23 -27.01 24.26
N ASP A 1204 9.57 -27.03 25.41
CA ASP A 1204 9.79 -28.02 26.47
C ASP A 1204 9.51 -29.44 25.98
N ARG A 1205 8.45 -29.62 25.17
CA ARG A 1205 8.15 -30.89 24.49
C ARG A 1205 9.28 -31.30 23.54
N VAL A 1206 9.66 -30.43 22.61
CA VAL A 1206 10.67 -30.80 21.59
C VAL A 1206 12.04 -31.06 22.23
N VAL A 1207 12.42 -30.32 23.28
CA VAL A 1207 13.62 -30.62 24.08
C VAL A 1207 13.51 -31.98 24.77
N SER A 1208 12.37 -32.29 25.39
CA SER A 1208 12.13 -33.58 26.06
C SER A 1208 12.17 -34.77 25.08
N GLU A 1209 11.48 -34.69 23.95
CA GLU A 1209 11.48 -35.73 22.93
C GLU A 1209 12.87 -35.94 22.30
N LEU A 1210 13.64 -34.86 22.09
CA LEU A 1210 15.00 -34.92 21.56
C LEU A 1210 16.01 -35.48 22.57
N LEU A 1211 15.90 -35.13 23.86
CA LEU A 1211 16.73 -35.74 24.91
C LEU A 1211 16.46 -37.24 25.02
N LYS A 1212 15.19 -37.66 24.95
CA LYS A 1212 14.82 -39.09 24.91
C LYS A 1212 15.37 -39.81 23.66
N HIS A 1213 15.44 -39.13 22.50
CA HIS A 1213 16.10 -39.65 21.29
C HIS A 1213 17.62 -39.79 21.44
N TYR A 1214 18.26 -38.94 22.24
CA TYR A 1214 19.66 -39.14 22.61
C TYR A 1214 19.84 -40.34 23.55
N GLU A 1215 18.92 -40.56 24.50
CA GLU A 1215 18.92 -41.75 25.36
C GLU A 1215 18.70 -43.05 24.58
N THR A 1216 17.81 -43.09 23.57
CA THR A 1216 17.66 -44.28 22.71
C THR A 1216 18.88 -44.52 21.80
N LYS A 1217 19.67 -43.47 21.54
CA LYS A 1217 21.00 -43.56 20.91
C LYS A 1217 22.16 -43.80 21.91
N GLY A 1218 21.87 -44.05 23.19
CA GLY A 1218 22.86 -44.35 24.24
C GLY A 1218 23.63 -43.14 24.79
N ARG A 1219 23.30 -41.91 24.37
CA ARG A 1219 23.93 -40.65 24.80
C ARG A 1219 23.25 -40.09 26.04
N HIS A 1220 23.49 -40.70 27.20
CA HIS A 1220 22.78 -40.36 28.44
C HIS A 1220 23.30 -39.09 29.13
N GLY A 1221 22.41 -38.39 29.83
CA GLY A 1221 22.76 -37.28 30.74
C GLY A 1221 23.51 -36.13 30.07
N THR A 1222 24.74 -35.87 30.54
CA THR A 1222 25.56 -34.73 30.08
C THR A 1222 25.95 -34.82 28.61
N GLU A 1223 26.03 -36.01 28.01
CA GLU A 1223 26.35 -36.16 26.59
C GLU A 1223 25.18 -35.69 25.70
N GLY A 1224 23.95 -36.11 26.03
CA GLY A 1224 22.73 -35.64 25.36
C GLY A 1224 22.55 -34.14 25.49
N THR A 1225 22.77 -33.57 26.70
CA THR A 1225 22.72 -32.12 26.93
C THR A 1225 23.83 -31.37 26.17
N LEU A 1226 25.03 -31.94 26.03
CA LEU A 1226 26.11 -31.35 25.24
C LEU A 1226 25.74 -31.34 23.75
N ARG A 1227 25.18 -32.43 23.21
CA ARG A 1227 24.71 -32.48 21.80
C ARG A 1227 23.56 -31.50 21.56
N LEU A 1228 22.59 -31.40 22.48
CA LEU A 1228 21.55 -30.37 22.47
C LEU A 1228 22.15 -28.96 22.42
N SER A 1229 23.19 -28.69 23.21
CA SER A 1229 23.85 -27.37 23.21
C SER A 1229 24.49 -27.01 21.86
N LYS A 1230 25.02 -28.00 21.11
CA LYS A 1230 25.52 -27.78 19.74
C LYS A 1230 24.40 -27.38 18.78
N LEU A 1231 23.23 -28.03 18.85
CA LEU A 1231 22.05 -27.62 18.07
C LEU A 1231 21.63 -26.17 18.41
N MET A 1232 21.62 -25.81 19.70
CA MET A 1232 21.22 -24.45 20.13
C MET A 1232 22.16 -23.36 19.62
N LEU A 1233 23.45 -23.67 19.40
CA LEU A 1233 24.41 -22.71 18.83
C LEU A 1233 24.16 -22.39 17.35
N LEU A 1234 23.46 -23.25 16.60
CA LEU A 1234 23.11 -22.98 15.20
C LEU A 1234 21.85 -22.10 15.04
N ILE A 1235 20.98 -22.02 16.05
CA ILE A 1235 19.72 -21.25 15.98
C ILE A 1235 19.97 -19.76 15.67
N PRO A 1236 20.88 -19.04 16.35
CA PRO A 1236 21.19 -17.64 16.00
C PRO A 1236 21.69 -17.49 14.55
N THR A 1237 22.52 -18.43 14.08
CA THR A 1237 23.07 -18.43 12.72
C THR A 1237 21.99 -18.60 11.67
N PHE A 1238 21.06 -19.55 11.87
CA PHE A 1238 19.90 -19.72 11.01
C PHE A 1238 19.04 -18.45 10.93
N LEU A 1239 18.83 -17.76 12.05
CA LEU A 1239 18.05 -16.52 12.11
C LEU A 1239 18.75 -15.35 11.41
N ILE A 1240 20.08 -15.27 11.45
CA ILE A 1240 20.87 -14.28 10.70
C ILE A 1240 20.67 -14.48 9.19
N HIS A 1241 20.88 -15.70 8.68
CA HIS A 1241 20.70 -15.99 7.25
C HIS A 1241 19.23 -15.88 6.80
N ALA A 1242 18.28 -16.19 7.68
CA ALA A 1242 16.85 -16.01 7.42
C ALA A 1242 16.48 -14.53 7.21
N ASN A 1243 17.15 -13.58 7.86
CA ASN A 1243 16.92 -12.16 7.63
C ASN A 1243 17.41 -11.74 6.23
N TYR A 1244 18.61 -12.16 5.81
CA TYR A 1244 19.11 -11.90 4.45
C TYR A 1244 18.20 -12.53 3.37
N MET A 1245 17.73 -13.77 3.60
CA MET A 1245 16.79 -14.41 2.68
C MET A 1245 15.42 -13.71 2.65
N ARG A 1246 14.91 -13.21 3.79
CA ARG A 1246 13.67 -12.42 3.80
C ARG A 1246 13.78 -11.18 2.92
N GLU A 1247 14.88 -10.42 3.02
CA GLU A 1247 15.14 -9.28 2.13
C GLU A 1247 15.18 -9.68 0.65
N ILE A 1248 15.84 -10.79 0.32
CA ILE A 1248 15.89 -11.32 -1.06
C ILE A 1248 14.49 -11.68 -1.56
N ILE A 1249 13.68 -12.37 -0.75
CA ILE A 1249 12.31 -12.77 -1.09
C ILE A 1249 11.40 -11.54 -1.25
N ASP A 1250 11.50 -10.55 -0.35
CA ASP A 1250 10.74 -9.29 -0.40
C ASP A 1250 11.10 -8.44 -1.62
N LEU A 1251 12.36 -8.47 -2.08
CA LEU A 1251 12.78 -7.84 -3.32
C LEU A 1251 12.27 -8.65 -4.53
N SER A 1252 12.47 -9.96 -4.56
CA SER A 1252 12.06 -10.84 -5.66
C SER A 1252 10.54 -10.74 -5.94
N ASN A 1253 9.71 -10.75 -4.88
CA ASN A 1253 8.26 -10.62 -4.98
C ASN A 1253 7.81 -9.26 -5.56
N LYS A 1254 8.51 -8.15 -5.23
CA LYS A 1254 8.24 -6.82 -5.80
C LYS A 1254 8.51 -6.75 -7.31
N GLN A 1255 9.42 -7.59 -7.81
CA GLN A 1255 9.87 -7.58 -9.20
C GLN A 1255 9.05 -8.48 -10.12
N MET A 1256 8.81 -9.75 -9.73
CA MET A 1256 8.31 -10.77 -10.68
C MET A 1256 6.82 -11.14 -10.53
N LYS A 1257 6.12 -10.73 -9.45
CA LYS A 1257 4.69 -11.06 -9.19
C LYS A 1257 4.33 -12.55 -9.45
N VAL A 1258 5.11 -13.51 -8.94
CA VAL A 1258 4.90 -14.94 -9.20
C VAL A 1258 3.75 -15.49 -8.32
N THR A 1259 2.51 -15.30 -8.78
CA THR A 1259 1.28 -15.76 -8.12
C THR A 1259 1.01 -17.25 -8.37
N ASN A 1260 1.79 -18.10 -7.71
CA ASN A 1260 1.59 -19.57 -7.64
C ASN A 1260 1.51 -20.09 -6.19
N MET A 1261 1.20 -19.21 -5.22
CA MET A 1261 0.93 -19.58 -3.83
C MET A 1261 -0.57 -19.84 -3.64
N ASP A 1262 -0.94 -20.71 -2.71
CA ASP A 1262 -2.34 -20.86 -2.30
C ASP A 1262 -2.86 -19.53 -1.74
N PRO A 1263 -4.02 -18.99 -2.19
CA PRO A 1263 -4.52 -17.69 -1.76
C PRO A 1263 -4.72 -17.56 -0.24
N SER A 1264 -5.02 -18.66 0.47
CA SER A 1264 -5.16 -18.65 1.93
C SER A 1264 -3.81 -18.49 2.63
N ILE A 1265 -2.76 -19.11 2.10
CA ILE A 1265 -1.38 -19.00 2.61
C ILE A 1265 -0.80 -17.64 2.23
N GLU A 1266 -1.08 -17.15 1.02
CA GLU A 1266 -0.73 -15.79 0.60
C GLU A 1266 -1.38 -14.75 1.52
N GLN A 1267 -2.67 -14.90 1.82
CA GLN A 1267 -3.38 -14.04 2.78
C GLN A 1267 -2.74 -14.09 4.18
N ILE A 1268 -2.43 -15.29 4.70
CA ILE A 1268 -1.79 -15.48 6.01
C ILE A 1268 -0.42 -14.77 6.08
N LEU A 1269 0.39 -14.86 5.04
CA LEU A 1269 1.72 -14.25 4.99
C LEU A 1269 1.66 -12.73 4.70
N ASN A 1270 0.69 -12.25 3.91
CA ASN A 1270 0.58 -10.84 3.50
C ASN A 1270 -0.35 -9.96 4.35
N THR A 1271 -1.15 -10.51 5.27
CA THR A 1271 -2.06 -9.71 6.13
C THR A 1271 -1.26 -8.78 7.05
N PRO A 1272 -1.39 -7.45 7.01
CA PRO A 1272 -0.58 -6.56 7.83
C PRO A 1272 -0.81 -6.81 9.33
N LEU A 1273 0.28 -6.82 10.12
CA LEU A 1273 0.17 -6.88 11.58
C LEU A 1273 -0.33 -5.53 12.09
N MET A 1274 -1.44 -5.54 12.83
CA MET A 1274 -1.85 -4.41 13.66
C MET A 1274 -0.86 -4.29 14.82
N TYR A 1275 0.06 -3.33 14.73
CA TYR A 1275 1.01 -3.03 15.80
C TYR A 1275 0.32 -2.27 16.93
N ASN A 1276 0.33 -2.87 18.13
CA ASN A 1276 0.27 -2.22 19.44
C ASN A 1276 1.57 -2.55 20.18
#